data_AF-A0A1S3HFF9-F1
#
_entry.id   AF-A0A1S3HFF9-F1
#
_cell.length_a   1.000
_cell.length_b   1.000
_cell.length_c   1.000
_cell.angle_alpha   90.00
_cell.angle_beta   90.00
_cell.angle_gamma   90.00
#
_symmetry.space_group_name_H-M   'P 1'
#
loop_
_entity.id
_entity.type
_entity.pdbx_description
1 polymer ?
#
loop_
_entity_poly.entity_id
_entity_poly.type
_entity_poly.pdbx_seq_one_letter_code
_entity_poly.pdbx_strand_id
1 'polypeptide(L)'
;MDADELVFFVNGKKIIEKNADPETTLLQYLRKILRLPGTKLGCGEGGCGACTVMISKYDQERDKICHYASNACLVPICSLHGLAVTTVEGIGSTKTRLHPVQEIIAKSHGTQCGFCTPGMVMSMYTLLRNKPKPTEEEVENIFQGNLCRCTGYRPILEGFKTFSKDEPCCMGSKCCKIQPSNEEHFLDAAEPCDFLPADTTQEPIFPPELKISNGFGTKFLTFKSERVTWLRPVFLKDLLKLKSKYPSARIVIGNTAVGLDTKYRKAHVQVMIAATHVPELHEVAVADTGIHIGGAVTLARLGEILTETIKNTTEGGQRNAFLDNTFYTRRGNWNIKSDEIVLSVFIPFSKKNEFVFGYKKAQRRENATAIVNAGMRVLFEDGDNIIKEMQIAFGSMSETSSLAITTARRCVGRKWEDQLTSDVVQWLAEDFHSLPEGIGGQMPYKRALACSFFFKFFHRVKLELRKQSGMEDATVPPRHTLTLPSLTRSISRGTQVFEEVSPDQPKHDAVGRPLQHRASLQHATGEAQYCDDMPLIDGELHLALVTSTRAHAKILSIDTREALALPGVEAFFGHEDVPGSNVKRVLTVGEEIFASKEVTCYGQVIGAMVADTKTHAQRAAKAVKIEYEDLPTVFTIEEAIVEESYYPHEAKALIKSGDVERGFEQADHILEGEIKGGGQEHFYLETHVARAVPRGEDGEIEIFCSTQSPSKSQANVARALGLPMNRVCIRTKRLGGGFGGKETRSTLCSVMSCHHVAYAVLHRLNRPVRGMLDRDEDMLISGGRHPFLGKYKVGIDSVGRFKALDATVYLNAGNTSDLSPEVVSVSLYSFDNCYHIPNIVLTGVLCKTNLPSNTAFRGFGAPQSMLVMENIIEDVAVSLNIPSHKVREINMYNENDLTPKGIRLINCAIDRCWNEVIQQSEFFQRKEDIAKFNRDNRWKKRGVSLIPTKFLISYYNERFLEQGAALVHVYQEDGSVLITHGGVEMGQGLHTKMIQVASRALQLPVHKFHINETTTSTVPNTTATAASTGSDLNGMAVLNACKTLRHRLEPYIAGNPGGSWEDWVKAAYMDRISLSATGYYKVPDTWDDSYVPVEGEQTTQRYFTYGAACSVVEIDCLTGDHVVLRTDIVMDVGRSLNPAIDIGQIEGAFAQGYGLFTIEQLRYSSEGRLITNGPNTYKIPGYGNIPVEFNVSLLKGASNPKAVYSSKGIGEPPFFLASSVFFAIKDAISSARAESGLKGRFRLDSPATAERIRMACEDQFTCQCSPSTHHTRPRFIDV
;
A
#
# COMPACT_ATOMS: atom_id res chain seq x y z
N MET A 1 -40.59 24.39 7.91
CA MET A 1 -40.45 22.92 7.95
C MET A 1 -39.33 22.68 8.91
N ASP A 2 -39.66 22.04 10.03
CA ASP A 2 -38.69 21.61 11.01
C ASP A 2 -37.93 20.39 10.47
N ALA A 3 -36.79 20.04 11.07
CA ALA A 3 -36.03 18.87 10.64
C ALA A 3 -36.72 17.58 11.09
N ASP A 4 -36.75 16.57 10.22
CA ASP A 4 -37.26 15.24 10.54
C ASP A 4 -36.25 14.44 11.40
N GLU A 5 -36.75 13.50 12.21
CA GLU A 5 -35.88 12.56 12.94
C GLU A 5 -35.30 11.48 11.99
N LEU A 6 -33.99 11.27 12.05
CA LEU A 6 -33.28 10.20 11.34
C LEU A 6 -33.30 8.92 12.18
N VAL A 7 -33.97 7.86 11.68
CA VAL A 7 -34.08 6.58 12.38
C VAL A 7 -33.42 5.47 11.56
N PHE A 8 -32.46 4.77 12.14
CA PHE A 8 -31.75 3.64 11.53
C PHE A 8 -31.23 2.68 12.61
N PHE A 9 -30.61 1.57 12.22
CA PHE A 9 -30.07 0.59 13.16
C PHE A 9 -28.55 0.42 12.98
N VAL A 10 -27.84 0.20 14.09
CA VAL A 10 -26.41 -0.17 14.11
C VAL A 10 -26.23 -1.37 15.04
N ASN A 11 -25.71 -2.48 14.51
CA ASN A 11 -25.47 -3.72 15.26
C ASN A 11 -26.71 -4.19 16.06
N GLY A 12 -27.88 -4.15 15.42
CA GLY A 12 -29.18 -4.50 16.01
C GLY A 12 -29.79 -3.44 16.95
N LYS A 13 -29.06 -2.39 17.33
CA LYS A 13 -29.56 -1.30 18.18
C LYS A 13 -30.19 -0.19 17.35
N LYS A 14 -31.36 0.30 17.77
CA LYS A 14 -32.04 1.44 17.16
C LYS A 14 -31.31 2.74 17.50
N ILE A 15 -31.07 3.56 16.48
CA ILE A 15 -30.54 4.92 16.57
C ILE A 15 -31.65 5.89 16.15
N ILE A 16 -31.83 6.95 16.93
CA ILE A 16 -32.73 8.07 16.64
C ILE A 16 -31.89 9.34 16.75
N GLU A 17 -31.61 9.98 15.62
CA GLU A 17 -30.86 11.22 15.54
C GLU A 17 -31.82 12.36 15.20
N LYS A 18 -31.96 13.34 16.10
CA LYS A 18 -32.96 14.41 15.97
C LYS A 18 -32.46 15.59 15.14
N ASN A 19 -31.15 15.80 15.12
CA ASN A 19 -30.53 16.94 14.44
C ASN A 19 -29.45 16.44 13.47
N ALA A 20 -29.84 15.55 12.55
CA ALA A 20 -28.93 14.92 11.61
C ALA A 20 -28.31 15.96 10.65
N ASP A 21 -27.00 16.20 10.77
CA ASP A 21 -26.25 17.04 9.83
C ASP A 21 -25.97 16.28 8.52
N PRO A 22 -26.39 16.81 7.35
CA PRO A 22 -26.09 16.21 6.05
C PRO A 22 -24.59 16.08 5.71
N GLU A 23 -23.70 16.88 6.32
CA GLU A 23 -22.24 16.74 6.12
C GLU A 23 -21.63 15.57 6.91
N THR A 24 -22.34 15.00 7.91
CA THR A 24 -21.81 13.92 8.76
C THR A 24 -21.79 12.56 8.06
N THR A 25 -20.60 11.97 7.95
CA THR A 25 -20.42 10.62 7.40
C THR A 25 -20.66 9.53 8.45
N LEU A 26 -21.08 8.35 8.01
CA LEU A 26 -21.26 7.17 8.85
C LEU A 26 -19.96 6.81 9.59
N LEU A 27 -18.79 6.95 8.96
CA LEU A 27 -17.50 6.69 9.62
C LEU A 27 -17.25 7.63 10.81
N GLN A 28 -17.57 8.92 10.68
CA GLN A 28 -17.47 9.87 11.80
C GLN A 28 -18.48 9.51 12.90
N TYR A 29 -19.72 9.21 12.53
CA TYR A 29 -20.79 8.86 13.46
C TYR A 29 -20.48 7.59 14.27
N LEU A 30 -20.03 6.52 13.60
CA LEU A 30 -19.60 5.26 14.25
C LEU A 30 -18.48 5.52 15.26
N ARG A 31 -17.40 6.20 14.83
CA ARG A 31 -16.19 6.36 15.64
C ARG A 31 -16.35 7.35 16.79
N LYS A 32 -16.96 8.51 16.55
CA LYS A 32 -16.96 9.64 17.50
C LYS A 32 -18.24 9.73 18.33
N ILE A 33 -19.40 9.37 17.77
CA ILE A 33 -20.69 9.43 18.47
C ILE A 33 -21.04 8.08 19.10
N LEU A 34 -21.08 7.00 18.31
CA LEU A 34 -21.43 5.65 18.80
C LEU A 34 -20.28 4.90 19.49
N ARG A 35 -19.05 5.45 19.43
CA ARG A 35 -17.83 4.87 20.03
C ARG A 35 -17.57 3.41 19.59
N LEU A 36 -17.77 3.15 18.30
CA LEU A 36 -17.43 1.92 17.59
C LEU A 36 -16.18 2.17 16.70
N PRO A 37 -14.97 2.11 17.28
CA PRO A 37 -13.74 2.46 16.57
C PRO A 37 -13.21 1.33 15.67
N GLY A 38 -13.86 0.16 15.60
CA GLY A 38 -13.42 -0.97 14.79
C GLY A 38 -13.35 -0.63 13.30
N THR A 39 -14.31 0.14 12.79
CA THR A 39 -14.24 0.72 11.43
C THR A 39 -13.20 1.85 11.37
N LYS A 40 -12.21 1.76 10.46
CA LYS A 40 -11.02 2.63 10.44
C LYS A 40 -11.03 3.67 9.31
N LEU A 41 -10.40 4.83 9.52
CA LEU A 41 -10.11 5.81 8.48
C LEU A 41 -8.71 5.57 7.90
N GLY A 42 -8.62 5.08 6.65
CA GLY A 42 -7.33 4.89 5.96
C GLY A 42 -7.06 5.84 4.77
N CYS A 43 -8.11 6.45 4.20
CA CYS A 43 -7.98 7.44 3.12
C CYS A 43 -9.10 8.50 3.10
N GLY A 44 -10.36 8.08 3.27
CA GLY A 44 -11.52 8.99 3.20
C GLY A 44 -12.05 9.23 1.78
N GLU A 45 -11.62 8.44 0.79
CA GLU A 45 -12.03 8.57 -0.62
C GLU A 45 -12.52 7.24 -1.25
N GLY A 46 -12.85 6.24 -0.41
CA GLY A 46 -13.36 4.93 -0.84
C GLY A 46 -12.34 3.96 -1.44
N GLY A 47 -11.09 4.40 -1.68
CA GLY A 47 -10.08 3.61 -2.39
C GLY A 47 -9.40 2.47 -1.62
N CYS A 48 -9.53 2.37 -0.29
CA CYS A 48 -8.77 1.40 0.53
C CYS A 48 -9.57 0.34 1.31
N GLY A 49 -10.90 0.47 1.43
CA GLY A 49 -11.75 -0.52 2.12
C GLY A 49 -11.53 -0.67 3.64
N ALA A 50 -10.65 0.09 4.29
CA ALA A 50 -10.46 0.04 5.75
C ALA A 50 -11.70 0.49 6.55
N CYS A 51 -12.63 1.18 5.87
CA CYS A 51 -13.92 1.63 6.41
C CYS A 51 -15.12 0.79 5.94
N THR A 52 -14.92 -0.42 5.44
CA THR A 52 -16.03 -1.27 4.97
C THR A 52 -16.95 -1.65 6.12
N VAL A 53 -18.26 -1.50 5.89
CA VAL A 53 -19.35 -1.98 6.74
C VAL A 53 -20.40 -2.68 5.86
N MET A 54 -21.23 -3.53 6.45
CA MET A 54 -22.39 -4.08 5.75
C MET A 54 -23.60 -3.16 5.97
N ILE A 55 -24.30 -2.79 4.90
CA ILE A 55 -25.60 -2.13 4.97
C ILE A 55 -26.67 -3.12 4.50
N SER A 56 -27.77 -3.19 5.24
CA SER A 56 -28.90 -4.08 4.99
C SER A 56 -30.17 -3.27 4.81
N LYS A 57 -30.97 -3.63 3.79
CA LYS A 57 -32.31 -3.08 3.56
C LYS A 57 -33.32 -4.20 3.36
N TYR A 58 -34.59 -3.95 3.68
CA TYR A 58 -35.69 -4.81 3.27
C TYR A 58 -36.27 -4.30 1.95
N ASP A 59 -36.31 -5.16 0.96
CA ASP A 59 -36.90 -4.95 -0.36
C ASP A 59 -38.35 -5.45 -0.30
N GLN A 60 -39.30 -4.50 -0.26
CA GLN A 60 -40.73 -4.80 -0.12
C GLN A 60 -41.32 -5.46 -1.36
N GLU A 61 -40.82 -5.15 -2.56
CA GLU A 61 -41.30 -5.74 -3.82
C GLU A 61 -40.91 -7.21 -3.94
N ARG A 62 -39.79 -7.60 -3.34
CA ARG A 62 -39.21 -8.95 -3.43
C ARG A 62 -39.37 -9.79 -2.17
N ASP A 63 -40.01 -9.26 -1.11
CA ASP A 63 -40.00 -9.80 0.26
C ASP A 63 -38.62 -10.34 0.69
N LYS A 64 -37.56 -9.55 0.43
CA LYS A 64 -36.17 -10.01 0.59
C LYS A 64 -35.32 -8.99 1.34
N ILE A 65 -34.47 -9.47 2.23
CA ILE A 65 -33.42 -8.65 2.83
C ILE A 65 -32.21 -8.66 1.89
N CYS A 66 -31.72 -7.47 1.52
CA CYS A 66 -30.54 -7.28 0.68
C CYS A 66 -29.38 -6.77 1.53
N HIS A 67 -28.22 -7.41 1.41
CA HIS A 67 -26.99 -7.06 2.12
C HIS A 67 -25.93 -6.57 1.13
N TYR A 68 -25.28 -5.43 1.37
CA TYR A 68 -24.21 -4.92 0.52
C TYR A 68 -23.10 -4.23 1.31
N ALA A 69 -21.86 -4.40 0.84
CA ALA A 69 -20.69 -3.81 1.46
C ALA A 69 -20.57 -2.34 1.02
N SER A 70 -20.25 -1.44 1.95
CA SER A 70 -20.13 -0.01 1.67
C SER A 70 -19.01 0.65 2.45
N ASN A 71 -18.38 1.66 1.84
CA ASN A 71 -17.32 2.46 2.43
C ASN A 71 -17.93 3.55 3.33
N ALA A 72 -17.91 3.35 4.65
CA ALA A 72 -18.53 4.27 5.61
C ALA A 72 -18.02 5.72 5.53
N CYS A 73 -16.82 5.97 4.98
CA CYS A 73 -16.29 7.32 4.76
C CYS A 73 -17.03 8.15 3.68
N LEU A 74 -17.81 7.51 2.81
CA LEU A 74 -18.56 8.19 1.74
C LEU A 74 -20.09 8.13 1.94
N VAL A 75 -20.58 7.44 2.97
CA VAL A 75 -22.01 7.31 3.28
C VAL A 75 -22.44 8.45 4.21
N PRO A 76 -23.31 9.39 3.80
CA PRO A 76 -23.89 10.38 4.71
C PRO A 76 -24.89 9.70 5.64
N ILE A 77 -24.95 10.07 6.93
CA ILE A 77 -25.93 9.44 7.85
C ILE A 77 -27.38 9.66 7.41
N CYS A 78 -27.66 10.79 6.76
CA CYS A 78 -28.97 11.16 6.20
C CYS A 78 -29.48 10.18 5.12
N SER A 79 -28.63 9.32 4.54
CA SER A 79 -29.05 8.29 3.58
C SER A 79 -29.48 6.97 4.24
N LEU A 80 -29.29 6.83 5.56
CA LEU A 80 -29.50 5.58 6.29
C LEU A 80 -30.91 5.41 6.88
N HIS A 81 -31.81 6.38 6.72
CA HIS A 81 -33.15 6.33 7.31
C HIS A 81 -33.90 5.06 6.85
N GLY A 82 -34.27 4.20 7.79
CA GLY A 82 -34.91 2.90 7.53
C GLY A 82 -33.95 1.74 7.21
N LEU A 83 -32.62 1.93 7.33
CA LEU A 83 -31.62 0.90 7.04
C LEU A 83 -30.97 0.33 8.31
N ALA A 84 -30.30 -0.82 8.18
CA ALA A 84 -29.49 -1.42 9.24
C ALA A 84 -28.02 -1.52 8.83
N VAL A 85 -27.12 -1.05 9.69
CA VAL A 85 -25.66 -1.13 9.55
C VAL A 85 -25.12 -2.22 10.47
N THR A 86 -24.20 -3.03 9.95
CA THR A 86 -23.39 -3.97 10.74
C THR A 86 -21.91 -3.61 10.60
N THR A 87 -21.23 -3.44 11.74
CA THR A 87 -19.77 -3.21 11.84
C THR A 87 -19.05 -4.48 12.30
N VAL A 88 -17.72 -4.43 12.38
CA VAL A 88 -16.90 -5.57 12.83
C VAL A 88 -17.24 -6.02 14.25
N GLU A 89 -17.58 -5.08 15.14
CA GLU A 89 -18.03 -5.37 16.50
C GLU A 89 -19.43 -5.98 16.55
N GLY A 90 -20.21 -5.86 15.46
CA GLY A 90 -21.58 -6.34 15.35
C GLY A 90 -21.73 -7.82 14.98
N ILE A 91 -20.65 -8.45 14.50
CA ILE A 91 -20.65 -9.88 14.12
C ILE A 91 -20.03 -10.79 15.19
N GLY A 92 -19.18 -10.24 16.07
CA GLY A 92 -18.50 -11.00 17.12
C GLY A 92 -17.42 -10.19 17.84
N SER A 93 -17.01 -10.65 19.02
CA SER A 93 -15.95 -10.05 19.84
C SER A 93 -15.26 -11.08 20.74
N THR A 94 -14.07 -10.76 21.26
CA THR A 94 -13.36 -11.62 22.23
C THR A 94 -14.07 -11.73 23.58
N LYS A 95 -15.05 -10.87 23.87
CA LYS A 95 -15.88 -10.89 25.08
C LYS A 95 -17.18 -11.67 24.94
N THR A 96 -17.54 -12.03 23.71
CA THR A 96 -18.77 -12.75 23.38
C THR A 96 -18.39 -14.04 22.67
N ARG A 97 -18.77 -14.21 21.41
CA ARG A 97 -18.28 -15.24 20.52
C ARG A 97 -17.60 -14.56 19.33
N LEU A 98 -16.54 -15.17 18.82
CA LEU A 98 -15.92 -14.78 17.56
C LEU A 98 -16.76 -15.30 16.40
N HIS A 99 -16.94 -14.48 15.36
CA HIS A 99 -17.45 -14.97 14.08
C HIS A 99 -16.35 -15.80 13.38
N PRO A 100 -16.67 -16.90 12.67
CA PRO A 100 -15.67 -17.69 11.94
C PRO A 100 -14.76 -16.85 11.01
N VAL A 101 -15.28 -15.79 10.38
CA VAL A 101 -14.48 -14.86 9.56
C VAL A 101 -13.43 -14.13 10.39
N GLN A 102 -13.73 -13.79 11.65
CA GLN A 102 -12.77 -13.15 12.57
C GLN A 102 -11.74 -14.15 13.09
N GLU A 103 -12.17 -15.36 13.41
CA GLU A 103 -11.31 -16.44 13.88
C GLU A 103 -10.30 -16.87 12.80
N ILE A 104 -10.79 -17.17 11.59
CA ILE A 104 -9.98 -17.68 10.48
C ILE A 104 -8.91 -16.67 10.07
N ILE A 105 -9.24 -15.39 9.83
CA ILE A 105 -8.23 -14.39 9.44
C ILE A 105 -7.15 -14.15 10.52
N ALA A 106 -7.48 -14.39 11.79
CA ALA A 106 -6.55 -14.26 12.90
C ALA A 106 -5.65 -15.49 13.06
N LYS A 107 -6.23 -16.70 12.98
CA LYS A 107 -5.51 -17.98 13.04
C LYS A 107 -4.65 -18.23 11.79
N SER A 108 -5.11 -17.84 10.59
CA SER A 108 -4.39 -18.01 9.32
C SER A 108 -3.21 -17.04 9.13
N HIS A 109 -2.86 -16.25 10.15
CA HIS A 109 -1.87 -15.17 10.09
C HIS A 109 -2.21 -14.05 9.08
N GLY A 110 -3.48 -13.92 8.68
CA GLY A 110 -4.01 -12.85 7.82
C GLY A 110 -3.99 -11.44 8.43
N THR A 111 -3.39 -11.25 9.62
CA THR A 111 -3.23 -9.95 10.27
C THR A 111 -1.78 -9.71 10.69
N GLN A 112 -1.21 -8.57 10.30
CA GLN A 112 0.04 -8.04 10.82
C GLN A 112 -0.24 -6.76 11.64
N CYS A 113 -0.19 -5.57 11.03
CA CYS A 113 -0.48 -4.31 11.75
C CYS A 113 -1.95 -4.16 12.17
N GLY A 114 -2.85 -5.00 11.64
CA GLY A 114 -4.27 -5.09 11.99
C GLY A 114 -5.20 -4.02 11.42
N PHE A 115 -4.69 -2.88 10.93
CA PHE A 115 -5.53 -1.73 10.58
C PHE A 115 -6.46 -1.95 9.38
N CYS A 116 -6.10 -2.84 8.44
CA CYS A 116 -6.98 -3.25 7.34
C CYS A 116 -8.01 -4.32 7.74
N THR A 117 -7.77 -5.05 8.82
CA THR A 117 -8.43 -6.33 9.12
C THR A 117 -9.94 -6.20 9.30
N PRO A 118 -10.47 -5.18 10.02
CA PRO A 118 -11.91 -4.94 10.07
C PRO A 118 -12.59 -4.79 8.70
N GLY A 119 -11.91 -4.11 7.76
CA GLY A 119 -12.41 -3.94 6.39
C GLY A 119 -12.43 -5.25 5.60
N MET A 120 -11.40 -6.08 5.75
CA MET A 120 -11.34 -7.42 5.15
C MET A 120 -12.44 -8.34 5.71
N VAL A 121 -12.59 -8.35 7.03
CA VAL A 121 -13.64 -9.11 7.74
C VAL A 121 -15.03 -8.71 7.25
N MET A 122 -15.34 -7.42 7.16
CA MET A 122 -16.67 -6.98 6.73
C MET A 122 -16.95 -7.23 5.24
N SER A 123 -15.93 -7.18 4.37
CA SER A 123 -16.07 -7.60 2.96
C SER A 123 -16.43 -9.09 2.87
N MET A 124 -15.65 -9.97 3.53
CA MET A 124 -15.88 -11.42 3.50
C MET A 124 -17.20 -11.81 4.15
N TYR A 125 -17.53 -11.21 5.30
CA TYR A 125 -18.80 -11.40 5.99
C TYR A 125 -20.00 -11.06 5.07
N THR A 126 -19.91 -9.94 4.34
CA THR A 126 -20.98 -9.55 3.41
C THR A 126 -21.11 -10.49 2.21
N LEU A 127 -20.01 -11.11 1.76
CA LEU A 127 -20.07 -12.18 0.75
C LEU A 127 -20.84 -13.39 1.31
N LEU A 128 -20.45 -13.90 2.49
CA LEU A 128 -21.10 -15.06 3.11
C LEU A 128 -22.59 -14.83 3.39
N ARG A 129 -22.98 -13.62 3.80
CA ARG A 129 -24.39 -13.22 4.01
C ARG A 129 -25.23 -13.22 2.72
N ASN A 130 -24.61 -13.15 1.55
CA ASN A 130 -25.29 -13.26 0.25
C ASN A 130 -25.12 -14.65 -0.40
N LYS A 131 -23.98 -15.31 -0.16
CA LYS A 131 -23.59 -16.61 -0.70
C LYS A 131 -22.86 -17.41 0.39
N PRO A 132 -23.56 -18.22 1.20
CA PRO A 132 -22.97 -18.95 2.34
C PRO A 132 -21.84 -19.93 1.99
N LYS A 133 -21.80 -20.40 0.74
CA LYS A 133 -20.67 -21.14 0.15
C LYS A 133 -20.31 -20.45 -1.17
N PRO A 134 -19.34 -19.52 -1.19
CA PRO A 134 -18.84 -18.90 -2.43
C PRO A 134 -17.91 -19.85 -3.21
N THR A 135 -17.50 -19.49 -4.43
CA THR A 135 -16.33 -20.11 -5.09
C THR A 135 -15.03 -19.43 -4.65
N GLU A 136 -13.87 -20.05 -4.86
CA GLU A 136 -12.58 -19.38 -4.60
C GLU A 136 -12.43 -18.05 -5.37
N GLU A 137 -12.99 -17.97 -6.59
CA GLU A 137 -12.97 -16.74 -7.40
C GLU A 137 -13.78 -15.61 -6.75
N GLU A 138 -14.95 -15.93 -6.19
CA GLU A 138 -15.79 -14.97 -5.47
C GLU A 138 -15.10 -14.49 -4.18
N VAL A 139 -14.40 -15.39 -3.48
CA VAL A 139 -13.57 -15.05 -2.31
C VAL A 139 -12.45 -14.10 -2.68
N GLU A 140 -11.75 -14.28 -3.79
CA GLU A 140 -10.72 -13.31 -4.20
C GLU A 140 -11.32 -11.98 -4.66
N ASN A 141 -12.38 -12.03 -5.48
CA ASN A 141 -12.97 -10.84 -6.09
C ASN A 141 -13.65 -9.88 -5.09
N ILE A 142 -14.08 -10.34 -3.90
CA ILE A 142 -14.66 -9.43 -2.89
C ILE A 142 -13.64 -8.40 -2.37
N PHE A 143 -12.33 -8.67 -2.49
CA PHE A 143 -11.26 -7.80 -2.00
C PHE A 143 -10.78 -6.75 -3.00
N GLN A 144 -11.44 -6.57 -4.16
CA GLN A 144 -11.16 -5.48 -5.11
C GLN A 144 -11.18 -4.08 -4.46
N GLY A 145 -12.01 -3.89 -3.43
CA GLY A 145 -12.13 -2.63 -2.68
C GLY A 145 -11.15 -2.49 -1.51
N ASN A 146 -10.44 -3.55 -1.10
CA ASN A 146 -9.67 -3.58 0.14
C ASN A 146 -8.16 -3.59 -0.13
N LEU A 147 -7.41 -2.79 0.63
CA LEU A 147 -5.94 -2.74 0.54
C LEU A 147 -5.28 -3.23 1.83
N CYS A 148 -4.17 -3.93 1.69
CA CYS A 148 -3.25 -4.28 2.76
C CYS A 148 -1.81 -3.94 2.36
N ARG A 149 -1.06 -3.31 3.28
CA ARG A 149 0.35 -2.93 3.08
C ARG A 149 1.35 -3.90 3.73
N CYS A 150 0.86 -4.87 4.50
CA CYS A 150 1.69 -5.71 5.38
C CYS A 150 1.75 -7.19 4.97
N THR A 151 0.63 -7.82 4.63
CA THR A 151 0.54 -9.31 4.60
C THR A 151 0.88 -9.95 3.26
N GLY A 152 1.09 -9.17 2.19
CA GLY A 152 1.16 -9.72 0.83
C GLY A 152 -0.13 -10.43 0.37
N TYR A 153 -1.26 -10.20 1.05
CA TYR A 153 -2.61 -10.81 0.83
C TYR A 153 -2.71 -12.34 0.95
N ARG A 154 -1.66 -13.11 0.65
CA ARG A 154 -1.63 -14.59 0.64
C ARG A 154 -2.32 -15.24 1.86
N PRO A 155 -1.95 -14.96 3.12
CA PRO A 155 -2.58 -15.59 4.29
C PRO A 155 -4.05 -15.18 4.53
N ILE A 156 -4.51 -14.06 3.95
CA ILE A 156 -5.92 -13.65 3.98
C ILE A 156 -6.73 -14.49 2.98
N LEU A 157 -6.21 -14.65 1.76
CA LEU A 157 -6.88 -15.41 0.71
C LEU A 157 -6.93 -16.90 1.03
N GLU A 158 -5.82 -17.50 1.47
CA GLU A 158 -5.78 -18.93 1.87
C GLU A 158 -6.69 -19.20 3.05
N GLY A 159 -6.67 -18.35 4.08
CA GLY A 159 -7.61 -18.46 5.21
C GLY A 159 -9.07 -18.46 4.74
N PHE A 160 -9.48 -17.47 3.93
CA PHE A 160 -10.88 -17.36 3.51
C PHE A 160 -11.33 -18.34 2.43
N LYS A 161 -10.42 -18.98 1.67
CA LYS A 161 -10.75 -20.06 0.73
C LYS A 161 -11.33 -21.31 1.41
N THR A 162 -11.08 -21.49 2.70
CA THR A 162 -11.72 -22.53 3.53
C THR A 162 -13.25 -22.43 3.59
N PHE A 163 -13.84 -21.27 3.28
CA PHE A 163 -15.29 -21.10 3.15
C PHE A 163 -15.87 -21.55 1.79
N SER A 164 -15.03 -21.85 0.80
CA SER A 164 -15.49 -22.09 -0.57
C SER A 164 -16.21 -23.44 -0.74
N LYS A 165 -16.90 -23.60 -1.87
CA LYS A 165 -17.52 -24.89 -2.27
C LYS A 165 -16.50 -25.94 -2.68
N ASP A 166 -15.32 -25.49 -3.08
CA ASP A 166 -14.24 -26.33 -3.60
C ASP A 166 -13.57 -26.95 -2.37
N GLU A 167 -13.87 -28.22 -2.07
CA GLU A 167 -13.60 -28.81 -0.75
C GLU A 167 -12.14 -28.60 -0.29
N PRO A 168 -11.91 -27.97 0.89
CA PRO A 168 -10.57 -27.98 1.48
C PRO A 168 -10.19 -29.44 1.73
N CYS A 169 -8.98 -29.83 1.33
CA CYS A 169 -8.51 -31.20 1.49
C CYS A 169 -8.33 -31.52 2.99
N CYS A 170 -9.37 -32.04 3.64
CA CYS A 170 -9.41 -32.39 5.07
C CYS A 170 -8.49 -33.56 5.49
N MET A 171 -7.49 -33.89 4.68
CA MET A 171 -6.62 -35.06 4.86
C MET A 171 -5.43 -34.78 5.79
N GLY A 172 -5.17 -33.53 6.17
CA GLY A 172 -4.05 -33.13 7.04
C GLY A 172 -2.73 -33.72 6.55
N SER A 173 -2.06 -34.51 7.39
CA SER A 173 -0.82 -35.24 7.08
C SER A 173 -0.91 -36.28 5.95
N LYS A 174 -2.09 -36.50 5.34
CA LYS A 174 -2.33 -37.32 4.14
C LYS A 174 -2.76 -36.50 2.91
N CYS A 175 -2.66 -35.18 2.95
CA CYS A 175 -2.97 -34.31 1.81
C CYS A 175 -2.09 -34.66 0.60
N CYS A 176 -2.67 -34.73 -0.60
CA CYS A 176 -1.95 -35.08 -1.83
C CYS A 176 -0.91 -34.04 -2.29
N LYS A 177 -0.82 -32.89 -1.60
CA LYS A 177 0.28 -31.92 -1.74
C LYS A 177 1.54 -32.32 -0.95
N ILE A 178 1.42 -33.25 0.00
CA ILE A 178 2.54 -33.82 0.77
C ILE A 178 3.16 -34.92 -0.09
N GLN A 179 4.26 -34.62 -0.78
CA GLN A 179 5.06 -35.68 -1.40
C GLN A 179 5.78 -36.48 -0.31
N PRO A 180 5.80 -37.82 -0.38
CA PRO A 180 6.45 -38.66 0.62
C PRO A 180 7.98 -38.72 0.40
N SER A 181 8.69 -37.66 0.79
CA SER A 181 10.16 -37.65 0.83
C SER A 181 10.71 -36.72 1.93
N ASN A 182 11.35 -37.34 2.93
CA ASN A 182 12.31 -36.78 3.89
C ASN A 182 11.95 -35.48 4.64
N GLU A 183 11.46 -35.59 5.88
CA GLU A 183 11.63 -34.57 6.95
C GLU A 183 11.37 -33.09 6.55
N GLU A 184 10.27 -32.83 5.82
CA GLU A 184 9.80 -31.48 5.51
C GLU A 184 8.33 -31.31 5.94
N HIS A 185 8.02 -30.21 6.63
CA HIS A 185 6.68 -29.89 7.10
C HIS A 185 6.19 -28.57 6.51
N PHE A 186 4.89 -28.53 6.22
CA PHE A 186 4.21 -27.38 5.61
C PHE A 186 3.54 -26.51 6.67
N LEU A 187 3.43 -25.21 6.40
CA LEU A 187 2.71 -24.28 7.27
C LEU A 187 1.20 -24.37 7.04
N ASP A 188 0.59 -25.48 7.48
CA ASP A 188 -0.87 -25.56 7.62
C ASP A 188 -1.32 -24.46 8.60
N ALA A 189 -2.06 -23.49 8.07
CA ALA A 189 -2.43 -22.25 8.72
C ALA A 189 -3.57 -22.49 9.75
N ALA A 190 -3.24 -23.23 10.81
CA ALA A 190 -4.12 -24.11 11.61
C ALA A 190 -4.68 -25.29 10.79
N GLU A 191 -4.93 -26.43 11.45
CA GLU A 191 -5.65 -27.52 10.79
C GLU A 191 -7.04 -27.02 10.36
N PRO A 192 -7.50 -27.22 9.11
CA PRO A 192 -8.83 -26.78 8.69
C PRO A 192 -9.97 -27.35 9.54
N CYS A 193 -9.71 -28.45 10.24
CA CYS A 193 -10.59 -29.11 11.20
C CYS A 193 -10.78 -28.35 12.54
N ASP A 194 -9.89 -27.41 12.88
CA ASP A 194 -9.93 -26.60 14.12
C ASP A 194 -10.75 -25.30 13.99
N PHE A 195 -11.38 -25.08 12.84
CA PHE A 195 -12.22 -23.90 12.59
C PHE A 195 -13.69 -24.17 12.91
N LEU A 196 -14.35 -23.21 13.58
CA LEU A 196 -15.80 -23.26 13.74
C LEU A 196 -16.48 -23.11 12.36
N PRO A 197 -17.37 -24.03 11.95
CA PRO A 197 -18.10 -23.89 10.70
C PRO A 197 -19.01 -22.66 10.72
N ALA A 198 -19.20 -22.02 9.57
CA ALA A 198 -20.15 -20.92 9.42
C ALA A 198 -21.60 -21.44 9.55
N ASP A 199 -22.25 -21.11 10.67
CA ASP A 199 -23.67 -21.39 10.89
C ASP A 199 -24.52 -20.15 10.55
N THR A 200 -25.15 -20.17 9.38
CA THR A 200 -26.02 -19.10 8.90
C THR A 200 -27.28 -18.90 9.72
N THR A 201 -27.66 -19.87 10.59
CA THR A 201 -28.85 -19.76 11.45
C THR A 201 -28.60 -18.91 12.71
N GLN A 202 -27.34 -18.72 13.09
CA GLN A 202 -26.93 -17.95 14.27
C GLN A 202 -26.50 -16.51 13.92
N GLU A 203 -26.69 -16.10 12.67
CA GLU A 203 -26.38 -14.77 12.18
C GLU A 203 -27.28 -13.68 12.80
N PRO A 204 -26.78 -12.45 13.05
CA PRO A 204 -27.61 -11.34 13.52
C PRO A 204 -28.83 -11.12 12.62
N ILE A 205 -30.02 -11.22 13.24
CA ILE A 205 -31.31 -11.05 12.56
C ILE A 205 -31.45 -9.61 12.04
N PHE A 206 -32.16 -9.45 10.92
CA PHE A 206 -32.55 -8.13 10.45
C PHE A 206 -33.57 -7.51 11.44
N PRO A 207 -33.44 -6.22 11.83
CA PRO A 207 -34.31 -5.61 12.82
C PRO A 207 -35.80 -5.73 12.45
N PRO A 208 -36.65 -6.41 13.25
CA PRO A 208 -38.05 -6.65 12.88
C PRO A 208 -38.85 -5.37 12.65
N GLU A 209 -38.54 -4.29 13.38
CA GLU A 209 -39.17 -2.98 13.19
C GLU A 209 -39.03 -2.47 11.75
N LEU A 210 -37.88 -2.67 11.10
CA LEU A 210 -37.63 -2.25 9.73
C LEU A 210 -38.38 -3.10 8.68
N LYS A 211 -38.73 -4.37 9.01
CA LYS A 211 -39.54 -5.22 8.13
C LYS A 211 -41.03 -4.89 8.24
N ILE A 212 -41.52 -4.57 9.44
CA ILE A 212 -42.94 -4.34 9.72
C ILE A 212 -43.38 -2.89 9.41
N SER A 213 -42.46 -1.93 9.46
CA SER A 213 -42.81 -0.49 9.35
C SER A 213 -42.88 0.02 7.90
N ASN A 214 -44.10 0.14 7.36
CA ASN A 214 -44.35 0.69 6.02
C ASN A 214 -43.96 2.18 5.84
N GLY A 215 -43.66 2.89 6.93
CA GLY A 215 -43.43 4.35 6.93
C GLY A 215 -41.99 4.81 6.62
N PHE A 216 -40.97 3.95 6.70
CA PHE A 216 -39.57 4.40 6.55
C PHE A 216 -39.18 4.72 5.11
N GLY A 217 -39.70 3.97 4.13
CA GLY A 217 -39.42 4.19 2.70
C GLY A 217 -40.32 5.24 2.03
N THR A 218 -41.50 5.50 2.59
CA THR A 218 -42.60 6.24 1.94
C THR A 218 -42.74 7.70 2.39
N LYS A 219 -41.93 8.16 3.34
CA LYS A 219 -41.93 9.55 3.82
C LYS A 219 -40.99 10.45 3.01
N PHE A 220 -41.49 11.62 2.62
CA PHE A 220 -40.63 12.75 2.32
C PHE A 220 -39.87 13.15 3.60
N LEU A 221 -38.55 13.39 3.52
CA LEU A 221 -37.76 13.84 4.68
C LEU A 221 -36.94 15.09 4.37
N THR A 222 -36.78 15.95 5.39
CA THR A 222 -35.93 17.14 5.41
C THR A 222 -34.96 17.05 6.58
N PHE A 223 -33.66 16.99 6.31
CA PHE A 223 -32.62 17.21 7.32
C PHE A 223 -31.88 18.51 7.02
N LYS A 224 -31.44 19.23 8.06
CA LYS A 224 -30.85 20.56 7.89
C LYS A 224 -29.79 20.83 8.94
N SER A 225 -28.61 21.26 8.51
CA SER A 225 -27.62 21.94 9.33
C SER A 225 -27.52 23.42 8.93
N GLU A 226 -26.61 24.17 9.56
CA GLU A 226 -26.37 25.59 9.22
C GLU A 226 -25.97 25.80 7.75
N ARG A 227 -25.34 24.79 7.13
CA ARG A 227 -24.69 24.89 5.82
C ARG A 227 -25.38 24.10 4.72
N VAL A 228 -26.00 22.97 5.04
CA VAL A 228 -26.54 22.02 4.05
C VAL A 228 -27.97 21.61 4.41
N THR A 229 -28.86 21.59 3.42
CA THR A 229 -30.19 21.00 3.51
C THR A 229 -30.23 19.73 2.66
N TRP A 230 -30.70 18.62 3.25
CA TRP A 230 -30.91 17.34 2.59
C TRP A 230 -32.41 17.08 2.45
N LEU A 231 -32.85 16.78 1.23
CA LEU A 231 -34.25 16.56 0.88
C LEU A 231 -34.41 15.17 0.25
N ARG A 232 -35.23 14.31 0.83
CA ARG A 232 -35.52 12.96 0.30
C ARG A 232 -36.95 12.89 -0.26
N PRO A 233 -37.18 13.22 -1.54
CA PRO A 233 -38.45 12.97 -2.20
C PRO A 233 -38.70 11.47 -2.39
N VAL A 234 -39.99 11.09 -2.42
CA VAL A 234 -40.46 9.71 -2.66
C VAL A 234 -41.34 9.58 -3.92
N PHE A 235 -41.66 10.70 -4.57
CA PHE A 235 -42.40 10.75 -5.83
C PHE A 235 -41.62 11.57 -6.86
N LEU A 236 -41.58 11.11 -8.11
CA LEU A 236 -40.90 11.81 -9.22
C LEU A 236 -41.38 13.27 -9.37
N LYS A 237 -42.69 13.51 -9.22
CA LYS A 237 -43.29 14.87 -9.28
C LYS A 237 -42.65 15.85 -8.29
N ASP A 238 -42.24 15.37 -7.11
CA ASP A 238 -41.69 16.22 -6.05
C ASP A 238 -40.17 16.36 -6.19
N LEU A 239 -39.48 15.34 -6.70
CA LEU A 239 -38.09 15.46 -7.17
C LEU A 239 -37.95 16.54 -8.27
N LEU A 240 -38.82 16.52 -9.28
CA LEU A 240 -38.81 17.52 -10.36
C LEU A 240 -39.10 18.94 -9.85
N LYS A 241 -40.10 19.11 -8.96
CA LYS A 241 -40.37 20.41 -8.31
C LYS A 241 -39.16 20.89 -7.48
N LEU A 242 -38.52 20.01 -6.73
CA LEU A 242 -37.32 20.36 -5.95
C LEU A 242 -36.16 20.75 -6.86
N LYS A 243 -35.96 20.06 -7.99
CA LYS A 243 -34.90 20.37 -8.95
C LYS A 243 -35.15 21.70 -9.67
N SER A 244 -36.39 21.99 -10.06
CA SER A 244 -36.81 23.30 -10.58
C SER A 244 -36.64 24.43 -9.55
N LYS A 245 -37.00 24.18 -8.28
CA LYS A 245 -36.84 25.15 -7.17
C LYS A 245 -35.38 25.40 -6.79
N TYR A 246 -34.54 24.37 -6.88
CA TYR A 246 -33.11 24.43 -6.56
C TYR A 246 -32.26 23.89 -7.73
N PRO A 247 -32.10 24.64 -8.84
CA PRO A 247 -31.39 24.15 -10.03
C PRO A 247 -29.92 23.79 -9.75
N SER A 248 -29.28 24.45 -8.78
CA SER A 248 -27.92 24.17 -8.31
C SER A 248 -27.81 22.94 -7.39
N ALA A 249 -28.92 22.36 -6.93
CA ALA A 249 -28.91 21.20 -6.04
C ALA A 249 -28.29 19.98 -6.71
N ARG A 250 -27.49 19.24 -5.93
CA ARG A 250 -26.88 17.97 -6.34
C ARG A 250 -27.82 16.81 -6.01
N ILE A 251 -28.09 15.97 -7.01
CA ILE A 251 -28.81 14.71 -6.78
C ILE A 251 -27.80 13.70 -6.22
N VAL A 252 -28.17 13.02 -5.13
CA VAL A 252 -27.33 12.07 -4.42
C VAL A 252 -27.99 10.69 -4.42
N ILE A 253 -27.28 9.71 -4.99
CA ILE A 253 -27.58 8.28 -4.89
C ILE A 253 -26.51 7.61 -4.02
N GLY A 254 -25.38 7.19 -4.60
CA GLY A 254 -24.28 6.53 -3.89
C GLY A 254 -23.23 7.46 -3.28
N ASN A 255 -23.34 8.78 -3.47
CA ASN A 255 -22.40 9.83 -3.02
C ASN A 255 -20.90 9.68 -3.46
N THR A 256 -20.54 8.66 -4.23
CA THR A 256 -19.15 8.37 -4.68
C THR A 256 -18.54 9.40 -5.63
N ALA A 257 -19.33 10.35 -6.15
CA ALA A 257 -18.84 11.53 -6.87
C ALA A 257 -18.96 12.80 -6.02
N VAL A 258 -20.17 13.10 -5.52
CA VAL A 258 -20.47 14.33 -4.76
C VAL A 258 -19.62 14.44 -3.49
N GLY A 259 -19.44 13.35 -2.73
CA GLY A 259 -18.60 13.33 -1.52
C GLY A 259 -17.10 13.55 -1.80
N LEU A 260 -16.61 13.16 -2.98
CA LEU A 260 -15.24 13.48 -3.41
C LEU A 260 -15.13 14.95 -3.87
N ASP A 261 -16.16 15.47 -4.54
CA ASP A 261 -16.22 16.85 -4.98
C ASP A 261 -16.27 17.83 -3.80
N THR A 262 -17.07 17.56 -2.77
CA THR A 262 -17.13 18.39 -1.56
C THR A 262 -15.84 18.31 -0.74
N LYS A 263 -15.31 17.10 -0.52
CA LYS A 263 -14.10 16.91 0.31
C LYS A 263 -12.82 17.42 -0.37
N TYR A 264 -12.55 17.00 -1.60
CA TYR A 264 -11.25 17.22 -2.27
C TYR A 264 -11.30 18.29 -3.36
N ARG A 265 -12.44 18.50 -4.05
CA ARG A 265 -12.56 19.53 -5.10
C ARG A 265 -13.18 20.84 -4.62
N LYS A 266 -13.40 20.99 -3.30
CA LYS A 266 -13.96 22.19 -2.63
C LYS A 266 -15.32 22.63 -3.21
N ALA A 267 -16.12 21.72 -3.76
CA ALA A 267 -17.41 22.06 -4.33
C ALA A 267 -18.40 22.45 -3.22
N HIS A 268 -18.93 23.68 -3.29
CA HIS A 268 -19.95 24.15 -2.34
C HIS A 268 -21.33 23.63 -2.75
N VAL A 269 -22.04 22.95 -1.83
CA VAL A 269 -23.34 22.33 -2.07
C VAL A 269 -24.27 22.67 -0.91
N GLN A 270 -25.18 23.62 -1.12
CA GLN A 270 -26.15 24.05 -0.10
C GLN A 270 -27.38 23.13 0.00
N VAL A 271 -27.77 22.49 -1.10
CA VAL A 271 -28.93 21.59 -1.17
C VAL A 271 -28.54 20.28 -1.84
N MET A 272 -28.82 19.17 -1.16
CA MET A 272 -28.68 17.81 -1.66
C MET A 272 -30.06 17.17 -1.77
N ILE A 273 -30.37 16.55 -2.91
CA ILE A 273 -31.64 15.85 -3.13
C ILE A 273 -31.37 14.35 -3.26
N ALA A 274 -31.86 13.57 -2.31
CA ALA A 274 -31.66 12.13 -2.23
C ALA A 274 -32.77 11.39 -2.99
N ALA A 275 -32.48 10.98 -4.23
CA ALA A 275 -33.47 10.39 -5.14
C ALA A 275 -33.57 8.86 -5.04
N THR A 276 -32.97 8.24 -4.02
CA THR A 276 -32.91 6.78 -3.78
C THR A 276 -34.23 6.11 -3.41
N HIS A 277 -35.31 6.89 -3.31
CA HIS A 277 -36.65 6.45 -2.88
C HIS A 277 -37.73 6.83 -3.90
N VAL A 278 -37.34 7.24 -5.11
CA VAL A 278 -38.24 7.52 -6.24
C VAL A 278 -38.29 6.25 -7.11
N PRO A 279 -39.41 5.48 -7.10
CA PRO A 279 -39.47 4.16 -7.74
C PRO A 279 -39.07 4.17 -9.22
N GLU A 280 -39.49 5.20 -9.96
CA GLU A 280 -39.27 5.34 -11.40
C GLU A 280 -37.77 5.44 -11.78
N LEU A 281 -36.89 5.75 -10.82
CA LEU A 281 -35.43 5.74 -11.02
C LEU A 281 -34.77 4.38 -10.75
N HIS A 282 -35.51 3.42 -10.23
CA HIS A 282 -35.04 2.05 -9.94
C HIS A 282 -35.63 1.00 -10.88
N GLU A 283 -36.63 1.37 -11.67
CA GLU A 283 -37.21 0.51 -12.72
C GLU A 283 -36.15 0.02 -13.72
N VAL A 284 -36.27 -1.24 -14.11
CA VAL A 284 -35.55 -1.79 -15.26
C VAL A 284 -36.57 -2.52 -16.12
N ALA A 285 -36.80 -2.01 -17.32
CA ALA A 285 -37.72 -2.56 -18.29
C ALA A 285 -36.93 -3.11 -19.48
N VAL A 286 -37.19 -4.37 -19.83
CA VAL A 286 -36.65 -4.99 -21.03
C VAL A 286 -37.64 -4.74 -22.16
N ALA A 287 -37.15 -4.29 -23.31
CA ALA A 287 -37.93 -4.02 -24.51
C ALA A 287 -37.34 -4.81 -25.69
N ASP A 288 -38.10 -5.01 -26.77
CA ASP A 288 -37.65 -5.79 -27.94
C ASP A 288 -36.42 -5.21 -28.64
N THR A 289 -36.17 -3.91 -28.47
CA THR A 289 -35.04 -3.21 -29.08
C THR A 289 -33.90 -2.95 -28.10
N GLY A 290 -34.03 -3.28 -26.80
CA GLY A 290 -33.01 -2.99 -25.79
C GLY A 290 -33.50 -3.01 -24.34
N ILE A 291 -32.71 -2.46 -23.42
CA ILE A 291 -33.00 -2.42 -21.98
C ILE A 291 -33.05 -0.96 -21.50
N HIS A 292 -34.16 -0.56 -20.87
CA HIS A 292 -34.28 0.68 -20.10
C HIS A 292 -33.79 0.45 -18.67
N ILE A 293 -32.84 1.27 -18.20
CA ILE A 293 -32.23 1.17 -16.86
C ILE A 293 -32.44 2.49 -16.12
N GLY A 294 -33.17 2.47 -15.01
CA GLY A 294 -33.41 3.65 -14.18
C GLY A 294 -32.13 4.31 -13.63
N GLY A 295 -32.14 5.63 -13.50
CA GLY A 295 -30.97 6.46 -13.16
C GLY A 295 -30.40 6.25 -11.75
N ALA A 296 -31.08 5.50 -10.87
CA ALA A 296 -30.64 5.15 -9.52
C ALA A 296 -30.33 3.66 -9.34
N VAL A 297 -30.41 2.84 -10.40
CA VAL A 297 -29.97 1.44 -10.38
C VAL A 297 -28.47 1.35 -10.05
N THR A 298 -28.09 0.50 -9.10
CA THR A 298 -26.68 0.37 -8.72
C THR A 298 -25.89 -0.41 -9.77
N LEU A 299 -24.60 -0.10 -9.95
CA LEU A 299 -23.74 -0.81 -10.90
C LEU A 299 -23.66 -2.33 -10.63
N ALA A 300 -23.77 -2.73 -9.36
CA ALA A 300 -23.84 -4.15 -8.97
C ALA A 300 -25.14 -4.80 -9.47
N ARG A 301 -26.30 -4.19 -9.23
CA ARG A 301 -27.58 -4.72 -9.73
C ARG A 301 -27.65 -4.68 -11.26
N LEU A 302 -27.05 -3.68 -11.91
CA LEU A 302 -26.91 -3.65 -13.35
C LEU A 302 -26.08 -4.84 -13.87
N GLY A 303 -24.97 -5.19 -13.20
CA GLY A 303 -24.18 -6.38 -13.55
C GLY A 303 -24.95 -7.68 -13.42
N GLU A 304 -25.72 -7.86 -12.33
CA GLU A 304 -26.65 -8.99 -12.17
C GLU A 304 -27.66 -9.04 -13.31
N ILE A 305 -28.37 -7.93 -13.57
CA ILE A 305 -29.41 -7.83 -14.60
C ILE A 305 -28.84 -8.11 -15.98
N LEU A 306 -27.70 -7.52 -16.38
CA LEU A 306 -27.11 -7.80 -17.69
C LEU A 306 -26.75 -9.28 -17.85
N THR A 307 -26.35 -9.95 -16.77
CA THR A 307 -26.07 -11.40 -16.77
C THR A 307 -27.37 -12.23 -16.87
N GLU A 308 -28.47 -11.78 -16.27
CA GLU A 308 -29.80 -12.37 -16.33
C GLU A 308 -30.47 -12.15 -17.71
N THR A 309 -30.46 -10.92 -18.24
CA THR A 309 -31.14 -10.49 -19.47
C THR A 309 -30.49 -11.00 -20.75
N ILE A 310 -29.22 -11.44 -20.71
CA ILE A 310 -28.59 -12.24 -21.78
C ILE A 310 -29.40 -13.53 -22.09
N LYS A 311 -30.41 -13.90 -21.28
CA LYS A 311 -31.20 -15.13 -21.44
C LYS A 311 -32.67 -14.99 -21.89
N ASN A 312 -33.35 -13.84 -21.87
CA ASN A 312 -34.76 -13.67 -22.35
C ASN A 312 -35.24 -12.19 -22.37
N THR A 313 -36.06 -11.76 -23.35
CA THR A 313 -36.43 -10.33 -23.56
C THR A 313 -37.77 -10.06 -24.30
N THR A 314 -38.62 -9.17 -23.76
CA THR A 314 -39.78 -8.39 -24.33
C THR A 314 -40.34 -7.48 -23.19
N GLU A 315 -41.13 -6.40 -23.34
CA GLU A 315 -41.47 -5.42 -24.41
C GLU A 315 -41.75 -4.04 -23.74
N GLY A 316 -41.56 -2.90 -24.43
CA GLY A 316 -42.20 -1.60 -24.08
C GLY A 316 -41.25 -0.38 -23.93
N GLY A 317 -41.66 0.81 -24.42
CA GLY A 317 -40.75 1.96 -24.54
C GLY A 317 -41.32 3.35 -24.23
N GLN A 318 -40.42 4.34 -24.13
CA GLN A 318 -40.69 5.79 -24.00
C GLN A 318 -39.64 6.64 -24.76
N ARG A 319 -39.80 7.98 -24.74
CA ARG A 319 -39.06 8.96 -25.56
C ARG A 319 -37.59 9.16 -25.12
N ASN A 320 -36.68 9.19 -26.09
CA ASN A 320 -35.22 9.15 -25.87
C ASN A 320 -34.49 10.44 -26.28
N ALA A 321 -33.29 10.65 -25.71
CA ALA A 321 -32.25 11.57 -26.19
C ALA A 321 -30.95 10.77 -26.43
N PHE A 322 -30.20 11.09 -27.49
CA PHE A 322 -29.04 10.29 -27.90
C PHE A 322 -27.75 10.73 -27.19
N LEU A 323 -26.98 9.75 -26.71
CA LEU A 323 -25.67 9.95 -26.05
C LEU A 323 -24.55 10.07 -27.11
N ASP A 324 -24.53 11.18 -27.84
CA ASP A 324 -23.53 11.45 -28.89
C ASP A 324 -22.48 12.52 -28.48
N ASN A 325 -21.72 13.04 -29.45
CA ASN A 325 -20.70 14.06 -29.21
C ASN A 325 -21.28 15.43 -28.79
N THR A 326 -22.57 15.70 -29.01
CA THR A 326 -23.25 16.91 -28.55
C THR A 326 -23.67 16.82 -27.08
N PHE A 327 -23.76 15.61 -26.52
CA PHE A 327 -24.13 15.41 -25.11
C PHE A 327 -23.03 15.85 -24.13
N TYR A 328 -21.75 15.61 -24.48
CA TYR A 328 -20.60 15.80 -23.60
C TYR A 328 -19.85 17.12 -23.87
N THR A 329 -20.56 18.27 -23.85
CA THR A 329 -20.01 19.57 -24.29
C THR A 329 -18.79 20.06 -23.49
N ARG A 330 -18.78 19.89 -22.16
CA ARG A 330 -17.64 20.20 -21.29
C ARG A 330 -17.71 19.37 -20.01
N ARG A 331 -16.59 19.16 -19.33
CA ARG A 331 -16.56 18.41 -18.07
C ARG A 331 -17.48 19.05 -17.02
N GLY A 332 -18.56 18.34 -16.66
CA GLY A 332 -19.57 18.82 -15.71
C GLY A 332 -20.70 19.68 -16.33
N ASN A 333 -20.68 19.91 -17.64
CA ASN A 333 -21.76 20.53 -18.41
C ASN A 333 -22.23 19.58 -19.51
N TRP A 334 -23.27 18.82 -19.18
CA TRP A 334 -23.90 17.86 -20.09
C TRP A 334 -25.11 18.50 -20.76
N ASN A 335 -25.58 17.95 -21.89
CA ASN A 335 -26.80 18.42 -22.56
C ASN A 335 -28.07 17.96 -21.80
N ILE A 336 -28.22 18.50 -20.59
CA ILE A 336 -29.32 18.30 -19.64
C ILE A 336 -29.60 19.69 -19.07
N LYS A 337 -30.83 20.19 -19.13
CA LYS A 337 -31.16 21.51 -18.55
C LYS A 337 -31.05 21.48 -17.02
N SER A 338 -30.88 22.64 -16.40
CA SER A 338 -30.63 22.77 -14.95
C SER A 338 -31.80 22.30 -14.08
N ASP A 339 -33.00 22.22 -14.64
CA ASP A 339 -34.26 21.73 -14.08
C ASP A 339 -34.60 20.27 -14.45
N GLU A 340 -33.83 19.64 -15.35
CA GLU A 340 -34.03 18.26 -15.81
C GLU A 340 -33.24 17.23 -14.96
N ILE A 341 -33.65 15.95 -15.06
CA ILE A 341 -32.97 14.80 -14.45
C ILE A 341 -32.84 13.65 -15.46
N VAL A 342 -31.89 12.74 -15.23
CA VAL A 342 -31.83 11.46 -15.97
C VAL A 342 -32.80 10.47 -15.31
N LEU A 343 -33.92 10.18 -15.98
CA LEU A 343 -34.89 9.18 -15.51
C LEU A 343 -34.38 7.75 -15.73
N SER A 344 -33.99 7.43 -16.97
CA SER A 344 -33.42 6.14 -17.35
C SER A 344 -32.42 6.29 -18.50
N VAL A 345 -31.64 5.22 -18.74
CA VAL A 345 -30.76 5.06 -19.90
C VAL A 345 -31.25 3.84 -20.69
N PHE A 346 -31.46 4.01 -21.99
CA PHE A 346 -31.80 2.92 -22.91
C PHE A 346 -30.53 2.38 -23.57
N ILE A 347 -30.28 1.08 -23.45
CA ILE A 347 -29.18 0.35 -24.12
C ILE A 347 -29.79 -0.56 -25.19
N PRO A 348 -29.61 -0.28 -26.49
CA PRO A 348 -30.17 -1.12 -27.54
C PRO A 348 -29.48 -2.49 -27.63
N PHE A 349 -30.20 -3.50 -28.11
CA PHE A 349 -29.59 -4.77 -28.52
C PHE A 349 -28.79 -4.60 -29.82
N SER A 350 -27.72 -5.38 -29.96
CA SER A 350 -26.95 -5.46 -31.18
C SER A 350 -27.75 -6.12 -32.30
N LYS A 351 -27.74 -5.51 -33.49
CA LYS A 351 -28.30 -6.09 -34.71
C LYS A 351 -27.49 -7.32 -35.16
N LYS A 352 -28.02 -8.07 -36.13
CA LYS A 352 -27.24 -9.05 -36.88
C LYS A 352 -26.05 -8.35 -37.57
N ASN A 353 -24.89 -9.01 -37.60
CA ASN A 353 -23.62 -8.48 -38.12
C ASN A 353 -23.11 -7.20 -37.40
N GLU A 354 -23.60 -6.91 -36.19
CA GLU A 354 -23.14 -5.80 -35.35
C GLU A 354 -22.30 -6.31 -34.18
N PHE A 355 -21.13 -5.70 -33.96
CA PHE A 355 -20.19 -6.09 -32.91
C PHE A 355 -19.80 -4.88 -32.06
N VAL A 356 -19.95 -4.99 -30.74
CA VAL A 356 -19.64 -3.94 -29.77
C VAL A 356 -18.69 -4.49 -28.70
N PHE A 357 -17.53 -3.86 -28.52
CA PHE A 357 -16.57 -4.25 -27.48
C PHE A 357 -15.97 -3.05 -26.74
N GLY A 358 -15.72 -3.24 -25.44
CA GLY A 358 -15.09 -2.25 -24.56
C GLY A 358 -13.68 -2.67 -24.13
N TYR A 359 -12.80 -1.69 -23.98
CA TYR A 359 -11.40 -1.86 -23.56
C TYR A 359 -11.03 -0.85 -22.47
N LYS A 360 -10.14 -1.24 -21.56
CA LYS A 360 -9.63 -0.39 -20.47
C LYS A 360 -8.19 -0.75 -20.17
N LYS A 361 -7.32 0.25 -20.01
CA LYS A 361 -6.03 0.09 -19.32
C LYS A 361 -5.87 1.14 -18.23
N ALA A 362 -5.30 0.71 -17.11
CA ALA A 362 -5.05 1.49 -15.92
C ALA A 362 -3.72 1.05 -15.29
N GLN A 363 -3.22 1.80 -14.30
CA GLN A 363 -1.95 1.54 -13.59
C GLN A 363 -1.93 0.14 -12.95
N ARG A 364 -3.06 -0.30 -12.38
CA ARG A 364 -3.35 -1.70 -12.00
C ARG A 364 -4.75 -2.08 -12.53
N ARG A 365 -5.07 -3.37 -12.58
CA ARG A 365 -6.31 -3.88 -13.17
C ARG A 365 -7.56 -3.46 -12.38
N GLU A 366 -7.59 -3.76 -11.09
CA GLU A 366 -8.73 -3.54 -10.19
C GLU A 366 -8.67 -2.19 -9.48
N ASN A 367 -9.84 -1.57 -9.21
CA ASN A 367 -9.96 -0.36 -8.39
C ASN A 367 -8.94 0.76 -8.77
N ALA A 368 -8.93 1.09 -10.06
CA ALA A 368 -8.10 2.13 -10.67
C ALA A 368 -8.81 2.80 -11.84
N THR A 369 -8.61 4.12 -11.95
CA THR A 369 -9.08 4.96 -13.07
C THR A 369 -8.35 4.61 -14.37
N ALA A 370 -9.06 4.69 -15.49
CA ALA A 370 -8.47 4.38 -16.80
C ALA A 370 -7.48 5.45 -17.25
N ILE A 371 -6.29 5.03 -17.67
CA ILE A 371 -5.30 5.85 -18.40
C ILE A 371 -5.85 6.12 -19.82
N VAL A 372 -6.38 5.07 -20.45
CA VAL A 372 -7.28 5.12 -21.63
C VAL A 372 -8.32 4.01 -21.47
N ASN A 373 -9.56 4.31 -21.84
CA ASN A 373 -10.59 3.31 -22.14
C ASN A 373 -11.20 3.60 -23.51
N ALA A 374 -11.79 2.57 -24.13
CA ALA A 374 -12.43 2.68 -25.43
C ALA A 374 -13.72 1.87 -25.50
N GLY A 375 -14.68 2.35 -26.29
CA GLY A 375 -15.85 1.60 -26.73
C GLY A 375 -15.91 1.66 -28.26
N MET A 376 -15.99 0.50 -28.91
CA MET A 376 -15.93 0.39 -30.37
C MET A 376 -17.11 -0.44 -30.88
N ARG A 377 -17.77 0.05 -31.93
CA ARG A 377 -18.89 -0.60 -32.62
C ARG A 377 -18.63 -0.61 -34.13
N VAL A 378 -18.92 -1.74 -34.75
CA VAL A 378 -18.98 -1.90 -36.22
C VAL A 378 -20.23 -2.66 -36.60
N LEU A 379 -20.87 -2.26 -37.69
CA LEU A 379 -21.96 -2.96 -38.37
C LEU A 379 -21.51 -3.22 -39.82
N PHE A 380 -21.71 -4.45 -40.30
CA PHE A 380 -21.41 -4.82 -41.68
C PHE A 380 -22.66 -4.86 -42.57
N GLU A 381 -22.45 -4.82 -43.88
CA GLU A 381 -23.49 -5.17 -44.86
C GLU A 381 -23.83 -6.67 -44.80
N ASP A 382 -25.06 -7.02 -45.18
CA ASP A 382 -25.55 -8.40 -45.05
C ASP A 382 -24.80 -9.37 -45.98
N GLY A 383 -24.02 -10.27 -45.38
CA GLY A 383 -23.29 -11.34 -46.09
C GLY A 383 -21.91 -10.94 -46.61
N ASP A 384 -21.43 -9.73 -46.32
CA ASP A 384 -20.09 -9.24 -46.72
C ASP A 384 -19.28 -8.74 -45.51
N ASN A 385 -18.00 -8.44 -45.70
CA ASN A 385 -17.11 -7.82 -44.70
C ASN A 385 -16.95 -6.30 -44.90
N ILE A 386 -17.85 -5.67 -45.68
CA ILE A 386 -17.89 -4.22 -45.93
C ILE A 386 -18.55 -3.49 -44.76
N ILE A 387 -17.87 -2.46 -44.25
CA ILE A 387 -18.32 -1.66 -43.10
C ILE A 387 -19.47 -0.73 -43.51
N LYS A 388 -20.64 -0.96 -42.93
CA LYS A 388 -21.85 -0.14 -43.09
C LYS A 388 -21.89 1.04 -42.11
N GLU A 389 -21.60 0.78 -40.84
CA GLU A 389 -21.48 1.81 -39.80
C GLU A 389 -20.26 1.53 -38.93
N MET A 390 -19.60 2.60 -38.46
CA MET A 390 -18.46 2.53 -37.54
C MET A 390 -18.60 3.60 -36.47
N GLN A 391 -18.35 3.25 -35.21
CA GLN A 391 -18.24 4.19 -34.10
C GLN A 391 -17.07 3.81 -33.20
N ILE A 392 -16.23 4.78 -32.88
CA ILE A 392 -15.05 4.61 -32.04
C ILE A 392 -15.04 5.74 -31.00
N ALA A 393 -15.16 5.37 -29.73
CA ALA A 393 -15.15 6.29 -28.59
C ALA A 393 -13.95 6.00 -27.68
N PHE A 394 -13.30 7.05 -27.18
CA PHE A 394 -12.22 6.98 -26.20
C PHE A 394 -12.49 7.90 -25.00
N GLY A 395 -12.14 7.45 -23.80
CA GLY A 395 -12.06 8.29 -22.60
C GLY A 395 -10.61 8.51 -22.15
N SER A 396 -10.40 9.54 -21.32
CA SER A 396 -9.08 9.99 -20.84
C SER A 396 -8.10 10.49 -21.92
N MET A 397 -8.54 10.58 -23.19
CA MET A 397 -7.79 11.24 -24.28
C MET A 397 -7.95 12.77 -24.26
N SER A 398 -9.11 13.29 -23.84
CA SER A 398 -9.38 14.72 -23.63
C SER A 398 -10.01 14.98 -22.25
N GLU A 399 -10.62 16.16 -22.02
CA GLU A 399 -11.35 16.46 -20.78
C GLU A 399 -12.65 15.65 -20.61
N THR A 400 -13.19 15.12 -21.71
CA THR A 400 -14.45 14.36 -21.79
C THR A 400 -14.25 13.12 -22.66
N SER A 401 -15.33 12.33 -22.87
CA SER A 401 -15.32 11.25 -23.86
C SER A 401 -15.27 11.83 -25.28
N SER A 402 -14.37 11.32 -26.11
CA SER A 402 -14.14 11.80 -27.47
C SER A 402 -14.44 10.71 -28.50
N LEU A 403 -15.12 11.07 -29.59
CA LEU A 403 -15.33 10.19 -30.74
C LEU A 403 -14.25 10.43 -31.80
N ALA A 404 -13.67 9.35 -32.35
CA ALA A 404 -12.74 9.44 -33.49
C ALA A 404 -13.55 9.54 -34.80
N ILE A 405 -14.17 10.70 -35.03
CA ILE A 405 -15.16 10.92 -36.09
C ILE A 405 -14.51 10.82 -37.48
N THR A 406 -13.29 11.33 -37.65
CA THR A 406 -12.59 11.31 -38.94
C THR A 406 -12.25 9.88 -39.33
N THR A 407 -11.65 9.14 -38.40
CA THR A 407 -11.34 7.71 -38.51
C THR A 407 -12.59 6.90 -38.83
N ALA A 408 -13.65 7.05 -38.03
CA ALA A 408 -14.89 6.29 -38.21
C ALA A 408 -15.54 6.54 -39.58
N ARG A 409 -15.57 7.80 -40.06
CA ARG A 409 -16.08 8.13 -41.41
C ARG A 409 -15.25 7.51 -42.52
N ARG A 410 -13.92 7.49 -42.41
CA ARG A 410 -13.01 6.87 -43.41
C ARG A 410 -13.09 5.34 -43.43
N CYS A 411 -13.55 4.71 -42.35
CA CYS A 411 -13.80 3.27 -42.30
C CYS A 411 -15.04 2.84 -43.09
N VAL A 412 -16.10 3.66 -43.17
CA VAL A 412 -17.35 3.29 -43.85
C VAL A 412 -17.10 3.02 -45.34
N GLY A 413 -17.62 1.91 -45.85
CA GLY A 413 -17.40 1.44 -47.22
C GLY A 413 -16.07 0.69 -47.45
N ARG A 414 -15.19 0.58 -46.45
CA ARG A 414 -13.98 -0.26 -46.52
C ARG A 414 -14.31 -1.70 -46.14
N LYS A 415 -13.50 -2.66 -46.62
CA LYS A 415 -13.53 -4.07 -46.19
C LYS A 415 -12.73 -4.29 -44.91
N TRP A 416 -13.09 -5.31 -44.11
CA TRP A 416 -12.43 -5.67 -42.85
C TRP A 416 -11.12 -6.47 -43.05
N GLU A 417 -10.20 -5.90 -43.82
CA GLU A 417 -8.93 -6.50 -44.24
C GLU A 417 -7.75 -5.95 -43.42
N ASP A 418 -6.62 -6.66 -43.36
CA ASP A 418 -5.52 -6.31 -42.44
C ASP A 418 -4.92 -4.92 -42.74
N GLN A 419 -4.98 -4.45 -44.00
CA GLN A 419 -4.60 -3.08 -44.39
C GLN A 419 -5.36 -1.99 -43.62
N LEU A 420 -6.62 -2.24 -43.25
CA LEU A 420 -7.43 -1.31 -42.45
C LEU A 420 -6.78 -1.00 -41.10
N THR A 421 -6.00 -1.93 -40.53
CA THR A 421 -5.29 -1.68 -39.27
C THR A 421 -4.19 -0.64 -39.42
N SER A 422 -3.44 -0.66 -40.52
CA SER A 422 -2.43 0.35 -40.85
C SER A 422 -3.07 1.71 -41.12
N ASP A 423 -4.11 1.73 -41.95
CA ASP A 423 -4.85 2.94 -42.31
C ASP A 423 -5.44 3.66 -41.07
N VAL A 424 -6.09 2.92 -40.18
CA VAL A 424 -6.74 3.47 -38.98
C VAL A 424 -5.72 4.02 -37.98
N VAL A 425 -4.53 3.43 -37.87
CA VAL A 425 -3.46 3.97 -37.01
C VAL A 425 -3.04 5.36 -37.47
N GLN A 426 -2.92 5.56 -38.80
CA GLN A 426 -2.64 6.88 -39.37
C GLN A 426 -3.80 7.87 -39.14
N TRP A 427 -5.05 7.44 -39.32
CA TRP A 427 -6.22 8.32 -39.15
C TRP A 427 -6.50 8.71 -37.69
N LEU A 428 -6.23 7.81 -36.74
CA LEU A 428 -6.30 8.12 -35.31
C LEU A 428 -5.27 9.17 -34.90
N ALA A 429 -4.10 9.21 -35.56
CA ALA A 429 -3.13 10.28 -35.32
C ALA A 429 -3.69 11.67 -35.71
N GLU A 430 -4.51 11.77 -36.76
CA GLU A 430 -5.21 13.00 -37.15
C GLU A 430 -6.27 13.41 -36.11
N ASP A 431 -7.15 12.49 -35.71
CA ASP A 431 -8.20 12.74 -34.69
C ASP A 431 -7.60 13.15 -33.31
N PHE A 432 -6.33 12.84 -33.05
CA PHE A 432 -5.61 13.21 -31.81
C PHE A 432 -4.45 14.20 -32.00
N HIS A 433 -4.31 14.82 -33.18
CA HIS A 433 -3.21 15.75 -33.46
C HIS A 433 -3.37 17.08 -32.71
N SER A 434 -4.59 17.60 -32.64
CA SER A 434 -4.94 18.90 -32.04
C SER A 434 -5.22 18.85 -30.53
N LEU A 435 -5.10 17.69 -29.89
CA LEU A 435 -5.30 17.57 -28.44
C LEU A 435 -4.09 18.17 -27.70
N PRO A 436 -4.28 19.13 -26.77
CA PRO A 436 -3.19 19.64 -25.92
C PRO A 436 -2.64 18.53 -25.03
N GLU A 437 -1.48 18.76 -24.38
CA GLU A 437 -0.88 17.81 -23.42
C GLU A 437 -1.94 17.29 -22.42
N GLY A 438 -2.38 16.05 -22.65
CA GLY A 438 -3.65 15.56 -22.12
C GLY A 438 -3.67 15.47 -20.59
N ILE A 439 -4.89 15.47 -20.03
CA ILE A 439 -5.07 15.31 -18.58
C ILE A 439 -4.37 14.01 -18.12
N GLY A 440 -3.39 14.14 -17.21
CA GLY A 440 -2.63 13.01 -16.66
C GLY A 440 -1.33 12.64 -17.39
N GLY A 441 -0.98 13.33 -18.49
CA GLY A 441 0.28 13.12 -19.21
C GLY A 441 0.29 11.87 -20.09
N GLN A 442 1.48 11.30 -20.31
CA GLN A 442 1.69 10.01 -21.01
C GLN A 442 1.19 9.96 -22.47
N MET A 443 1.23 11.08 -23.20
CA MET A 443 0.59 11.16 -24.53
C MET A 443 1.10 10.14 -25.57
N PRO A 444 2.41 9.80 -25.67
CA PRO A 444 2.88 8.73 -26.54
C PRO A 444 2.24 7.37 -26.22
N TYR A 445 2.20 7.00 -24.93
CA TYR A 445 1.58 5.76 -24.46
C TYR A 445 0.06 5.76 -24.68
N LYS A 446 -0.63 6.87 -24.45
CA LYS A 446 -2.07 7.00 -24.71
C LYS A 446 -2.42 6.83 -26.20
N ARG A 447 -1.63 7.43 -27.09
CA ARG A 447 -1.77 7.25 -28.55
C ARG A 447 -1.51 5.79 -28.95
N ALA A 448 -0.43 5.19 -28.44
CA ALA A 448 -0.14 3.77 -28.67
C ALA A 448 -1.27 2.85 -28.18
N LEU A 449 -1.86 3.12 -27.00
CA LEU A 449 -3.03 2.39 -26.48
C LEU A 449 -4.27 2.52 -27.37
N ALA A 450 -4.54 3.71 -27.92
CA ALA A 450 -5.69 3.90 -28.80
C ALA A 450 -5.59 3.02 -30.06
N CYS A 451 -4.42 3.02 -30.70
CA CYS A 451 -4.08 2.17 -31.82
C CYS A 451 -4.14 0.67 -31.46
N SER A 452 -3.55 0.29 -30.32
CA SER A 452 -3.54 -1.11 -29.87
C SER A 452 -4.92 -1.63 -29.43
N PHE A 453 -5.82 -0.78 -28.92
CA PHE A 453 -7.22 -1.16 -28.70
C PHE A 453 -7.97 -1.36 -30.01
N PHE A 454 -7.74 -0.52 -31.03
CA PHE A 454 -8.32 -0.77 -32.35
C PHE A 454 -7.81 -2.08 -32.96
N PHE A 455 -6.51 -2.38 -32.85
CA PHE A 455 -5.96 -3.65 -33.31
C PHE A 455 -6.57 -4.88 -32.59
N LYS A 456 -6.80 -4.79 -31.27
CA LYS A 456 -7.54 -5.81 -30.52
C LYS A 456 -9.02 -5.91 -30.92
N PHE A 457 -9.67 -4.80 -31.27
CA PHE A 457 -11.02 -4.78 -31.81
C PHE A 457 -11.09 -5.47 -33.17
N PHE A 458 -10.20 -5.11 -34.08
CA PHE A 458 -10.09 -5.65 -35.42
C PHE A 458 -9.99 -7.18 -35.44
N HIS A 459 -9.04 -7.75 -34.69
CA HIS A 459 -8.89 -9.19 -34.60
C HIS A 459 -10.06 -9.89 -33.87
N ARG A 460 -10.72 -9.23 -32.90
CA ARG A 460 -11.88 -9.80 -32.21
C ARG A 460 -13.07 -9.94 -33.16
N VAL A 461 -13.33 -8.90 -33.95
CA VAL A 461 -14.37 -8.89 -34.97
C VAL A 461 -14.07 -9.92 -36.07
N LYS A 462 -12.81 -10.08 -36.52
CA LYS A 462 -12.42 -11.16 -37.46
C LYS A 462 -12.84 -12.55 -36.95
N LEU A 463 -12.61 -12.87 -35.66
CA LEU A 463 -13.04 -14.16 -35.11
C LEU A 463 -14.55 -14.33 -35.04
N GLU A 464 -15.31 -13.30 -34.66
CA GLU A 464 -16.77 -13.41 -34.59
C GLU A 464 -17.42 -13.49 -35.97
N LEU A 465 -16.91 -12.74 -36.97
CA LEU A 465 -17.30 -12.88 -38.39
C LEU A 465 -17.07 -14.31 -38.89
N ARG A 466 -15.91 -14.91 -38.58
CA ARG A 466 -15.62 -16.30 -38.96
C ARG A 466 -16.62 -17.29 -38.35
N LYS A 467 -17.01 -17.10 -37.08
CA LYS A 467 -18.00 -17.95 -36.40
C LYS A 467 -19.41 -17.80 -36.98
N GLN A 468 -19.83 -16.59 -37.35
CA GLN A 468 -21.19 -16.31 -37.82
C GLN A 468 -21.40 -16.64 -39.30
N SER A 469 -20.42 -16.32 -40.15
CA SER A 469 -20.60 -16.28 -41.61
C SER A 469 -19.88 -17.39 -42.37
N GLY A 470 -19.04 -18.20 -41.72
CA GLY A 470 -18.23 -19.23 -42.38
C GLY A 470 -17.16 -18.69 -43.34
N MET A 471 -16.93 -17.38 -43.38
CA MET A 471 -15.96 -16.74 -44.27
C MET A 471 -14.53 -17.26 -44.01
N GLU A 472 -13.99 -18.00 -44.98
CA GLU A 472 -12.64 -18.59 -44.86
C GLU A 472 -11.54 -17.53 -44.81
N ASP A 473 -11.70 -16.38 -45.49
CA ASP A 473 -10.75 -15.25 -45.48
C ASP A 473 -10.59 -14.57 -44.11
N ALA A 474 -11.50 -14.81 -43.16
CA ALA A 474 -11.45 -14.24 -41.81
C ALA A 474 -10.46 -14.97 -40.88
N THR A 475 -9.27 -15.33 -41.39
CA THR A 475 -8.22 -15.94 -40.58
C THR A 475 -7.52 -14.92 -39.66
N VAL A 476 -7.21 -15.37 -38.45
CA VAL A 476 -6.29 -14.72 -37.52
C VAL A 476 -5.04 -15.61 -37.46
N PRO A 477 -3.81 -15.07 -37.64
CA PRO A 477 -2.59 -15.86 -37.55
C PRO A 477 -2.52 -16.62 -36.22
N PRO A 478 -2.10 -17.91 -36.17
CA PRO A 478 -2.07 -18.68 -34.92
C PRO A 478 -1.32 -17.97 -33.78
N ARG A 479 -0.22 -17.27 -34.11
CA ARG A 479 0.61 -16.48 -33.17
C ARG A 479 -0.05 -15.19 -32.66
N HIS A 480 -1.22 -14.83 -33.21
CA HIS A 480 -2.09 -13.72 -32.80
C HIS A 480 -3.35 -14.22 -32.06
N THR A 481 -3.52 -15.53 -31.82
CA THR A 481 -4.71 -16.06 -31.13
C THR A 481 -4.85 -15.49 -29.71
N LEU A 482 -3.74 -15.32 -28.99
CA LEU A 482 -3.73 -14.72 -27.65
C LEU A 482 -3.77 -13.17 -27.64
N THR A 483 -3.88 -12.49 -28.79
CA THR A 483 -4.08 -11.03 -28.87
C THR A 483 -5.39 -10.57 -28.22
N LEU A 484 -6.37 -11.47 -28.14
CA LEU A 484 -7.78 -11.18 -27.86
C LEU A 484 -8.20 -11.29 -26.39
N PRO A 485 -7.90 -12.38 -25.66
CA PRO A 485 -8.18 -12.41 -24.23
C PRO A 485 -7.25 -11.43 -23.50
N SER A 486 -7.82 -10.58 -22.63
CA SER A 486 -7.05 -9.88 -21.59
C SER A 486 -6.23 -10.87 -20.77
N LEU A 487 -5.19 -10.40 -20.06
CA LEU A 487 -4.44 -11.26 -19.15
C LEU A 487 -5.34 -11.74 -18.01
N THR A 488 -5.78 -12.98 -18.08
CA THR A 488 -6.56 -13.67 -17.05
C THR A 488 -5.63 -14.07 -15.90
N ARG A 489 -5.99 -13.72 -14.67
CA ARG A 489 -5.33 -14.25 -13.47
C ARG A 489 -6.12 -15.46 -13.00
N SER A 490 -5.50 -16.64 -12.93
CA SER A 490 -6.12 -17.79 -12.27
C SER A 490 -6.14 -17.61 -10.74
N ILE A 491 -6.88 -18.48 -10.05
CA ILE A 491 -6.93 -18.50 -8.58
C ILE A 491 -5.52 -18.67 -8.00
N SER A 492 -5.24 -17.93 -6.92
CA SER A 492 -3.93 -17.95 -6.27
C SER A 492 -3.73 -19.21 -5.42
N ARG A 493 -2.47 -19.58 -5.23
CA ARG A 493 -2.03 -20.67 -4.34
C ARG A 493 -0.63 -20.35 -3.83
N GLY A 494 -0.24 -20.96 -2.71
CA GLY A 494 1.12 -20.91 -2.22
C GLY A 494 1.49 -22.17 -1.46
N THR A 495 2.79 -22.28 -1.19
CA THR A 495 3.38 -23.29 -0.33
C THR A 495 4.36 -22.57 0.59
N GLN A 496 4.32 -22.85 1.90
CA GLN A 496 5.28 -22.30 2.84
C GLN A 496 5.98 -23.41 3.63
N VAL A 497 7.31 -23.42 3.59
CA VAL A 497 8.17 -24.50 4.10
C VAL A 497 9.12 -23.94 5.17
N PHE A 498 9.25 -24.65 6.29
CA PHE A 498 10.12 -24.27 7.40
C PHE A 498 10.57 -25.49 8.21
N GLU A 499 11.57 -25.29 9.07
CA GLU A 499 12.07 -26.32 10.01
C GLU A 499 11.15 -26.41 11.23
N GLU A 500 10.62 -27.60 11.53
CA GLU A 500 9.84 -27.81 12.76
C GLU A 500 10.78 -27.80 13.99
N VAL A 501 10.24 -27.40 15.15
CA VAL A 501 10.97 -27.53 16.42
C VAL A 501 11.18 -29.01 16.79
N SER A 502 12.28 -29.31 17.48
CA SER A 502 12.54 -30.68 17.97
C SER A 502 11.34 -31.23 18.76
N PRO A 503 10.97 -32.52 18.58
CA PRO A 503 9.93 -33.18 19.37
C PRO A 503 10.19 -33.14 20.89
N ASP A 504 11.46 -33.09 21.29
CA ASP A 504 11.88 -32.99 22.69
C ASP A 504 11.78 -31.56 23.25
N GLN A 505 11.53 -30.54 22.41
CA GLN A 505 11.34 -29.17 22.87
C GLN A 505 10.07 -29.07 23.73
N PRO A 506 10.15 -28.63 25.00
CA PRO A 506 9.01 -28.59 25.90
C PRO A 506 7.82 -27.81 25.33
N LYS A 507 6.59 -28.25 25.63
CA LYS A 507 5.36 -27.59 25.14
C LYS A 507 5.22 -26.13 25.61
N HIS A 508 5.81 -25.79 26.76
CA HIS A 508 5.82 -24.41 27.24
C HIS A 508 6.84 -23.53 26.50
N ASP A 509 7.87 -24.10 25.88
CA ASP A 509 8.86 -23.36 25.11
C ASP A 509 8.31 -23.04 23.71
N ALA A 510 7.99 -21.76 23.53
CA ALA A 510 7.30 -21.25 22.37
C ALA A 510 8.21 -20.77 21.23
N VAL A 511 9.54 -20.69 21.41
CA VAL A 511 10.44 -20.19 20.36
C VAL A 511 10.52 -21.22 19.21
N GLY A 512 10.48 -20.73 17.95
CA GLY A 512 10.44 -21.57 16.75
C GLY A 512 9.04 -22.07 16.38
N ARG A 513 8.04 -21.93 17.27
CA ARG A 513 6.65 -22.33 16.99
C ARG A 513 5.91 -21.22 16.22
N PRO A 514 5.00 -21.54 15.28
CA PRO A 514 4.23 -20.57 14.49
C PRO A 514 3.09 -19.94 15.31
N LEU A 515 3.40 -19.23 16.40
CA LEU A 515 2.37 -18.59 17.21
C LEU A 515 1.71 -17.43 16.46
N GLN A 516 0.37 -17.36 16.53
CA GLN A 516 -0.38 -16.20 16.05
C GLN A 516 0.12 -14.89 16.69
N HIS A 517 0.03 -13.80 15.92
CA HIS A 517 0.33 -12.46 16.43
C HIS A 517 -0.51 -12.16 17.68
N ARG A 518 0.09 -11.71 18.78
CA ARG A 518 -0.58 -11.59 20.10
C ARG A 518 -1.87 -10.75 20.09
N ALA A 519 -2.00 -9.82 19.15
CA ALA A 519 -3.18 -8.97 18.97
C ALA A 519 -4.10 -9.37 17.78
N SER A 520 -3.89 -10.52 17.13
CA SER A 520 -4.61 -10.94 15.90
C SER A 520 -6.12 -10.95 16.05
N LEU A 521 -6.63 -11.51 17.15
CA LEU A 521 -8.06 -11.56 17.47
C LEU A 521 -8.61 -10.14 17.65
N GLN A 522 -7.91 -9.27 18.37
CA GLN A 522 -8.33 -7.87 18.55
C GLN A 522 -8.26 -7.06 17.24
N HIS A 523 -7.38 -7.41 16.30
CA HIS A 523 -7.41 -6.85 14.95
C HIS A 523 -8.67 -7.29 14.19
N ALA A 524 -9.03 -8.57 14.30
CA ALA A 524 -10.16 -9.17 13.61
C ALA A 524 -11.53 -8.73 14.17
N THR A 525 -11.62 -8.44 15.47
CA THR A 525 -12.84 -7.94 16.13
C THR A 525 -12.96 -6.41 16.16
N GLY A 526 -11.91 -5.68 15.75
CA GLY A 526 -11.83 -4.22 15.85
C GLY A 526 -11.53 -3.68 17.26
N GLU A 527 -11.36 -4.55 18.26
CA GLU A 527 -11.04 -4.20 19.65
C GLU A 527 -9.62 -3.62 19.82
N ALA A 528 -8.73 -3.83 18.84
CA ALA A 528 -7.40 -3.24 18.85
C ALA A 528 -7.46 -1.71 18.73
N GLN A 529 -7.06 -1.05 19.81
CA GLN A 529 -6.97 0.41 19.91
C GLN A 529 -5.72 0.94 19.20
N TYR A 530 -5.92 1.77 18.18
CA TYR A 530 -4.91 2.63 17.57
C TYR A 530 -5.04 4.07 18.11
N CYS A 531 -4.18 5.00 17.70
CA CYS A 531 -4.11 6.30 18.39
C CYS A 531 -5.40 7.14 18.27
N ASP A 532 -6.04 7.20 17.09
CA ASP A 532 -7.34 7.90 16.94
C ASP A 532 -8.55 7.11 17.48
N ASP A 533 -8.40 5.82 17.81
CA ASP A 533 -9.50 5.02 18.38
C ASP A 533 -9.77 5.37 19.83
N MET A 534 -8.79 5.95 20.52
CA MET A 534 -8.94 6.35 21.91
C MET A 534 -10.12 7.32 22.07
N PRO A 535 -10.98 7.12 23.08
CA PRO A 535 -12.11 7.99 23.36
C PRO A 535 -11.70 9.46 23.45
N LEU A 536 -12.60 10.35 23.03
CA LEU A 536 -12.45 11.78 23.25
C LEU A 536 -12.43 12.05 24.76
N ILE A 537 -11.46 12.85 25.20
CA ILE A 537 -11.43 13.44 26.54
C ILE A 537 -12.36 14.66 26.51
N ASP A 538 -12.96 15.00 27.66
CA ASP A 538 -13.78 16.22 27.73
C ASP A 538 -12.93 17.46 27.44
N GLY A 539 -13.50 18.39 26.67
CA GLY A 539 -12.79 19.55 26.13
C GLY A 539 -11.66 19.25 25.14
N GLU A 540 -11.44 18.01 24.67
CA GLU A 540 -10.39 17.69 23.69
C GLU A 540 -10.55 18.48 22.37
N LEU A 541 -9.47 19.13 21.94
CA LEU A 541 -9.41 19.96 20.74
C LEU A 541 -8.77 19.23 19.55
N HIS A 542 -9.01 19.74 18.35
CA HIS A 542 -8.51 19.20 17.10
C HIS A 542 -7.63 20.19 16.33
N LEU A 543 -6.58 19.65 15.70
CA LEU A 543 -5.59 20.40 14.93
C LEU A 543 -5.68 20.11 13.43
N ALA A 544 -5.47 21.15 12.61
CA ALA A 544 -5.25 21.05 11.17
C ALA A 544 -4.06 21.91 10.72
N LEU A 545 -3.35 21.48 9.67
CA LEU A 545 -2.10 22.10 9.23
C LEU A 545 -2.34 23.23 8.24
N VAL A 546 -1.58 24.31 8.39
CA VAL A 546 -1.41 25.37 7.39
C VAL A 546 -0.06 25.15 6.72
N THR A 547 -0.09 24.79 5.43
CA THR A 547 1.10 24.34 4.69
C THR A 547 1.37 25.21 3.47
N SER A 548 2.64 25.25 3.05
CA SER A 548 3.09 25.95 1.87
C SER A 548 2.34 25.53 0.60
N THR A 549 1.91 26.53 -0.16
CA THR A 549 1.38 26.35 -1.52
C THR A 549 2.40 26.68 -2.61
N ARG A 550 3.69 26.82 -2.25
CA ARG A 550 4.82 27.13 -3.14
C ARG A 550 5.97 26.14 -2.93
N ALA A 551 6.71 25.81 -3.99
CA ALA A 551 7.89 24.95 -3.88
C ALA A 551 9.08 25.67 -3.25
N HIS A 552 9.36 26.91 -3.64
CA HIS A 552 10.42 27.73 -3.06
C HIS A 552 9.97 29.19 -3.07
N ALA A 553 9.86 29.82 -1.90
CA ALA A 553 9.42 31.21 -1.79
C ALA A 553 9.76 31.83 -0.43
N LYS A 554 9.90 33.15 -0.37
CA LYS A 554 9.85 33.90 0.90
C LYS A 554 8.40 34.03 1.36
N ILE A 555 8.18 34.01 2.67
CA ILE A 555 6.90 34.36 3.31
C ILE A 555 6.91 35.87 3.54
N LEU A 556 5.99 36.60 2.92
CA LEU A 556 5.88 38.06 3.06
C LEU A 556 4.92 38.45 4.18
N SER A 557 3.78 37.77 4.27
CA SER A 557 2.76 38.01 5.29
C SER A 557 1.88 36.78 5.50
N ILE A 558 1.27 36.67 6.69
CA ILE A 558 0.28 35.65 7.06
C ILE A 558 -0.92 36.38 7.68
N ASP A 559 -2.11 36.26 7.08
CA ASP A 559 -3.35 36.82 7.58
C ASP A 559 -4.31 35.70 8.01
N THR A 560 -4.62 35.69 9.31
CA THR A 560 -5.44 34.69 9.99
C THR A 560 -6.81 35.22 10.42
N ARG A 561 -7.12 36.50 10.18
CA ARG A 561 -8.32 37.17 10.73
C ARG A 561 -9.62 36.50 10.31
N GLU A 562 -9.73 36.12 9.03
CA GLU A 562 -10.90 35.37 8.53
C GLU A 562 -10.97 33.94 9.08
N ALA A 563 -9.82 33.29 9.31
CA ALA A 563 -9.77 31.94 9.87
C ALA A 563 -10.18 31.90 11.35
N LEU A 564 -9.71 32.87 12.14
CA LEU A 564 -10.03 33.03 13.57
C LEU A 564 -11.50 33.43 13.82
N ALA A 565 -12.16 34.06 12.84
CA ALA A 565 -13.57 34.44 12.94
C ALA A 565 -14.56 33.27 12.64
N LEU A 566 -14.07 32.08 12.28
CA LEU A 566 -14.93 30.94 11.96
C LEU A 566 -15.44 30.22 13.24
N PRO A 567 -16.64 29.61 13.19
CA PRO A 567 -17.19 28.87 14.34
C PRO A 567 -16.26 27.77 14.85
N GLY A 568 -16.17 27.66 16.18
CA GLY A 568 -15.41 26.61 16.88
C GLY A 568 -13.89 26.77 16.86
N VAL A 569 -13.34 27.79 16.18
CA VAL A 569 -11.90 28.06 16.12
C VAL A 569 -11.43 28.72 17.40
N GLU A 570 -10.34 28.20 17.98
CA GLU A 570 -9.74 28.69 19.22
C GLU A 570 -8.53 29.58 18.95
N ALA A 571 -7.61 29.14 18.06
CA ALA A 571 -6.38 29.86 17.76
C ALA A 571 -5.66 29.37 16.48
N PHE A 572 -4.74 30.21 15.98
CA PHE A 572 -3.69 29.90 15.01
C PHE A 572 -2.34 29.90 15.72
N PHE A 573 -1.40 29.08 15.23
CA PHE A 573 -0.05 28.98 15.76
C PHE A 573 0.97 28.93 14.64
N GLY A 574 2.02 29.75 14.75
CA GLY A 574 3.16 29.79 13.84
C GLY A 574 4.49 29.62 14.56
N HIS A 575 5.58 30.01 13.90
CA HIS A 575 6.93 29.88 14.44
C HIS A 575 7.21 30.81 15.63
N GLU A 576 6.52 31.95 15.72
CA GLU A 576 6.65 32.93 16.82
C GLU A 576 6.09 32.41 18.15
N ASP A 577 5.11 31.50 18.10
CA ASP A 577 4.48 30.89 19.26
C ASP A 577 5.31 29.76 19.89
N VAL A 578 6.56 29.55 19.46
CA VAL A 578 7.40 28.44 19.93
C VAL A 578 8.23 28.83 21.16
N PRO A 579 7.89 28.34 22.38
CA PRO A 579 8.51 28.85 23.61
C PRO A 579 9.92 28.30 23.86
N GLY A 580 10.26 27.15 23.27
CA GLY A 580 11.59 26.56 23.32
C GLY A 580 12.40 26.85 22.05
N SER A 581 12.49 25.86 21.16
CA SER A 581 13.17 26.01 19.87
C SER A 581 12.30 25.55 18.71
N ASN A 582 12.14 26.40 17.70
CA ASN A 582 11.49 26.07 16.43
C ASN A 582 12.27 25.03 15.59
N VAL A 583 13.44 24.55 16.05
CA VAL A 583 14.25 23.57 15.32
C VAL A 583 14.13 22.18 15.96
N LYS A 584 13.47 21.25 15.26
CA LYS A 584 13.54 19.81 15.59
C LYS A 584 14.88 19.24 15.13
N ARG A 585 15.36 18.19 15.80
CA ARG A 585 16.59 17.49 15.42
C ARG A 585 16.36 16.05 14.97
N VAL A 586 17.10 15.67 13.94
CA VAL A 586 17.26 14.30 13.42
C VAL A 586 18.75 14.02 13.46
N LEU A 587 19.20 13.26 14.47
CA LEU A 587 20.63 13.10 14.78
C LEU A 587 21.30 14.49 14.94
N THR A 588 22.25 14.83 14.08
CA THR A 588 22.93 16.13 14.02
C THR A 588 22.15 17.20 13.24
N VAL A 589 21.28 16.80 12.32
CA VAL A 589 20.54 17.67 11.38
C VAL A 589 19.41 18.43 12.10
N GLY A 590 19.25 19.72 11.77
CA GLY A 590 18.14 20.57 12.20
C GLY A 590 17.14 20.86 11.09
N GLU A 591 15.85 20.92 11.43
CA GLU A 591 14.74 21.31 10.54
C GLU A 591 13.76 22.19 11.32
N GLU A 592 13.20 23.23 10.69
CA GLU A 592 12.16 24.05 11.32
C GLU A 592 10.85 23.26 11.49
N ILE A 593 10.18 23.43 12.63
CA ILE A 593 8.85 22.87 12.90
C ILE A 593 7.80 23.66 12.12
N PHE A 594 7.91 24.98 12.15
CA PHE A 594 7.13 25.94 11.37
C PHE A 594 8.07 26.82 10.55
N ALA A 595 7.84 26.92 9.24
CA ALA A 595 8.63 27.78 8.36
C ALA A 595 8.58 29.24 8.82
N SER A 596 9.74 29.82 9.15
CA SER A 596 9.80 31.18 9.73
C SER A 596 9.89 32.29 8.69
N LYS A 597 10.69 32.09 7.64
CA LYS A 597 11.01 33.12 6.63
C LYS A 597 10.82 32.65 5.21
N GLU A 598 11.16 31.40 4.93
CA GLU A 598 11.18 30.83 3.59
C GLU A 598 10.56 29.43 3.61
N VAL A 599 9.75 29.14 2.59
CA VAL A 599 9.26 27.80 2.29
C VAL A 599 10.15 27.20 1.21
N THR A 600 10.54 25.95 1.40
CA THR A 600 11.55 25.23 0.61
C THR A 600 11.01 23.95 -0.02
N CYS A 601 9.77 23.56 0.28
CA CYS A 601 9.00 22.62 -0.53
C CYS A 601 7.49 22.93 -0.46
N TYR A 602 6.74 22.44 -1.47
CA TYR A 602 5.29 22.44 -1.43
C TYR A 602 4.83 21.51 -0.29
N GLY A 603 3.93 21.99 0.57
CA GLY A 603 3.49 21.23 1.74
C GLY A 603 4.30 21.48 3.02
N GLN A 604 5.42 22.22 3.00
CA GLN A 604 6.14 22.57 4.23
C GLN A 604 5.20 23.27 5.22
N VAL A 605 5.23 22.87 6.50
CA VAL A 605 4.33 23.42 7.52
C VAL A 605 4.73 24.86 7.85
N ILE A 606 3.77 25.78 7.79
CA ILE A 606 3.92 27.21 8.14
C ILE A 606 3.26 27.48 9.49
N GLY A 607 2.14 26.81 9.77
CA GLY A 607 1.41 26.96 11.02
C GLY A 607 0.36 25.87 11.23
N ALA A 608 -0.49 26.06 12.23
CA ALA A 608 -1.62 25.19 12.53
C ALA A 608 -2.84 25.99 13.01
N MET A 609 -4.03 25.49 12.69
CA MET A 609 -5.29 25.94 13.28
C MET A 609 -5.79 24.92 14.29
N VAL A 610 -6.34 25.41 15.41
CA VAL A 610 -7.03 24.57 16.39
C VAL A 610 -8.48 24.98 16.56
N ALA A 611 -9.35 23.98 16.68
CA ALA A 611 -10.79 24.13 16.87
C ALA A 611 -11.39 22.98 17.70
N ASP A 612 -12.62 23.17 18.14
CA ASP A 612 -13.49 22.16 18.79
C ASP A 612 -13.65 20.85 17.98
N THR A 613 -13.58 20.91 16.66
CA THR A 613 -13.74 19.76 15.74
C THR A 613 -12.68 19.77 14.65
N LYS A 614 -12.28 18.57 14.18
CA LYS A 614 -11.36 18.44 13.02
C LYS A 614 -11.89 19.17 11.79
N THR A 615 -13.21 19.18 11.58
CA THR A 615 -13.83 19.85 10.43
C THR A 615 -13.76 21.38 10.54
N HIS A 616 -13.92 21.96 11.72
CA HIS A 616 -13.70 23.41 11.92
C HIS A 616 -12.22 23.78 11.74
N ALA A 617 -11.30 23.02 12.34
CA ALA A 617 -9.86 23.23 12.16
C ALA A 617 -9.44 23.18 10.67
N GLN A 618 -9.87 22.15 9.93
CA GLN A 618 -9.57 22.01 8.49
C GLN A 618 -10.23 23.10 7.62
N ARG A 619 -11.38 23.65 8.01
CA ARG A 619 -12.01 24.79 7.33
C ARG A 619 -11.21 26.07 7.57
N ALA A 620 -10.80 26.31 8.81
CA ALA A 620 -10.00 27.46 9.19
C ALA A 620 -8.59 27.45 8.56
N ALA A 621 -7.92 26.30 8.53
CA ALA A 621 -6.60 26.19 7.92
C ALA A 621 -6.61 26.54 6.41
N LYS A 622 -7.74 26.31 5.74
CA LYS A 622 -7.98 26.67 4.33
C LYS A 622 -8.38 28.14 4.12
N ALA A 623 -8.64 28.89 5.21
CA ALA A 623 -9.02 30.30 5.19
C ALA A 623 -7.86 31.25 5.54
N VAL A 624 -6.73 30.74 6.05
CA VAL A 624 -5.51 31.52 6.26
C VAL A 624 -4.95 31.96 4.90
N LYS A 625 -4.66 33.24 4.77
CA LYS A 625 -4.07 33.84 3.55
C LYS A 625 -2.58 34.06 3.79
N ILE A 626 -1.76 33.71 2.80
CA ILE A 626 -0.30 33.81 2.88
C ILE A 626 0.20 34.44 1.60
N GLU A 627 1.01 35.49 1.73
CA GLU A 627 1.65 36.16 0.60
C GLU A 627 3.08 35.65 0.44
N TYR A 628 3.49 35.40 -0.82
CA TYR A 628 4.75 34.74 -1.16
C TYR A 628 5.51 35.52 -2.24
N GLU A 629 6.83 35.54 -2.14
CA GLU A 629 7.75 35.92 -3.23
C GLU A 629 8.45 34.65 -3.74
N ASP A 630 8.12 34.20 -4.96
CA ASP A 630 8.68 32.96 -5.52
C ASP A 630 10.21 33.04 -5.74
N LEU A 631 10.91 31.94 -5.46
CA LEU A 631 12.35 31.77 -5.63
C LEU A 631 12.66 30.66 -6.66
N PRO A 632 13.89 30.60 -7.23
CA PRO A 632 14.26 29.56 -8.20
C PRO A 632 14.12 28.14 -7.64
N THR A 633 13.55 27.21 -8.41
CA THR A 633 13.21 25.85 -7.95
C THR A 633 14.05 24.76 -8.64
N VAL A 634 14.48 23.77 -7.86
CA VAL A 634 15.13 22.53 -8.33
C VAL A 634 14.28 21.33 -7.93
N PHE A 635 13.90 20.43 -8.83
CA PHE A 635 13.02 19.28 -8.53
C PHE A 635 13.66 17.92 -8.79
N THR A 636 14.39 17.79 -9.91
CA THR A 636 14.99 16.54 -10.36
C THR A 636 16.44 16.39 -9.88
N ILE A 637 16.96 15.17 -9.99
CA ILE A 637 18.38 14.89 -9.73
C ILE A 637 19.26 15.59 -10.77
N GLU A 638 18.81 15.65 -12.02
CA GLU A 638 19.53 16.27 -13.14
C GLU A 638 19.63 17.79 -12.97
N GLU A 639 18.53 18.46 -12.59
CA GLU A 639 18.55 19.87 -12.24
C GLU A 639 19.49 20.13 -11.05
N ALA A 640 19.45 19.28 -10.01
CA ALA A 640 20.36 19.42 -8.87
C ALA A 640 21.83 19.20 -9.25
N ILE A 641 22.12 18.37 -10.26
CA ILE A 641 23.49 18.20 -10.78
C ILE A 641 23.94 19.43 -11.56
N VAL A 642 23.07 20.04 -12.37
CA VAL A 642 23.37 21.24 -13.17
C VAL A 642 23.56 22.48 -12.30
N GLU A 643 22.71 22.66 -11.28
CA GLU A 643 22.72 23.80 -10.36
C GLU A 643 23.65 23.60 -9.14
N GLU A 644 24.42 22.51 -9.11
CA GLU A 644 25.28 22.08 -7.98
C GLU A 644 24.57 22.06 -6.60
N SER A 645 23.26 21.76 -6.60
CA SER A 645 22.40 21.80 -5.41
C SER A 645 22.56 20.53 -4.56
N TYR A 646 23.53 20.55 -3.65
CA TYR A 646 23.86 19.45 -2.73
C TYR A 646 23.87 19.88 -1.26
N TYR A 647 23.87 18.92 -0.33
CA TYR A 647 24.05 19.21 1.11
C TYR A 647 25.56 19.36 1.48
N PRO A 648 25.96 20.44 2.19
CA PRO A 648 27.37 20.73 2.49
C PRO A 648 27.91 19.98 3.72
N HIS A 649 29.17 19.52 3.63
CA HIS A 649 29.74 18.41 4.43
C HIS A 649 28.88 17.12 4.30
N GLU A 650 29.48 16.01 3.84
CA GLU A 650 28.81 14.73 3.43
C GLU A 650 28.37 14.63 1.96
N ALA A 651 28.55 15.67 1.13
CA ALA A 651 28.14 15.70 -0.29
C ALA A 651 28.62 14.51 -1.17
N LYS A 652 29.67 13.79 -0.74
CA LYS A 652 30.21 12.59 -1.41
C LYS A 652 30.60 11.52 -0.38
N ALA A 653 29.71 10.56 -0.14
CA ALA A 653 30.08 9.30 0.51
C ALA A 653 30.97 8.49 -0.45
N LEU A 654 32.00 7.81 0.06
CA LEU A 654 33.00 7.14 -0.78
C LEU A 654 33.40 5.77 -0.22
N ILE A 655 33.42 4.76 -1.09
CA ILE A 655 34.03 3.45 -0.83
C ILE A 655 35.07 3.19 -1.92
N LYS A 656 36.25 2.72 -1.52
CA LYS A 656 37.33 2.30 -2.43
C LYS A 656 37.91 0.97 -1.94
N SER A 657 38.07 0.02 -2.84
CA SER A 657 38.82 -1.22 -2.61
C SER A 657 39.55 -1.62 -3.90
N GLY A 658 40.75 -2.17 -3.78
CA GLY A 658 41.61 -2.49 -4.93
C GLY A 658 42.09 -1.26 -5.71
N ASP A 659 42.49 -1.49 -6.96
CA ASP A 659 42.99 -0.50 -7.92
C ASP A 659 42.11 -0.52 -9.17
N VAL A 660 41.20 0.45 -9.27
CA VAL A 660 40.15 0.46 -10.30
C VAL A 660 40.70 0.75 -11.71
N GLU A 661 41.74 1.56 -11.83
CA GLU A 661 42.35 1.89 -13.12
C GLU A 661 43.06 0.66 -13.68
N ARG A 662 43.89 0.00 -12.86
CA ARG A 662 44.49 -1.29 -13.21
C ARG A 662 43.44 -2.35 -13.52
N GLY A 663 42.31 -2.35 -12.81
CA GLY A 663 41.19 -3.25 -13.10
C GLY A 663 40.53 -2.97 -14.46
N PHE A 664 40.47 -1.72 -14.92
CA PHE A 664 40.02 -1.38 -16.27
C PHE A 664 41.06 -1.73 -17.35
N GLU A 665 42.35 -1.53 -17.08
CA GLU A 665 43.43 -1.97 -17.99
C GLU A 665 43.45 -3.50 -18.21
N GLN A 666 42.97 -4.26 -17.22
CA GLN A 666 42.87 -5.73 -17.25
C GLN A 666 41.51 -6.27 -17.72
N ALA A 667 40.59 -5.40 -18.14
CA ALA A 667 39.28 -5.79 -18.64
C ALA A 667 39.31 -6.04 -20.15
N ASP A 668 38.72 -7.15 -20.60
CA ASP A 668 38.53 -7.43 -22.04
C ASP A 668 37.45 -6.50 -22.64
N HIS A 669 36.48 -6.10 -21.80
CA HIS A 669 35.38 -5.21 -22.19
C HIS A 669 35.08 -4.19 -21.10
N ILE A 670 34.78 -2.96 -21.51
CA ILE A 670 34.30 -1.88 -20.64
C ILE A 670 32.89 -1.49 -21.09
N LEU A 671 31.95 -1.44 -20.15
CA LEU A 671 30.56 -1.04 -20.39
C LEU A 671 30.21 0.15 -19.50
N GLU A 672 29.61 1.18 -20.12
CA GLU A 672 29.02 2.30 -19.41
C GLU A 672 27.49 2.27 -19.54
N GLY A 673 26.80 2.84 -18.55
CA GLY A 673 25.35 2.94 -18.53
C GLY A 673 24.80 3.71 -17.32
N GLU A 674 23.49 3.92 -17.33
CA GLU A 674 22.76 4.50 -16.20
C GLU A 674 21.34 3.93 -16.09
N ILE A 675 20.80 3.95 -14.87
CA ILE A 675 19.43 3.57 -14.53
C ILE A 675 18.87 4.53 -13.49
N LYS A 676 17.57 4.86 -13.61
CA LYS A 676 16.83 5.63 -12.60
C LYS A 676 15.79 4.77 -11.89
N GLY A 677 15.48 5.15 -10.65
CA GLY A 677 14.34 4.62 -9.93
C GLY A 677 13.61 5.71 -9.18
N GLY A 678 12.30 5.81 -9.39
CA GLY A 678 11.45 6.78 -8.70
C GLY A 678 11.27 6.50 -7.21
N GLY A 679 10.76 7.51 -6.49
CA GLY A 679 10.47 7.42 -5.06
C GLY A 679 9.24 6.56 -4.71
N GLN A 680 9.02 6.34 -3.41
CA GLN A 680 7.95 5.47 -2.91
C GLN A 680 7.29 5.99 -1.63
N GLU A 681 5.96 5.99 -1.59
CA GLU A 681 5.17 6.31 -0.40
C GLU A 681 5.05 5.12 0.56
N HIS A 682 5.25 5.33 1.87
CA HIS A 682 5.18 4.25 2.86
C HIS A 682 3.80 3.60 2.88
N PHE A 683 2.77 4.44 2.80
CA PHE A 683 1.36 4.04 2.72
C PHE A 683 0.93 3.10 3.87
N TYR A 684 1.47 3.34 5.07
CA TYR A 684 0.92 2.78 6.32
C TYR A 684 -0.57 3.16 6.41
N LEU A 685 -1.45 2.24 6.76
CA LEU A 685 -2.89 2.52 6.64
C LEU A 685 -3.43 3.45 7.73
N GLU A 686 -2.86 3.41 8.93
CA GLU A 686 -3.03 4.48 9.93
C GLU A 686 -2.10 5.64 9.54
N THR A 687 -2.64 6.79 9.12
CA THR A 687 -1.87 8.02 8.87
C THR A 687 -1.12 8.51 10.12
N HIS A 688 -0.27 9.52 10.01
CA HIS A 688 0.33 10.14 11.19
C HIS A 688 -0.72 10.71 12.14
N VAL A 689 -0.57 10.37 13.43
CA VAL A 689 -1.49 10.76 14.50
C VAL A 689 -0.78 10.86 15.84
N ALA A 690 -1.12 11.90 16.60
CA ALA A 690 -0.76 12.05 18.00
C ALA A 690 -1.91 12.70 18.79
N ARG A 691 -2.01 12.35 20.08
CA ARG A 691 -2.85 13.04 21.06
C ARG A 691 -2.01 13.42 22.27
N ALA A 692 -1.92 14.72 22.53
CA ALA A 692 -1.22 15.27 23.67
C ALA A 692 -2.22 15.65 24.78
N VAL A 693 -1.84 15.38 26.03
CA VAL A 693 -2.69 15.53 27.22
C VAL A 693 -1.86 16.22 28.31
N PRO A 694 -2.16 17.48 28.67
CA PRO A 694 -1.52 18.10 29.83
C PRO A 694 -1.98 17.41 31.11
N ARG A 695 -1.11 17.38 32.14
CA ARG A 695 -1.50 16.96 33.49
C ARG A 695 -1.89 18.13 34.40
N GLY A 696 -1.51 19.35 34.06
CA GLY A 696 -1.82 20.56 34.84
C GLY A 696 -0.85 20.83 36.00
N GLU A 697 0.12 19.95 36.24
CA GLU A 697 1.14 20.07 37.27
C GLU A 697 2.53 20.10 36.60
N ASP A 698 3.45 20.93 37.09
CA ASP A 698 4.88 20.93 36.74
C ASP A 698 5.28 20.95 35.25
N GLY A 699 4.36 21.36 34.37
CA GLY A 699 4.52 21.30 32.91
C GLY A 699 4.44 19.89 32.33
N GLU A 700 3.92 18.92 33.10
CA GLU A 700 3.84 17.52 32.68
C GLU A 700 2.84 17.31 31.53
N ILE A 701 3.29 16.53 30.54
CA ILE A 701 2.54 16.22 29.32
C ILE A 701 2.68 14.74 28.96
N GLU A 702 1.54 14.07 28.79
CA GLU A 702 1.45 12.70 28.29
C GLU A 702 1.01 12.69 26.83
N ILE A 703 1.71 11.93 25.99
CA ILE A 703 1.56 12.00 24.54
C ILE A 703 1.44 10.60 23.99
N PHE A 704 0.26 10.29 23.47
CA PHE A 704 0.01 9.07 22.74
C PHE A 704 0.38 9.32 21.28
N CYS A 705 1.31 8.54 20.72
CA CYS A 705 1.77 8.76 19.36
C CYS A 705 1.99 7.47 18.57
N SER A 706 1.56 7.50 17.31
CA SER A 706 1.95 6.55 16.27
C SER A 706 3.39 6.87 15.77
N THR A 707 4.41 6.47 16.53
CA THR A 707 5.84 6.69 16.23
C THR A 707 6.69 5.43 16.44
N GLN A 708 7.71 5.21 15.60
CA GLN A 708 8.71 4.14 15.80
C GLN A 708 9.80 4.55 16.81
N SER A 709 9.84 5.82 17.20
CA SER A 709 10.94 6.43 17.96
C SER A 709 10.41 7.26 19.15
N PRO A 710 9.94 6.63 20.24
CA PRO A 710 9.38 7.34 21.39
C PRO A 710 10.36 8.33 22.01
N SER A 711 11.60 7.94 22.34
CA SER A 711 12.58 8.86 22.95
C SER A 711 13.01 10.02 22.04
N LYS A 712 13.04 9.84 20.71
CA LYS A 712 13.29 10.94 19.75
C LYS A 712 12.12 11.93 19.70
N SER A 713 10.89 11.41 19.82
CA SER A 713 9.68 12.23 19.92
C SER A 713 9.64 12.99 21.25
N GLN A 714 10.01 12.34 22.35
CA GLN A 714 10.18 12.95 23.69
C GLN A 714 11.17 14.13 23.65
N ALA A 715 12.37 13.90 23.10
CA ALA A 715 13.42 14.90 23.04
C ALA A 715 13.05 16.12 22.15
N ASN A 716 12.37 15.89 21.03
CA ASN A 716 11.94 16.99 20.15
C ASN A 716 10.75 17.76 20.71
N VAL A 717 9.79 17.11 21.40
CA VAL A 717 8.74 17.82 22.13
C VAL A 717 9.36 18.64 23.26
N ALA A 718 10.16 18.02 24.14
CA ALA A 718 10.85 18.72 25.23
C ALA A 718 11.60 19.98 24.75
N ARG A 719 12.35 19.86 23.64
CA ARG A 719 13.04 20.97 22.97
C ARG A 719 12.09 22.07 22.46
N ALA A 720 11.01 21.72 21.79
CA ALA A 720 10.06 22.69 21.26
C ALA A 720 9.34 23.45 22.39
N LEU A 721 9.09 22.78 23.52
CA LEU A 721 8.38 23.35 24.66
C LEU A 721 9.29 24.07 25.69
N GLY A 722 10.61 23.95 25.56
CA GLY A 722 11.56 24.45 26.57
C GLY A 722 11.55 23.65 27.88
N LEU A 723 11.00 22.43 27.87
CA LEU A 723 10.84 21.57 29.04
C LEU A 723 11.97 20.55 29.17
N PRO A 724 12.30 20.09 30.39
CA PRO A 724 13.11 18.90 30.59
C PRO A 724 12.40 17.63 30.06
N MET A 725 13.16 16.68 29.51
CA MET A 725 12.58 15.43 28.96
C MET A 725 11.79 14.60 29.99
N ASN A 726 12.08 14.73 31.29
CA ASN A 726 11.36 14.02 32.35
C ASN A 726 9.94 14.55 32.62
N ARG A 727 9.56 15.71 32.06
CA ARG A 727 8.17 16.22 32.05
C ARG A 727 7.35 15.73 30.85
N VAL A 728 8.00 15.05 29.90
CA VAL A 728 7.40 14.62 28.64
C VAL A 728 7.35 13.09 28.61
N CYS A 729 6.15 12.50 28.60
CA CYS A 729 5.95 11.05 28.51
C CYS A 729 5.38 10.68 27.14
N ILE A 730 6.11 9.88 26.35
CA ILE A 730 5.60 9.31 25.10
C ILE A 730 5.09 7.89 25.37
N ARG A 731 3.91 7.56 24.83
CA ARG A 731 3.25 6.26 24.93
C ARG A 731 2.86 5.76 23.54
N THR A 732 3.28 4.54 23.22
CA THR A 732 3.02 3.91 21.93
C THR A 732 2.61 2.45 22.13
N LYS A 733 1.31 2.19 21.99
CA LYS A 733 0.70 0.85 22.15
C LYS A 733 0.88 -0.05 20.92
N ARG A 734 0.71 0.52 19.72
CA ARG A 734 0.87 -0.11 18.40
C ARG A 734 0.77 0.93 17.28
N LEU A 735 1.27 0.61 16.10
CA LEU A 735 1.10 1.37 14.85
C LEU A 735 0.33 0.55 13.80
N GLY A 736 -0.53 1.20 13.02
CA GLY A 736 -1.15 0.64 11.82
C GLY A 736 -0.21 0.61 10.60
N GLY A 737 1.03 0.16 10.81
CA GLY A 737 2.16 0.23 9.89
C GLY A 737 3.04 1.45 10.15
N GLY A 738 4.34 1.34 9.81
CA GLY A 738 5.35 2.40 9.98
C GLY A 738 6.38 2.45 8.85
N PHE A 739 7.07 1.34 8.60
CA PHE A 739 7.97 1.14 7.44
C PHE A 739 9.12 2.17 7.28
N GLY A 740 9.48 2.91 8.33
CA GLY A 740 10.49 3.97 8.31
C GLY A 740 9.89 5.39 8.37
N GLY A 741 8.78 5.67 7.67
CA GLY A 741 8.19 7.02 7.66
C GLY A 741 7.75 7.54 9.04
N LYS A 742 7.47 6.63 9.98
CA LYS A 742 7.15 6.96 11.38
C LYS A 742 8.36 7.01 12.32
N GLU A 743 9.58 6.95 11.81
CA GLU A 743 10.84 7.02 12.57
C GLU A 743 11.25 8.45 12.94
N THR A 744 11.13 9.38 11.99
CA THR A 744 11.53 10.78 12.16
C THR A 744 10.38 11.75 11.90
N ARG A 745 9.62 11.55 10.82
CA ARG A 745 8.59 12.49 10.35
C ARG A 745 7.37 12.54 11.27
N SER A 746 7.13 11.45 12.03
CA SER A 746 6.19 11.39 13.15
C SER A 746 6.45 12.46 14.23
N THR A 747 7.68 12.98 14.33
CA THR A 747 8.00 14.08 15.24
C THR A 747 7.28 15.37 14.87
N LEU A 748 6.95 15.62 13.59
CA LEU A 748 6.12 16.78 13.20
C LEU A 748 4.75 16.68 13.88
N CYS A 749 4.01 15.59 13.66
CA CYS A 749 2.69 15.42 14.28
C CYS A 749 2.75 15.34 15.82
N SER A 750 3.81 14.76 16.39
CA SER A 750 4.05 14.75 17.84
C SER A 750 4.24 16.16 18.38
N VAL A 751 5.28 16.85 17.91
CA VAL A 751 5.65 18.20 18.35
C VAL A 751 4.48 19.15 18.16
N MET A 752 3.84 19.15 16.98
CA MET A 752 2.69 20.01 16.72
C MET A 752 1.50 19.73 17.65
N SER A 753 1.11 18.47 17.87
CA SER A 753 0.01 18.17 18.81
C SER A 753 0.35 18.60 20.25
N CYS A 754 1.62 18.55 20.63
CA CYS A 754 2.10 18.98 21.95
C CYS A 754 2.29 20.49 22.08
N HIS A 755 2.58 21.17 20.96
CA HIS A 755 2.82 22.61 20.91
C HIS A 755 1.64 23.40 21.46
N HIS A 756 0.47 22.98 21.01
CA HIS A 756 -0.82 23.54 21.38
C HIS A 756 -1.14 23.24 22.84
N VAL A 757 -0.73 22.09 23.37
CA VAL A 757 -0.83 21.78 24.80
C VAL A 757 0.11 22.67 25.63
N ALA A 758 1.31 22.97 25.15
CA ALA A 758 2.24 23.82 25.88
C ALA A 758 1.81 25.29 25.89
N TYR A 759 1.37 25.83 24.75
CA TYR A 759 0.75 27.16 24.73
C TYR A 759 -0.56 27.16 25.53
N ALA A 760 -1.33 26.07 25.51
CA ALA A 760 -2.51 25.92 26.37
C ALA A 760 -2.16 25.98 27.86
N VAL A 761 -1.06 25.37 28.28
CA VAL A 761 -0.55 25.38 29.66
C VAL A 761 0.04 26.75 30.04
N LEU A 762 0.77 27.41 29.13
CA LEU A 762 1.42 28.71 29.37
C LEU A 762 0.46 29.91 29.22
N HIS A 763 -0.59 29.79 28.39
CA HIS A 763 -1.46 30.89 27.95
C HIS A 763 -2.97 30.54 27.93
N ARG A 764 -3.43 29.69 28.86
CA ARG A 764 -4.84 29.56 29.33
C ARG A 764 -5.82 28.62 28.61
N LEU A 765 -5.41 27.69 27.74
CA LEU A 765 -6.33 26.67 27.22
C LEU A 765 -6.34 25.34 28.03
N ASN A 766 -5.25 24.99 28.74
CA ASN A 766 -5.00 23.72 29.47
C ASN A 766 -5.84 22.47 29.07
N ARG A 767 -5.91 22.18 27.75
CA ARG A 767 -6.81 21.16 27.18
C ARG A 767 -6.04 20.13 26.34
N PRO A 768 -6.51 18.87 26.26
CA PRO A 768 -5.96 17.87 25.35
C PRO A 768 -6.11 18.27 23.88
N VAL A 769 -5.17 17.88 23.02
CA VAL A 769 -5.19 18.19 21.58
C VAL A 769 -4.87 16.94 20.75
N ARG A 770 -5.64 16.70 19.68
CA ARG A 770 -5.43 15.60 18.72
C ARG A 770 -5.20 16.10 17.30
N GLY A 771 -4.02 15.78 16.76
CA GLY A 771 -3.72 15.87 15.33
C GLY A 771 -3.76 14.48 14.69
N MET A 772 -4.58 14.30 13.65
CA MET A 772 -4.54 13.13 12.76
C MET A 772 -4.66 13.63 11.32
N LEU A 773 -3.66 13.33 10.49
CA LEU A 773 -3.65 13.75 9.09
C LEU A 773 -4.66 12.95 8.26
N ASP A 774 -5.33 13.60 7.31
CA ASP A 774 -5.94 12.91 6.16
C ASP A 774 -4.85 12.44 5.19
N ARG A 775 -5.15 11.46 4.32
CA ARG A 775 -4.13 10.82 3.47
C ARG A 775 -3.41 11.77 2.53
N ASP A 776 -4.11 12.79 2.04
CA ASP A 776 -3.57 13.81 1.14
C ASP A 776 -2.69 14.85 1.87
N GLU A 777 -2.89 15.04 3.17
CA GLU A 777 -2.00 15.81 4.04
C GLU A 777 -0.76 14.97 4.40
N ASP A 778 -0.97 13.70 4.77
CA ASP A 778 0.03 12.70 5.12
C ASP A 778 1.10 12.54 4.02
N MET A 779 0.68 12.11 2.81
CA MET A 779 1.56 11.90 1.65
C MET A 779 2.24 13.18 1.12
N LEU A 780 1.69 14.37 1.43
CA LEU A 780 2.28 15.63 1.00
C LEU A 780 3.45 16.06 1.91
N ILE A 781 3.48 15.60 3.15
CA ILE A 781 4.33 16.16 4.22
C ILE A 781 5.34 15.14 4.76
N SER A 782 5.01 13.85 4.76
CA SER A 782 5.92 12.82 5.28
C SER A 782 7.14 12.59 4.40
N GLY A 783 7.06 12.89 3.10
CA GLY A 783 8.04 12.39 2.13
C GLY A 783 8.04 10.86 2.04
N GLY A 784 8.98 10.29 1.29
CA GLY A 784 9.01 8.86 1.02
C GLY A 784 10.42 8.27 0.96
N ARG A 785 10.55 7.17 0.22
CA ARG A 785 11.85 6.64 -0.23
C ARG A 785 12.48 7.59 -1.24
N HIS A 786 13.77 7.88 -1.07
CA HIS A 786 14.61 8.60 -2.03
C HIS A 786 14.55 8.01 -3.45
N PRO A 787 14.07 8.79 -4.44
CA PRO A 787 14.40 8.54 -5.84
C PRO A 787 15.92 8.55 -6.08
N PHE A 788 16.37 7.84 -7.11
CA PHE A 788 17.80 7.70 -7.39
C PHE A 788 18.14 7.67 -8.89
N LEU A 789 19.38 8.06 -9.17
CA LEU A 789 20.07 7.88 -10.45
C LEU A 789 21.41 7.17 -10.18
N GLY A 790 21.57 5.97 -10.73
CA GLY A 790 22.83 5.25 -10.73
C GLY A 790 23.54 5.38 -12.07
N LYS A 791 24.76 5.90 -12.09
CA LYS A 791 25.66 5.90 -13.26
C LYS A 791 26.83 4.95 -12.99
N TYR A 792 27.27 4.19 -13.98
CA TYR A 792 28.35 3.22 -13.81
C TYR A 792 29.23 3.04 -15.05
N LYS A 793 30.46 2.63 -14.78
CA LYS A 793 31.45 2.10 -15.73
C LYS A 793 31.99 0.80 -15.15
N VAL A 794 31.79 -0.32 -15.84
CA VAL A 794 32.20 -1.66 -15.39
C VAL A 794 33.19 -2.28 -16.37
N GLY A 795 34.27 -2.85 -15.85
CA GLY A 795 35.27 -3.63 -16.59
C GLY A 795 35.08 -5.12 -16.30
N ILE A 796 35.01 -5.94 -17.35
CA ILE A 796 34.78 -7.39 -17.28
C ILE A 796 35.77 -8.15 -18.16
N ASP A 797 36.01 -9.43 -17.85
CA ASP A 797 36.61 -10.37 -18.83
C ASP A 797 35.57 -11.02 -19.74
N SER A 798 36.05 -11.73 -20.76
CA SER A 798 35.27 -12.41 -21.81
C SER A 798 34.30 -13.48 -21.30
N VAL A 799 34.43 -13.92 -20.04
CA VAL A 799 33.49 -14.85 -19.39
C VAL A 799 32.54 -14.16 -18.39
N GLY A 800 32.61 -12.83 -18.29
CA GLY A 800 31.72 -12.00 -17.47
C GLY A 800 32.17 -11.82 -16.03
N ARG A 801 33.43 -12.11 -15.66
CA ARG A 801 33.95 -11.78 -14.31
C ARG A 801 34.27 -10.29 -14.20
N PHE A 802 33.87 -9.68 -13.10
CA PHE A 802 34.21 -8.29 -12.79
C PHE A 802 35.72 -8.13 -12.56
N LYS A 803 36.29 -7.07 -13.17
CA LYS A 803 37.68 -6.62 -12.99
C LYS A 803 37.74 -5.24 -12.35
N ALA A 804 36.83 -4.35 -12.74
CA ALA A 804 36.70 -3.00 -12.20
C ALA A 804 35.23 -2.55 -12.17
N LEU A 805 34.89 -1.69 -11.22
CA LEU A 805 33.65 -0.93 -11.20
C LEU A 805 33.90 0.48 -10.66
N ASP A 806 33.51 1.50 -11.42
CA ASP A 806 33.30 2.85 -10.90
C ASP A 806 31.80 3.15 -11.02
N ALA A 807 31.15 3.50 -9.91
CA ALA A 807 29.73 3.84 -9.90
C ALA A 807 29.42 5.04 -9.00
N THR A 808 28.50 5.89 -9.45
CA THR A 808 27.95 7.00 -8.66
C THR A 808 26.44 6.85 -8.48
N VAL A 809 25.97 6.87 -7.24
CA VAL A 809 24.55 6.87 -6.87
C VAL A 809 24.17 8.27 -6.37
N TYR A 810 23.32 8.95 -7.12
CA TYR A 810 22.69 10.20 -6.71
C TYR A 810 21.34 9.89 -6.05
N LEU A 811 21.06 10.48 -4.89
CA LEU A 811 19.77 10.38 -4.20
C LEU A 811 19.10 11.74 -4.10
N ASN A 812 17.81 11.80 -4.42
CA ASN A 812 17.00 13.00 -4.20
C ASN A 812 16.54 13.05 -2.73
N ALA A 813 17.18 13.90 -1.92
CA ALA A 813 16.91 14.02 -0.48
C ALA A 813 15.72 14.93 -0.14
N GLY A 814 15.29 15.80 -1.07
CA GLY A 814 14.29 16.84 -0.79
C GLY A 814 14.87 18.04 -0.03
N ASN A 815 14.00 18.79 0.65
CA ASN A 815 14.30 20.12 1.19
C ASN A 815 15.06 20.15 2.53
N THR A 816 15.09 19.03 3.27
CA THR A 816 16.02 18.81 4.40
C THR A 816 16.66 17.43 4.27
N SER A 817 17.83 17.22 4.90
CA SER A 817 18.57 15.96 4.77
C SER A 817 17.98 14.79 5.58
N ASP A 818 17.21 15.01 6.64
CA ASP A 818 16.61 13.96 7.51
C ASP A 818 17.57 12.78 7.80
N LEU A 819 17.31 11.58 7.27
CA LEU A 819 18.19 10.38 7.36
C LEU A 819 18.94 10.04 6.06
N SER A 820 19.09 11.02 5.15
CA SER A 820 19.74 10.83 3.86
C SER A 820 21.23 10.46 3.95
N PRO A 821 22.05 11.02 4.87
CA PRO A 821 23.45 10.62 5.05
C PRO A 821 23.63 9.13 5.39
N GLU A 822 22.74 8.59 6.20
CA GLU A 822 22.72 7.18 6.55
C GLU A 822 22.19 6.35 5.38
N VAL A 823 21.12 6.77 4.70
CA VAL A 823 20.56 6.06 3.53
C VAL A 823 21.56 5.97 2.38
N VAL A 824 22.33 7.03 2.09
CA VAL A 824 23.39 6.96 1.06
C VAL A 824 24.53 6.05 1.49
N SER A 825 24.92 6.07 2.78
CA SER A 825 25.91 5.14 3.31
C SER A 825 25.47 3.68 3.10
N VAL A 826 24.24 3.34 3.50
CA VAL A 826 23.68 1.98 3.34
C VAL A 826 23.55 1.57 1.89
N SER A 827 23.20 2.49 1.00
CA SER A 827 23.22 2.27 -0.45
C SER A 827 24.61 1.81 -0.90
N LEU A 828 25.69 2.46 -0.47
CA LEU A 828 27.05 2.04 -0.84
C LEU A 828 27.48 0.73 -0.17
N TYR A 829 27.14 0.49 1.11
CA TYR A 829 27.40 -0.78 1.82
C TYR A 829 26.71 -2.01 1.19
N SER A 830 25.68 -1.77 0.37
CA SER A 830 24.83 -2.82 -0.22
C SER A 830 24.93 -2.89 -1.74
N PHE A 831 25.76 -2.03 -2.36
CA PHE A 831 25.87 -1.95 -3.82
C PHE A 831 26.43 -3.23 -4.42
N ASP A 832 27.36 -3.90 -3.73
CA ASP A 832 27.93 -5.18 -4.14
C ASP A 832 26.88 -6.31 -4.29
N ASN A 833 25.71 -6.15 -3.69
CA ASN A 833 24.70 -7.20 -3.49
C ASN A 833 25.38 -8.52 -3.06
N CYS A 834 25.41 -9.53 -3.93
CA CYS A 834 26.02 -10.84 -3.66
C CYS A 834 27.34 -11.08 -4.42
N TYR A 835 27.98 -10.04 -4.96
CA TYR A 835 29.01 -10.17 -5.98
C TYR A 835 30.39 -9.67 -5.55
N HIS A 836 31.40 -10.53 -5.70
CA HIS A 836 32.79 -10.20 -5.48
C HIS A 836 33.33 -9.33 -6.63
N ILE A 837 33.63 -8.06 -6.33
CA ILE A 837 34.21 -7.10 -7.27
C ILE A 837 35.60 -6.71 -6.74
N PRO A 838 36.71 -7.11 -7.40
CA PRO A 838 38.06 -7.00 -6.82
C PRO A 838 38.57 -5.56 -6.75
N ASN A 839 38.20 -4.71 -7.71
CA ASN A 839 38.58 -3.31 -7.75
C ASN A 839 37.33 -2.45 -7.96
N ILE A 840 37.06 -1.55 -7.03
CA ILE A 840 35.78 -0.85 -6.95
C ILE A 840 35.91 0.54 -6.34
N VAL A 841 35.26 1.52 -6.98
CA VAL A 841 35.03 2.87 -6.47
C VAL A 841 33.53 3.14 -6.49
N LEU A 842 32.97 3.50 -5.33
CA LEU A 842 31.56 3.86 -5.19
C LEU A 842 31.44 5.27 -4.60
N THR A 843 30.76 6.16 -5.31
CA THR A 843 30.45 7.51 -4.86
C THR A 843 28.95 7.66 -4.60
N GLY A 844 28.57 8.25 -3.48
CA GLY A 844 27.18 8.52 -3.11
C GLY A 844 26.94 10.03 -2.94
N VAL A 845 25.96 10.60 -3.64
CA VAL A 845 25.72 12.05 -3.70
C VAL A 845 24.30 12.40 -3.23
N LEU A 846 24.17 13.40 -2.36
CA LEU A 846 22.88 13.86 -1.82
C LEU A 846 22.42 15.15 -2.51
N CYS A 847 21.48 15.02 -3.44
CA CYS A 847 20.87 16.15 -4.15
C CYS A 847 19.81 16.83 -3.28
N LYS A 848 19.95 18.14 -3.09
CA LYS A 848 18.97 19.02 -2.44
C LYS A 848 17.98 19.52 -3.48
N THR A 849 16.69 19.34 -3.22
CA THR A 849 15.60 19.75 -4.12
C THR A 849 14.47 20.41 -3.34
N ASN A 850 13.57 21.11 -4.04
CA ASN A 850 12.41 21.79 -3.48
C ASN A 850 11.17 20.87 -3.35
N LEU A 851 11.42 19.60 -3.01
CA LEU A 851 10.42 18.57 -2.73
C LEU A 851 10.41 18.23 -1.23
N PRO A 852 9.34 17.63 -0.69
CA PRO A 852 9.31 17.17 0.68
C PRO A 852 10.52 16.28 1.02
N SER A 853 11.15 16.52 2.16
CA SER A 853 12.29 15.74 2.65
C SER A 853 11.98 14.25 2.71
N ASN A 854 12.77 13.46 1.98
CA ASN A 854 12.70 12.00 1.97
C ASN A 854 13.37 11.41 3.23
N THR A 855 12.98 10.19 3.59
CA THR A 855 13.32 9.60 4.88
C THR A 855 13.52 8.08 4.78
N ALA A 856 13.70 7.43 5.93
CA ALA A 856 13.75 5.99 6.06
C ALA A 856 12.57 5.30 5.35
N PHE A 857 12.85 4.32 4.52
CA PHE A 857 11.87 3.35 4.03
C PHE A 857 12.49 1.96 4.13
N ARG A 858 11.74 0.94 4.61
CA ARG A 858 12.08 -0.50 4.57
C ARG A 858 13.13 -0.86 3.47
N GLY A 859 14.34 -1.21 3.89
CA GLY A 859 15.50 -1.49 3.02
C GLY A 859 16.54 -0.37 2.97
N PHE A 860 16.18 0.84 3.39
CA PHE A 860 17.06 1.94 3.78
C PHE A 860 18.16 2.30 2.75
N GLY A 861 17.82 2.36 1.46
CA GLY A 861 18.77 2.68 0.38
C GLY A 861 19.35 1.46 -0.35
N ALA A 862 19.42 0.29 0.31
CA ALA A 862 19.92 -0.93 -0.33
C ALA A 862 19.12 -1.35 -1.58
N PRO A 863 17.77 -1.29 -1.63
CA PRO A 863 17.01 -1.63 -2.84
C PRO A 863 17.34 -0.75 -4.04
N GLN A 864 17.79 0.49 -3.81
CA GLN A 864 18.18 1.42 -4.88
C GLN A 864 19.51 1.02 -5.50
N SER A 865 20.57 0.83 -4.70
CA SER A 865 21.89 0.44 -5.21
C SER A 865 21.96 -1.00 -5.72
N MET A 866 21.29 -1.94 -5.05
CA MET A 866 21.19 -3.33 -5.54
C MET A 866 20.50 -3.38 -6.91
N LEU A 867 19.53 -2.50 -7.22
CA LEU A 867 18.93 -2.44 -8.57
C LEU A 867 19.94 -1.94 -9.63
N VAL A 868 20.84 -1.02 -9.28
CA VAL A 868 21.93 -0.60 -10.17
C VAL A 868 22.84 -1.80 -10.47
N MET A 869 23.22 -2.57 -9.45
CA MET A 869 24.09 -3.74 -9.59
C MET A 869 23.45 -4.86 -10.41
N GLU A 870 22.18 -5.16 -10.20
CA GLU A 870 21.46 -6.14 -11.04
C GLU A 870 21.28 -5.63 -12.48
N ASN A 871 21.11 -4.32 -12.70
CA ASN A 871 21.10 -3.79 -14.06
C ASN A 871 22.46 -3.90 -14.74
N ILE A 872 23.57 -3.66 -14.02
CA ILE A 872 24.93 -3.91 -14.50
C ILE A 872 25.06 -5.37 -14.97
N ILE A 873 24.54 -6.32 -14.19
CA ILE A 873 24.59 -7.76 -14.52
C ILE A 873 23.79 -8.10 -15.79
N GLU A 874 22.59 -7.55 -15.96
CA GLU A 874 21.82 -7.75 -17.20
C GLU A 874 22.50 -7.09 -18.41
N ASP A 875 23.13 -5.92 -18.23
CA ASP A 875 23.89 -5.25 -19.28
C ASP A 875 25.13 -6.06 -19.69
N VAL A 876 25.87 -6.64 -18.74
CA VAL A 876 26.98 -7.58 -18.98
C VAL A 876 26.50 -8.83 -19.72
N ALA A 877 25.42 -9.44 -19.25
CA ALA A 877 24.82 -10.64 -19.84
C ALA A 877 24.43 -10.42 -21.31
N VAL A 878 23.76 -9.31 -21.61
CA VAL A 878 23.36 -8.94 -22.97
C VAL A 878 24.57 -8.60 -23.85
N SER A 879 25.57 -7.88 -23.33
CA SER A 879 26.78 -7.51 -24.09
C SER A 879 27.65 -8.70 -24.48
N LEU A 880 27.81 -9.69 -23.59
CA LEU A 880 28.57 -10.92 -23.86
C LEU A 880 27.73 -12.05 -24.47
N ASN A 881 26.41 -11.85 -24.63
CA ASN A 881 25.46 -12.87 -25.07
C ASN A 881 25.50 -14.16 -24.21
N ILE A 882 25.63 -13.99 -22.89
CA ILE A 882 25.64 -15.08 -21.90
C ILE A 882 24.40 -14.99 -20.99
N PRO A 883 23.86 -16.11 -20.48
CA PRO A 883 22.71 -16.06 -19.58
C PRO A 883 23.01 -15.28 -18.29
N SER A 884 22.14 -14.37 -17.87
CA SER A 884 22.42 -13.52 -16.70
C SER A 884 22.60 -14.28 -15.38
N HIS A 885 21.95 -15.44 -15.20
CA HIS A 885 22.23 -16.32 -14.06
C HIS A 885 23.69 -16.82 -14.02
N LYS A 886 24.36 -17.00 -15.17
CA LYS A 886 25.79 -17.38 -15.22
C LYS A 886 26.70 -16.22 -14.81
N VAL A 887 26.36 -14.99 -15.19
CA VAL A 887 27.06 -13.78 -14.72
C VAL A 887 26.95 -13.67 -13.19
N ARG A 888 25.76 -13.96 -12.63
CA ARG A 888 25.53 -13.97 -11.18
C ARG A 888 26.38 -15.04 -10.48
N GLU A 889 26.30 -16.28 -10.94
CA GLU A 889 27.04 -17.42 -10.38
C GLU A 889 28.56 -17.22 -10.39
N ILE A 890 29.10 -16.77 -11.53
CA ILE A 890 30.55 -16.60 -11.75
C ILE A 890 31.16 -15.50 -10.87
N ASN A 891 30.36 -14.52 -10.43
CA ASN A 891 30.80 -13.42 -9.57
C ASN A 891 30.33 -13.57 -8.12
N MET A 892 29.63 -14.64 -7.74
CA MET A 892 29.01 -14.76 -6.42
C MET A 892 30.07 -14.90 -5.31
N TYR A 893 29.82 -14.26 -4.17
CA TYR A 893 30.64 -14.37 -2.96
C TYR A 893 30.66 -15.80 -2.37
N ASN A 894 31.79 -16.15 -1.77
CA ASN A 894 32.04 -17.39 -1.03
C ASN A 894 32.17 -17.11 0.48
N GLU A 895 32.27 -18.18 1.27
CA GLU A 895 32.62 -18.09 2.69
C GLU A 895 34.03 -17.48 2.88
N ASN A 896 34.18 -16.62 3.88
CA ASN A 896 35.38 -15.83 4.20
C ASN A 896 35.78 -14.72 3.20
N ASP A 897 35.07 -14.53 2.09
CA ASP A 897 35.32 -13.39 1.19
C ASP A 897 35.11 -12.04 1.92
N LEU A 898 35.77 -11.00 1.40
CA LEU A 898 35.66 -9.63 1.91
C LEU A 898 34.72 -8.79 1.03
N THR A 899 33.78 -8.08 1.67
CA THR A 899 33.03 -6.98 1.05
C THR A 899 33.95 -5.80 0.69
N PRO A 900 33.52 -4.82 -0.14
CA PRO A 900 34.32 -3.62 -0.45
C PRO A 900 34.71 -2.74 0.75
N LYS A 901 34.14 -3.02 1.94
CA LYS A 901 34.47 -2.37 3.22
C LYS A 901 35.29 -3.25 4.17
N GLY A 902 35.84 -4.37 3.69
CA GLY A 902 36.64 -5.29 4.51
C GLY A 902 35.83 -6.16 5.48
N ILE A 903 34.49 -6.08 5.49
CA ILE A 903 33.65 -6.96 6.30
C ILE A 903 33.75 -8.38 5.72
N ARG A 904 34.19 -9.32 6.55
CA ARG A 904 34.33 -10.75 6.22
C ARG A 904 32.98 -11.47 6.28
N LEU A 905 32.67 -12.24 5.24
CA LEU A 905 31.45 -13.04 5.17
C LEU A 905 31.63 -14.33 5.97
N ILE A 906 30.93 -14.44 7.10
CA ILE A 906 30.91 -15.62 7.97
C ILE A 906 29.52 -16.23 7.93
N ASN A 907 29.43 -17.55 7.76
CA ASN A 907 28.18 -18.28 7.48
C ASN A 907 27.45 -17.69 6.26
N CYS A 908 28.16 -17.49 5.16
CA CYS A 908 27.65 -17.12 3.85
C CYS A 908 26.78 -18.26 3.32
N ALA A 909 25.46 -18.04 3.25
CA ALA A 909 24.48 -19.06 2.87
C ALA A 909 23.86 -18.80 1.49
N ILE A 910 24.48 -17.94 0.68
CA ILE A 910 23.90 -17.46 -0.57
C ILE A 910 23.89 -18.54 -1.67
N ASP A 911 24.93 -19.36 -1.72
CA ASP A 911 25.03 -20.54 -2.58
C ASP A 911 23.88 -21.52 -2.32
N ARG A 912 23.57 -21.78 -1.03
CA ARG A 912 22.49 -22.64 -0.60
C ARG A 912 21.13 -22.08 -1.00
N CYS A 913 20.87 -20.80 -0.70
CA CYS A 913 19.64 -20.12 -1.11
C CYS A 913 19.44 -20.14 -2.64
N TRP A 914 20.52 -19.90 -3.40
CA TRP A 914 20.54 -19.88 -4.85
C TRP A 914 20.24 -21.24 -5.46
N ASN A 915 20.93 -22.29 -5.01
CA ASN A 915 20.74 -23.64 -5.50
C ASN A 915 19.36 -24.19 -5.15
N GLU A 916 18.88 -23.94 -3.92
CA GLU A 916 17.56 -24.37 -3.46
C GLU A 916 16.43 -23.67 -4.26
N VAL A 917 16.52 -22.37 -4.51
CA VAL A 917 15.48 -21.68 -5.30
C VAL A 917 15.50 -22.09 -6.78
N ILE A 918 16.66 -22.40 -7.36
CA ILE A 918 16.77 -22.97 -8.71
C ILE A 918 16.05 -24.31 -8.80
N GLN A 919 16.23 -25.18 -7.80
CA GLN A 919 15.58 -26.48 -7.73
C GLN A 919 14.07 -26.34 -7.51
N GLN A 920 13.65 -25.61 -6.46
CA GLN A 920 12.23 -25.43 -6.11
C GLN A 920 11.44 -24.79 -7.24
N SER A 921 12.02 -23.80 -7.94
CA SER A 921 11.36 -23.10 -9.06
C SER A 921 11.42 -23.84 -10.40
N GLU A 922 12.13 -24.97 -10.52
CA GLU A 922 12.31 -25.69 -11.80
C GLU A 922 12.88 -24.78 -12.91
N PHE A 923 13.76 -23.83 -12.54
CA PHE A 923 14.13 -22.66 -13.36
C PHE A 923 14.51 -22.99 -14.81
N PHE A 924 15.34 -24.02 -15.02
CA PHE A 924 15.82 -24.40 -16.35
C PHE A 924 14.70 -24.93 -17.25
N GLN A 925 13.82 -25.80 -16.72
CA GLN A 925 12.66 -26.32 -17.47
C GLN A 925 11.72 -25.17 -17.86
N ARG A 926 11.42 -24.27 -16.92
CA ARG A 926 10.58 -23.10 -17.19
C ARG A 926 11.15 -22.18 -18.24
N LYS A 927 12.48 -22.01 -18.28
CA LYS A 927 13.14 -21.19 -19.29
C LYS A 927 12.92 -21.74 -20.70
N GLU A 928 12.91 -23.05 -20.87
CA GLU A 928 12.59 -23.70 -22.16
C GLU A 928 11.11 -23.53 -22.53
N ASP A 929 10.20 -23.71 -21.57
CA ASP A 929 8.75 -23.53 -21.76
C ASP A 929 8.41 -22.07 -22.13
N ILE A 930 9.08 -21.11 -21.50
CA ILE A 930 8.96 -19.68 -21.79
C ILE A 930 9.51 -19.37 -23.19
N ALA A 931 10.67 -19.92 -23.56
CA ALA A 931 11.22 -19.77 -24.90
C ALA A 931 10.27 -20.34 -25.98
N LYS A 932 9.59 -21.47 -25.69
CA LYS A 932 8.53 -22.02 -26.54
C LYS A 932 7.32 -21.08 -26.61
N PHE A 933 6.75 -20.67 -25.48
CA PHE A 933 5.63 -19.73 -25.42
C PHE A 933 5.91 -18.43 -26.21
N ASN A 934 7.13 -17.90 -26.10
CA ASN A 934 7.57 -16.69 -26.78
C ASN A 934 7.78 -16.88 -28.30
N ARG A 935 8.11 -18.10 -28.77
CA ARG A 935 8.06 -18.43 -30.20
C ARG A 935 6.62 -18.54 -30.69
N ASP A 936 5.73 -19.10 -29.88
CA ASP A 936 4.35 -19.37 -30.29
C ASP A 936 3.45 -18.13 -30.24
N ASN A 937 3.82 -17.07 -29.50
CA ASN A 937 2.99 -15.88 -29.29
C ASN A 937 3.73 -14.57 -29.64
N ARG A 938 3.13 -13.73 -30.50
CA ARG A 938 3.70 -12.43 -30.88
C ARG A 938 3.43 -11.33 -29.85
N TRP A 939 2.16 -11.18 -29.45
CA TRP A 939 1.65 -10.02 -28.69
C TRP A 939 1.55 -10.23 -27.18
N LYS A 940 1.92 -11.41 -26.70
CA LYS A 940 2.16 -11.71 -25.29
C LYS A 940 3.50 -12.41 -25.16
N LYS A 941 4.29 -12.02 -24.17
CA LYS A 941 5.58 -12.63 -23.85
C LYS A 941 5.63 -13.02 -22.39
N ARG A 942 6.35 -14.10 -22.11
CA ARG A 942 6.76 -14.47 -20.76
C ARG A 942 8.24 -14.17 -20.57
N GLY A 943 8.64 -13.99 -19.32
CA GLY A 943 10.03 -13.86 -18.93
C GLY A 943 10.25 -14.42 -17.53
N VAL A 944 11.50 -14.75 -17.23
CA VAL A 944 11.91 -15.32 -15.94
C VAL A 944 13.22 -14.70 -15.48
N SER A 945 13.35 -14.48 -14.17
CA SER A 945 14.60 -14.00 -13.56
C SER A 945 14.84 -14.61 -12.20
N LEU A 946 16.12 -14.80 -11.89
CA LEU A 946 16.67 -15.22 -10.59
C LEU A 946 17.49 -14.06 -10.02
N ILE A 947 17.15 -13.61 -8.82
CA ILE A 947 17.85 -12.52 -8.12
C ILE A 947 18.25 -12.99 -6.71
N PRO A 948 19.52 -12.86 -6.31
CA PRO A 948 20.00 -13.10 -4.96
C PRO A 948 19.93 -11.81 -4.10
N THR A 949 20.03 -11.94 -2.78
CA THR A 949 20.20 -10.80 -1.87
C THR A 949 21.15 -11.12 -0.70
N LYS A 950 22.05 -10.18 -0.38
CA LYS A 950 22.85 -10.14 0.86
C LYS A 950 22.56 -8.81 1.56
N PHE A 951 21.94 -8.86 2.73
CA PHE A 951 21.54 -7.67 3.47
C PHE A 951 22.20 -7.61 4.85
N LEU A 952 22.93 -6.54 5.16
CA LEU A 952 23.59 -6.32 6.45
C LEU A 952 22.57 -5.90 7.53
N ILE A 953 22.57 -6.56 8.69
CA ILE A 953 21.70 -6.19 9.82
C ILE A 953 22.50 -5.38 10.84
N SER A 954 22.34 -4.05 10.82
CA SER A 954 23.13 -3.10 11.63
C SER A 954 22.56 -1.66 11.55
N TYR A 955 22.93 -0.77 12.48
CA TYR A 955 22.81 0.69 12.34
C TYR A 955 24.02 1.35 11.62
N TYR A 956 24.87 0.53 10.98
CA TYR A 956 25.97 0.91 10.09
C TYR A 956 27.01 1.83 10.76
N ASN A 957 26.94 3.14 10.50
CA ASN A 957 27.87 4.13 11.05
C ASN A 957 27.56 4.45 12.52
N GLU A 958 26.28 4.38 12.92
CA GLU A 958 25.81 4.89 14.21
C GLU A 958 25.83 3.84 15.32
N ARG A 959 27.04 3.45 15.71
CA ARG A 959 27.34 2.43 16.74
C ARG A 959 26.54 2.61 18.04
N PHE A 960 26.26 3.85 18.45
CA PHE A 960 25.53 4.10 19.69
C PHE A 960 24.04 3.69 19.63
N LEU A 961 23.48 3.47 18.44
CA LEU A 961 22.11 2.97 18.26
C LEU A 961 22.00 1.45 18.49
N GLU A 962 23.10 0.69 18.46
CA GLU A 962 23.11 -0.77 18.64
C GLU A 962 22.97 -1.21 20.12
N GLN A 963 21.89 -0.76 20.74
CA GLN A 963 21.51 -1.06 22.12
C GLN A 963 20.00 -1.32 22.25
N GLY A 964 19.62 -2.10 23.26
CA GLY A 964 18.24 -2.43 23.61
C GLY A 964 18.05 -2.49 25.12
N ALA A 965 16.87 -2.11 25.60
CA ALA A 965 16.53 -2.09 27.01
C ALA A 965 15.12 -2.64 27.26
N ALA A 966 14.94 -3.29 28.42
CA ALA A 966 13.70 -3.89 28.86
C ALA A 966 13.54 -3.78 30.38
N LEU A 967 12.29 -3.90 30.85
CA LEU A 967 11.90 -3.99 32.25
C LEU A 967 10.86 -5.10 32.37
N VAL A 968 11.09 -6.01 33.32
CA VAL A 968 10.23 -7.18 33.56
C VAL A 968 9.85 -7.24 35.04
N HIS A 969 8.56 -7.43 35.30
CA HIS A 969 7.99 -7.58 36.64
C HIS A 969 7.30 -8.95 36.74
N VAL A 970 7.44 -9.60 37.90
CA VAL A 970 6.65 -10.77 38.29
C VAL A 970 5.76 -10.38 39.48
N TYR A 971 4.45 -10.59 39.38
CA TYR A 971 3.50 -10.25 40.43
C TYR A 971 3.37 -11.35 41.47
N GLN A 972 3.34 -10.97 42.75
CA GLN A 972 3.60 -11.90 43.86
C GLN A 972 2.47 -12.91 44.15
N GLU A 973 1.21 -12.57 43.82
CA GLU A 973 0.05 -13.40 44.19
C GLU A 973 -0.32 -14.45 43.12
N ASP A 974 -0.17 -14.11 41.82
CA ASP A 974 -0.64 -14.92 40.70
C ASP A 974 0.48 -15.37 39.74
N GLY A 975 1.73 -14.97 40.02
CA GLY A 975 2.89 -15.25 39.20
C GLY A 975 2.85 -14.62 37.81
N SER A 976 1.93 -13.69 37.53
CA SER A 976 1.83 -13.07 36.20
C SER A 976 3.06 -12.21 35.89
N VAL A 977 3.45 -12.16 34.61
CA VAL A 977 4.68 -11.49 34.16
C VAL A 977 4.34 -10.35 33.19
N LEU A 978 4.69 -9.12 33.58
CA LEU A 978 4.57 -7.94 32.73
C LEU A 978 5.94 -7.57 32.14
N ILE A 979 6.00 -7.44 30.82
CA ILE A 979 7.18 -7.03 30.07
C ILE A 979 6.91 -5.66 29.43
N THR A 980 7.92 -4.79 29.45
CA THR A 980 8.02 -3.60 28.59
C THR A 980 9.45 -3.48 28.07
N HIS A 981 9.61 -2.97 26.85
CA HIS A 981 10.90 -2.88 26.16
C HIS A 981 10.91 -1.69 25.20
N GLY A 982 12.09 -1.25 24.77
CA GLY A 982 12.24 -0.03 23.96
C GLY A 982 11.64 -0.11 22.55
N GLY A 983 11.58 -1.30 21.95
CA GLY A 983 11.00 -1.50 20.62
C GLY A 983 9.47 -1.38 20.56
N VAL A 984 8.95 -1.01 19.39
CA VAL A 984 7.53 -0.70 19.12
C VAL A 984 6.88 -1.73 18.20
N GLU A 985 5.64 -2.14 18.51
CA GLU A 985 4.82 -2.97 17.62
C GLU A 985 4.19 -2.16 16.48
N MET A 986 4.46 -2.56 15.24
CA MET A 986 3.89 -1.98 14.02
C MET A 986 3.34 -3.03 13.05
N GLY A 987 3.17 -4.27 13.52
CA GLY A 987 2.64 -5.42 12.78
C GLY A 987 3.66 -6.51 12.50
N GLN A 988 4.94 -6.27 12.80
CA GLN A 988 6.02 -7.24 12.68
C GLN A 988 6.04 -8.28 13.81
N GLY A 989 5.10 -8.21 14.75
CA GLY A 989 4.92 -9.18 15.82
C GLY A 989 6.05 -9.18 16.84
N LEU A 990 6.71 -8.03 17.01
CA LEU A 990 7.80 -7.85 17.97
C LEU A 990 7.37 -8.23 19.39
N HIS A 991 6.21 -7.76 19.85
CA HIS A 991 5.72 -8.12 21.19
C HIS A 991 5.43 -9.63 21.32
N THR A 992 5.01 -10.28 20.23
CA THR A 992 4.81 -11.75 20.20
C THR A 992 6.15 -12.47 20.38
N LYS A 993 7.18 -12.06 19.63
CA LYS A 993 8.54 -12.61 19.75
C LYS A 993 9.15 -12.38 21.14
N MET A 994 8.93 -11.23 21.76
CA MET A 994 9.43 -10.94 23.12
C MET A 994 8.77 -11.83 24.19
N ILE A 995 7.47 -12.14 24.03
CA ILE A 995 6.78 -13.13 24.88
C ILE A 995 7.38 -14.54 24.67
N GLN A 996 7.68 -14.94 23.43
CA GLN A 996 8.32 -16.23 23.14
C GLN A 996 9.72 -16.31 23.79
N VAL A 997 10.51 -15.24 23.71
CA VAL A 997 11.84 -15.15 24.35
C VAL A 997 11.74 -15.29 25.87
N ALA A 998 10.84 -14.54 26.52
CA ALA A 998 10.64 -14.61 27.96
C ALA A 998 10.08 -15.96 28.44
N SER A 999 9.19 -16.56 27.64
CA SER A 999 8.61 -17.89 27.86
C SER A 999 9.68 -18.98 27.91
N ARG A 1000 10.62 -18.99 26.96
CA ARG A 1000 11.81 -19.87 27.00
C ARG A 1000 12.72 -19.55 28.18
N ALA A 1001 12.98 -18.26 28.46
CA ALA A 1001 13.93 -17.83 29.48
C ALA A 1001 13.49 -18.12 30.93
N LEU A 1002 12.19 -18.02 31.23
CA LEU A 1002 11.64 -18.33 32.56
C LEU A 1002 11.07 -19.76 32.67
N GLN A 1003 10.97 -20.50 31.55
CA GLN A 1003 10.36 -21.84 31.45
C GLN A 1003 8.86 -21.83 31.77
N LEU A 1004 8.13 -20.84 31.24
CA LEU A 1004 6.71 -20.61 31.52
C LEU A 1004 5.87 -20.57 30.24
N PRO A 1005 4.59 -21.00 30.27
CA PRO A 1005 3.70 -20.92 29.13
C PRO A 1005 3.34 -19.47 28.79
N VAL A 1006 3.19 -19.18 27.49
CA VAL A 1006 2.98 -17.81 26.96
C VAL A 1006 1.77 -17.04 27.55
N HIS A 1007 0.79 -17.73 28.13
CA HIS A 1007 -0.37 -17.09 28.75
C HIS A 1007 -0.05 -16.36 30.07
N LYS A 1008 1.06 -16.70 30.74
CA LYS A 1008 1.54 -15.99 31.94
C LYS A 1008 2.11 -14.60 31.64
N PHE A 1009 2.35 -14.30 30.36
CA PHE A 1009 3.01 -13.06 29.93
C PHE A 1009 2.03 -12.04 29.32
N HIS A 1010 2.24 -10.78 29.68
CA HIS A 1010 1.62 -9.63 29.06
C HIS A 1010 2.67 -8.60 28.66
N ILE A 1011 2.45 -7.94 27.52
CA ILE A 1011 3.12 -6.68 27.19
C ILE A 1011 2.03 -5.62 27.12
N ASN A 1012 2.16 -4.57 27.92
CA ASN A 1012 1.26 -3.43 27.77
C ASN A 1012 1.69 -2.62 26.54
N GLU A 1013 2.71 -1.78 26.65
CA GLU A 1013 3.10 -0.85 25.58
C GLU A 1013 4.56 -0.41 25.72
N THR A 1014 5.04 0.32 24.72
CA THR A 1014 6.31 1.03 24.75
C THR A 1014 6.07 2.43 25.34
N THR A 1015 6.81 2.81 26.39
CA THR A 1015 6.74 4.16 26.94
C THR A 1015 8.06 4.64 27.54
N THR A 1016 8.35 5.94 27.39
CA THR A 1016 9.60 6.55 27.86
C THR A 1016 9.68 6.68 29.38
N SER A 1017 8.60 6.42 30.11
CA SER A 1017 8.59 6.38 31.59
C SER A 1017 9.03 5.03 32.17
N THR A 1018 8.92 3.93 31.41
CA THR A 1018 9.38 2.60 31.84
C THR A 1018 10.72 2.22 31.23
N VAL A 1019 10.95 2.58 29.96
CA VAL A 1019 12.21 2.34 29.25
C VAL A 1019 12.65 3.65 28.59
N PRO A 1020 13.61 4.39 29.18
CA PRO A 1020 14.13 5.64 28.61
C PRO A 1020 15.16 5.37 27.50
N ASN A 1021 15.52 6.43 26.78
CA ASN A 1021 16.66 6.47 25.83
C ASN A 1021 16.62 5.38 24.74
N THR A 1022 15.42 5.01 24.28
CA THR A 1022 15.21 3.94 23.30
C THR A 1022 15.75 4.33 21.92
N THR A 1023 16.54 3.47 21.31
CA THR A 1023 16.76 3.48 19.85
C THR A 1023 15.42 3.38 19.11
N ALA A 1024 15.36 3.92 17.89
CA ALA A 1024 14.27 3.69 16.96
C ALA A 1024 13.98 2.18 16.77
N THR A 1025 12.74 1.83 16.42
CA THR A 1025 12.44 0.48 15.93
C THR A 1025 12.66 0.43 14.41
N ALA A 1026 13.92 0.22 14.00
CA ALA A 1026 14.38 0.24 12.61
C ALA A 1026 15.49 -0.81 12.36
N ALA A 1027 16.15 -0.72 11.19
CA ALA A 1027 17.33 -1.50 10.78
C ALA A 1027 17.21 -3.03 10.90
N SER A 1028 15.99 -3.57 10.93
CA SER A 1028 15.67 -4.99 11.15
C SER A 1028 16.23 -5.62 12.46
N THR A 1029 16.87 -4.83 13.33
CA THR A 1029 17.49 -5.25 14.60
C THR A 1029 16.51 -5.34 15.78
N GLY A 1030 15.26 -4.90 15.59
CA GLY A 1030 14.29 -4.73 16.68
C GLY A 1030 14.03 -5.99 17.51
N SER A 1031 14.00 -7.18 16.90
CA SER A 1031 13.85 -8.46 17.64
C SER A 1031 15.13 -8.86 18.37
N ASP A 1032 16.29 -8.57 17.80
CA ASP A 1032 17.59 -8.97 18.35
C ASP A 1032 17.93 -8.15 19.60
N LEU A 1033 17.89 -6.82 19.48
CA LEU A 1033 18.27 -5.89 20.55
C LEU A 1033 17.30 -6.00 21.75
N ASN A 1034 15.99 -5.97 21.49
CA ASN A 1034 15.00 -6.10 22.55
C ASN A 1034 14.91 -7.53 23.08
N GLY A 1035 15.13 -8.55 22.22
CA GLY A 1035 15.13 -9.95 22.62
C GLY A 1035 16.26 -10.26 23.59
N MET A 1036 17.47 -9.79 23.31
CA MET A 1036 18.59 -9.90 24.24
C MET A 1036 18.36 -9.10 25.53
N ALA A 1037 17.76 -7.91 25.47
CA ALA A 1037 17.41 -7.15 26.67
C ALA A 1037 16.38 -7.88 27.55
N VAL A 1038 15.29 -8.40 26.96
CA VAL A 1038 14.27 -9.20 27.67
C VAL A 1038 14.88 -10.49 28.24
N LEU A 1039 15.72 -11.18 27.46
CA LEU A 1039 16.44 -12.38 27.92
C LEU A 1039 17.32 -12.08 29.13
N ASN A 1040 18.04 -10.95 29.13
CA ASN A 1040 18.90 -10.56 30.24
C ASN A 1040 18.08 -10.26 31.51
N ALA A 1041 16.96 -9.53 31.40
CA ALA A 1041 16.03 -9.31 32.52
C ALA A 1041 15.49 -10.64 33.09
N CYS A 1042 15.07 -11.55 32.20
CA CYS A 1042 14.53 -12.86 32.59
C CYS A 1042 15.60 -13.73 33.28
N LYS A 1043 16.85 -13.73 32.80
CA LYS A 1043 17.97 -14.41 33.45
C LYS A 1043 18.22 -13.89 34.87
N THR A 1044 18.18 -12.56 35.08
CA THR A 1044 18.30 -11.96 36.42
C THR A 1044 17.17 -12.41 37.35
N LEU A 1045 15.92 -12.44 36.88
CA LEU A 1045 14.78 -12.93 37.67
C LEU A 1045 14.90 -14.44 37.96
N ARG A 1046 15.28 -15.25 36.96
CA ARG A 1046 15.45 -16.70 37.14
C ARG A 1046 16.54 -17.01 38.18
N HIS A 1047 17.67 -16.34 38.12
CA HIS A 1047 18.76 -16.51 39.10
C HIS A 1047 18.34 -16.13 40.52
N ARG A 1048 17.55 -15.04 40.69
CA ARG A 1048 16.98 -14.66 41.99
C ARG A 1048 15.99 -15.69 42.56
N LEU A 1049 15.28 -16.41 41.68
CA LEU A 1049 14.29 -17.42 42.06
C LEU A 1049 14.90 -18.82 42.26
N GLU A 1050 16.11 -19.05 41.77
CA GLU A 1050 16.81 -20.33 41.78
C GLU A 1050 16.92 -21.00 43.17
N PRO A 1051 17.18 -20.26 44.28
CA PRO A 1051 17.17 -20.85 45.62
C PRO A 1051 15.79 -21.40 46.05
N TYR A 1052 14.69 -20.75 45.66
CA TYR A 1052 13.33 -21.17 46.01
C TYR A 1052 12.87 -22.36 45.15
N ILE A 1053 13.30 -22.40 43.89
CA ILE A 1053 13.10 -23.53 42.98
C ILE A 1053 13.86 -24.76 43.50
N ALA A 1054 15.14 -24.60 43.88
CA ALA A 1054 15.94 -25.68 44.45
C ALA A 1054 15.45 -26.14 45.83
N GLY A 1055 14.93 -25.22 46.66
CA GLY A 1055 14.36 -25.51 47.97
C GLY A 1055 12.99 -26.18 47.94
N ASN A 1056 12.22 -26.01 46.84
CA ASN A 1056 10.94 -26.67 46.63
C ASN A 1056 10.76 -27.10 45.16
N PRO A 1057 11.47 -28.13 44.67
CA PRO A 1057 11.48 -28.49 43.24
C PRO A 1057 10.14 -29.03 42.72
N GLY A 1058 9.21 -29.43 43.60
CA GLY A 1058 7.84 -29.80 43.26
C GLY A 1058 6.83 -28.66 43.39
N GLY A 1059 7.26 -27.45 43.77
CA GLY A 1059 6.41 -26.27 43.90
C GLY A 1059 5.94 -25.73 42.54
N SER A 1060 4.88 -24.94 42.58
CA SER A 1060 4.45 -24.13 41.43
C SER A 1060 5.31 -22.88 41.26
N TRP A 1061 5.20 -22.24 40.10
CA TRP A 1061 5.81 -20.92 39.87
C TRP A 1061 5.32 -19.89 40.89
N GLU A 1062 4.04 -19.96 41.23
CA GLU A 1062 3.36 -19.11 42.20
C GLU A 1062 3.95 -19.31 43.61
N ASP A 1063 4.21 -20.56 44.01
CA ASP A 1063 4.82 -20.86 45.32
C ASP A 1063 6.24 -20.26 45.43
N TRP A 1064 7.06 -20.41 44.39
CA TRP A 1064 8.43 -19.86 44.39
C TRP A 1064 8.44 -18.33 44.41
N VAL A 1065 7.57 -17.72 43.61
CA VAL A 1065 7.40 -16.26 43.53
C VAL A 1065 6.92 -15.70 44.87
N LYS A 1066 5.93 -16.35 45.51
CA LYS A 1066 5.40 -15.95 46.81
C LYS A 1066 6.43 -16.13 47.93
N ALA A 1067 7.19 -17.23 47.93
CA ALA A 1067 8.29 -17.45 48.86
C ALA A 1067 9.39 -16.37 48.72
N ALA A 1068 9.79 -16.06 47.49
CA ALA A 1068 10.77 -15.01 47.21
C ALA A 1068 10.29 -13.61 47.63
N TYR A 1069 9.00 -13.30 47.43
CA TYR A 1069 8.40 -12.05 47.90
C TYR A 1069 8.42 -11.94 49.44
N MET A 1070 8.04 -13.01 50.15
CA MET A 1070 8.05 -13.05 51.61
C MET A 1070 9.46 -12.92 52.20
N ASP A 1071 10.49 -13.39 51.48
CA ASP A 1071 11.90 -13.19 51.83
C ASP A 1071 12.47 -11.83 51.35
N ARG A 1072 11.63 -10.99 50.74
CA ARG A 1072 11.94 -9.62 50.24
C ARG A 1072 12.91 -9.60 49.05
N ILE A 1073 12.96 -10.66 48.27
CA ILE A 1073 13.70 -10.68 47.00
C ILE A 1073 12.95 -9.87 45.94
N SER A 1074 13.68 -9.00 45.24
CA SER A 1074 13.10 -8.15 44.20
C SER A 1074 12.65 -8.97 42.98
N LEU A 1075 11.34 -8.97 42.73
CA LEU A 1075 10.66 -9.55 41.57
C LEU A 1075 10.59 -8.58 40.36
N SER A 1076 11.43 -7.54 40.36
CA SER A 1076 11.55 -6.57 39.27
C SER A 1076 12.99 -6.51 38.76
N ALA A 1077 13.19 -6.63 37.45
CA ALA A 1077 14.51 -6.56 36.83
C ALA A 1077 14.49 -5.74 35.53
N THR A 1078 15.45 -4.83 35.41
CA THR A 1078 15.85 -4.27 34.12
C THR A 1078 16.74 -5.25 33.37
N GLY A 1079 16.65 -5.23 32.06
CA GLY A 1079 17.57 -5.92 31.17
C GLY A 1079 18.10 -4.93 30.14
N TYR A 1080 19.38 -5.05 29.82
CA TYR A 1080 20.05 -4.19 28.85
C TYR A 1080 20.91 -5.05 27.95
N TYR A 1081 21.01 -4.68 26.69
CA TYR A 1081 21.89 -5.27 25.71
C TYR A 1081 22.58 -4.17 24.93
N LYS A 1082 23.89 -4.30 24.80
CA LYS A 1082 24.74 -3.52 23.90
C LYS A 1082 25.46 -4.55 23.03
N VAL A 1083 25.60 -4.28 21.75
CA VAL A 1083 26.44 -5.08 20.83
C VAL A 1083 27.93 -4.84 21.18
N PRO A 1084 28.73 -5.88 21.56
CA PRO A 1084 30.15 -5.74 21.90
C PRO A 1084 31.07 -4.96 20.93
N ASP A 1085 32.18 -4.51 21.49
CA ASP A 1085 32.95 -3.38 21.01
C ASP A 1085 34.11 -3.70 20.03
N THR A 1086 34.28 -4.96 19.61
CA THR A 1086 35.47 -5.47 18.88
C THR A 1086 35.52 -5.06 17.40
N TRP A 1087 35.30 -3.79 17.09
CA TRP A 1087 35.33 -3.24 15.74
C TRP A 1087 36.00 -1.87 15.70
N ASP A 1088 36.99 -1.75 14.81
CA ASP A 1088 37.61 -0.55 14.30
C ASP A 1088 37.57 -0.67 12.77
N ASP A 1089 37.07 0.35 12.07
CA ASP A 1089 36.92 0.34 10.60
C ASP A 1089 38.27 0.28 9.84
N SER A 1090 39.40 0.39 10.54
CA SER A 1090 40.76 0.20 10.01
C SER A 1090 41.31 -1.24 10.18
N TYR A 1091 40.61 -2.13 10.87
CA TYR A 1091 41.15 -3.43 11.28
C TYR A 1091 40.98 -4.53 10.23
N VAL A 1092 42.09 -5.08 9.74
CA VAL A 1092 42.15 -6.33 8.97
C VAL A 1092 42.43 -7.49 9.95
N PRO A 1093 41.48 -8.42 10.18
CA PRO A 1093 41.68 -9.47 11.18
C PRO A 1093 42.78 -10.46 10.78
N VAL A 1094 43.70 -10.70 11.72
CA VAL A 1094 44.77 -11.69 11.61
C VAL A 1094 44.18 -13.10 11.49
N GLU A 1095 44.86 -13.98 10.77
CA GLU A 1095 44.43 -15.37 10.57
C GLU A 1095 44.29 -16.10 11.91
N GLY A 1096 43.06 -16.56 12.21
CA GLY A 1096 42.69 -17.23 13.47
C GLY A 1096 41.80 -16.42 14.42
N GLU A 1097 41.58 -15.12 14.19
CA GLU A 1097 40.76 -14.29 15.09
C GLU A 1097 39.27 -14.26 14.70
N GLN A 1098 38.38 -14.61 15.65
CA GLN A 1098 36.93 -14.60 15.41
C GLN A 1098 36.34 -13.19 15.51
N THR A 1099 35.93 -12.62 14.37
CA THR A 1099 35.20 -11.35 14.33
C THR A 1099 33.75 -11.53 14.81
N THR A 1100 33.39 -10.85 15.91
CA THR A 1100 32.06 -10.98 16.52
C THR A 1100 31.07 -9.89 16.05
N GLN A 1101 29.80 -10.06 16.42
CA GLN A 1101 28.68 -9.11 16.26
C GLN A 1101 27.88 -9.11 14.94
N ARG A 1102 28.30 -8.38 13.90
CA ARG A 1102 27.44 -8.14 12.73
C ARG A 1102 27.23 -9.42 11.88
N TYR A 1103 26.06 -9.54 11.26
CA TYR A 1103 25.72 -10.66 10.37
C TYR A 1103 24.89 -10.17 9.18
N PHE A 1104 24.83 -11.01 8.14
CA PHE A 1104 24.01 -10.79 6.95
C PHE A 1104 22.84 -11.77 6.91
N THR A 1105 21.71 -11.29 6.42
CA THR A 1105 20.57 -12.11 6.00
C THR A 1105 20.69 -12.35 4.50
N TYR A 1106 20.58 -13.62 4.09
CA TYR A 1106 20.71 -14.05 2.69
C TYR A 1106 19.39 -14.54 2.14
N GLY A 1107 19.23 -14.50 0.83
CA GLY A 1107 18.11 -15.15 0.15
C GLY A 1107 18.20 -15.07 -1.36
N ALA A 1108 17.28 -15.74 -2.04
CA ALA A 1108 17.14 -15.67 -3.49
C ALA A 1108 15.67 -15.84 -3.90
N ALA A 1109 15.30 -15.26 -5.04
CA ALA A 1109 13.97 -15.40 -5.61
C ALA A 1109 13.98 -15.66 -7.11
N CYS A 1110 13.11 -16.57 -7.54
CA CYS A 1110 12.75 -16.80 -8.93
C CYS A 1110 11.37 -16.21 -9.19
N SER A 1111 11.20 -15.40 -10.23
CA SER A 1111 9.88 -14.89 -10.64
C SER A 1111 9.62 -15.11 -12.13
N VAL A 1112 8.40 -15.51 -12.47
CA VAL A 1112 7.90 -15.67 -13.84
C VAL A 1112 6.74 -14.71 -14.08
N VAL A 1113 6.78 -13.98 -15.19
CA VAL A 1113 5.72 -13.04 -15.60
C VAL A 1113 5.16 -13.36 -16.98
N GLU A 1114 3.96 -12.88 -17.26
CA GLU A 1114 3.42 -12.72 -18.62
C GLU A 1114 3.05 -11.25 -18.84
N ILE A 1115 3.52 -10.65 -19.93
CA ILE A 1115 3.23 -9.27 -20.35
C ILE A 1115 2.34 -9.25 -21.59
N ASP A 1116 1.49 -8.24 -21.68
CA ASP A 1116 0.68 -7.90 -22.86
C ASP A 1116 1.37 -6.76 -23.62
N CYS A 1117 2.06 -7.09 -24.71
CA CYS A 1117 2.91 -6.15 -25.45
C CYS A 1117 2.12 -4.98 -26.06
N LEU A 1118 0.81 -5.14 -26.25
CA LEU A 1118 -0.10 -4.13 -26.82
C LEU A 1118 -0.62 -3.13 -25.78
N THR A 1119 -0.55 -3.43 -24.49
CA THR A 1119 -1.09 -2.55 -23.42
C THR A 1119 -0.11 -2.26 -22.29
N GLY A 1120 0.98 -3.01 -22.19
CA GLY A 1120 1.91 -3.02 -21.07
C GLY A 1120 1.31 -3.59 -19.78
N ASP A 1121 0.16 -4.26 -19.83
CA ASP A 1121 -0.34 -5.01 -18.68
C ASP A 1121 0.56 -6.22 -18.39
N HIS A 1122 0.61 -6.68 -17.14
CA HIS A 1122 1.38 -7.86 -16.77
C HIS A 1122 0.72 -8.65 -15.64
N VAL A 1123 1.09 -9.94 -15.52
CA VAL A 1123 0.72 -10.83 -14.41
C VAL A 1123 1.97 -11.55 -13.94
N VAL A 1124 2.15 -11.63 -12.62
CA VAL A 1124 3.14 -12.51 -12.01
C VAL A 1124 2.53 -13.91 -11.90
N LEU A 1125 3.04 -14.85 -12.70
CA LEU A 1125 2.52 -16.22 -12.79
C LEU A 1125 2.99 -17.09 -11.63
N ARG A 1126 4.27 -16.96 -11.24
CA ARG A 1126 4.84 -17.64 -10.08
C ARG A 1126 5.99 -16.83 -9.49
N THR A 1127 6.14 -16.89 -8.18
CA THR A 1127 7.35 -16.49 -7.46
C THR A 1127 7.70 -17.58 -6.44
N ASP A 1128 8.97 -17.96 -6.41
CA ASP A 1128 9.58 -18.83 -5.41
C ASP A 1128 10.64 -18.03 -4.66
N ILE A 1129 10.68 -18.14 -3.33
CA ILE A 1129 11.64 -17.43 -2.46
C ILE A 1129 12.26 -18.42 -1.48
N VAL A 1130 13.60 -18.39 -1.36
CA VAL A 1130 14.33 -19.03 -0.25
C VAL A 1130 15.02 -17.94 0.57
N MET A 1131 14.82 -17.95 1.90
CA MET A 1131 15.46 -17.00 2.84
C MET A 1131 16.19 -17.71 3.97
N ASP A 1132 17.43 -17.30 4.25
CA ASP A 1132 18.14 -17.61 5.48
C ASP A 1132 17.70 -16.67 6.60
N VAL A 1133 16.87 -17.18 7.51
CA VAL A 1133 16.31 -16.43 8.65
C VAL A 1133 16.94 -16.82 9.99
N GLY A 1134 18.08 -17.52 9.98
CA GLY A 1134 18.58 -18.16 11.18
C GLY A 1134 17.69 -19.31 11.64
N ARG A 1135 17.74 -19.62 12.94
CA ARG A 1135 16.65 -20.31 13.63
C ARG A 1135 15.56 -19.30 13.95
N SER A 1136 14.51 -19.26 13.13
CA SER A 1136 13.39 -18.32 13.29
C SER A 1136 12.83 -18.35 14.72
N LEU A 1137 12.54 -17.18 15.29
CA LEU A 1137 11.82 -17.10 16.56
C LEU A 1137 10.35 -17.49 16.40
N ASN A 1138 9.77 -17.25 15.22
CA ASN A 1138 8.38 -17.53 14.88
C ASN A 1138 8.23 -17.57 13.35
N PRO A 1139 8.17 -18.76 12.73
CA PRO A 1139 8.21 -18.89 11.27
C PRO A 1139 7.00 -18.25 10.59
N ALA A 1140 5.81 -18.28 11.20
CA ALA A 1140 4.63 -17.64 10.64
C ALA A 1140 4.73 -16.10 10.58
N ILE A 1141 5.35 -15.48 11.59
CA ILE A 1141 5.65 -14.04 11.56
C ILE A 1141 6.71 -13.73 10.49
N ASP A 1142 7.77 -14.54 10.41
CA ASP A 1142 8.90 -14.29 9.51
C ASP A 1142 8.52 -14.49 8.04
N ILE A 1143 7.75 -15.52 7.71
CA ILE A 1143 7.13 -15.72 6.39
C ILE A 1143 6.21 -14.55 6.04
N GLY A 1144 5.37 -14.09 6.98
CA GLY A 1144 4.57 -12.88 6.79
C GLY A 1144 5.41 -11.62 6.51
N GLN A 1145 6.60 -11.49 7.13
CA GLN A 1145 7.52 -10.40 6.82
C GLN A 1145 8.07 -10.51 5.39
N ILE A 1146 8.42 -11.72 4.94
CA ILE A 1146 8.92 -12.00 3.58
C ILE A 1146 7.88 -11.62 2.53
N GLU A 1147 6.66 -12.15 2.64
CA GLU A 1147 5.57 -11.90 1.69
C GLU A 1147 5.17 -10.42 1.66
N GLY A 1148 5.16 -9.78 2.83
CA GLY A 1148 4.93 -8.34 2.98
C GLY A 1148 6.01 -7.48 2.34
N ALA A 1149 7.29 -7.82 2.56
CA ALA A 1149 8.42 -7.10 1.98
C ALA A 1149 8.42 -7.23 0.46
N PHE A 1150 8.25 -8.46 -0.05
CA PHE A 1150 8.19 -8.74 -1.46
C PHE A 1150 7.04 -7.98 -2.13
N ALA A 1151 5.84 -7.97 -1.54
CA ALA A 1151 4.72 -7.20 -2.09
C ALA A 1151 5.02 -5.69 -2.12
N GLN A 1152 5.62 -5.11 -1.07
CA GLN A 1152 6.02 -3.69 -1.09
C GLN A 1152 7.13 -3.39 -2.11
N GLY A 1153 8.07 -4.31 -2.32
CA GLY A 1153 9.11 -4.21 -3.34
C GLY A 1153 8.55 -4.31 -4.75
N TYR A 1154 7.62 -5.23 -5.00
CA TYR A 1154 6.90 -5.34 -6.28
C TYR A 1154 6.19 -4.03 -6.61
N GLY A 1155 5.61 -3.38 -5.60
CA GLY A 1155 5.11 -2.01 -5.68
C GLY A 1155 6.12 -1.03 -6.28
N LEU A 1156 7.26 -0.84 -5.59
CA LEU A 1156 8.37 0.04 -6.02
C LEU A 1156 8.83 -0.24 -7.46
N PHE A 1157 9.02 -1.53 -7.79
CA PHE A 1157 9.65 -1.91 -9.04
C PHE A 1157 8.69 -1.98 -10.23
N THR A 1158 7.36 -1.94 -10.04
CA THR A 1158 6.40 -2.18 -11.16
C THR A 1158 5.21 -1.22 -11.26
N ILE A 1159 4.65 -0.68 -10.17
CA ILE A 1159 3.37 0.05 -10.24
C ILE A 1159 3.27 1.34 -9.44
N GLU A 1160 4.04 1.49 -8.36
CA GLU A 1160 4.01 2.66 -7.49
C GLU A 1160 4.82 3.80 -8.08
N GLN A 1161 4.15 4.89 -8.45
CA GLN A 1161 4.79 6.06 -9.05
C GLN A 1161 4.26 7.33 -8.38
N LEU A 1162 5.19 8.17 -7.90
CA LEU A 1162 4.90 9.54 -7.47
C LEU A 1162 4.95 10.47 -8.69
N ARG A 1163 4.04 11.44 -8.80
CA ARG A 1163 4.08 12.48 -9.84
C ARG A 1163 3.86 13.85 -9.26
N TYR A 1164 4.69 14.80 -9.67
CA TYR A 1164 4.64 16.20 -9.25
C TYR A 1164 4.18 17.08 -10.43
N SER A 1165 3.56 18.21 -10.15
CA SER A 1165 3.30 19.24 -11.16
C SER A 1165 4.57 20.02 -11.50
N SER A 1166 4.50 20.85 -12.54
CA SER A 1166 5.54 21.82 -12.92
C SER A 1166 5.88 22.84 -11.81
N GLU A 1167 5.09 22.91 -10.74
CA GLU A 1167 5.27 23.79 -9.58
C GLU A 1167 5.68 23.01 -8.31
N GLY A 1168 6.08 21.75 -8.44
CA GLY A 1168 6.54 20.90 -7.32
C GLY A 1168 5.43 20.32 -6.44
N ARG A 1169 4.15 20.47 -6.80
CA ARG A 1169 3.03 19.93 -6.01
C ARG A 1169 2.85 18.43 -6.30
N LEU A 1170 2.77 17.60 -5.26
CA LEU A 1170 2.38 16.19 -5.40
C LEU A 1170 0.94 16.06 -5.93
N ILE A 1171 0.78 15.33 -7.04
CA ILE A 1171 -0.51 15.05 -7.70
C ILE A 1171 -1.05 13.66 -7.34
N THR A 1172 -0.15 12.71 -7.09
CA THR A 1172 -0.49 11.33 -6.68
C THR A 1172 -0.60 11.23 -5.16
N ASN A 1173 -1.58 11.91 -4.56
CA ASN A 1173 -1.70 12.12 -3.11
C ASN A 1173 -2.82 11.30 -2.42
N GLY A 1174 -3.22 10.15 -2.98
CA GLY A 1174 -4.21 9.25 -2.38
C GLY A 1174 -4.39 7.94 -3.14
N PRO A 1175 -5.01 6.88 -2.57
CA PRO A 1175 -5.20 5.59 -3.23
C PRO A 1175 -5.94 5.64 -4.58
N ASN A 1176 -6.67 6.71 -4.90
CA ASN A 1176 -7.28 6.91 -6.21
C ASN A 1176 -6.24 7.18 -7.31
N THR A 1177 -5.14 7.89 -7.00
CA THR A 1177 -4.10 8.32 -7.94
C THR A 1177 -2.77 7.57 -7.76
N TYR A 1178 -2.37 7.28 -6.52
CA TYR A 1178 -1.22 6.44 -6.16
C TYR A 1178 -1.66 4.99 -5.95
N LYS A 1179 -0.99 4.02 -6.57
CA LYS A 1179 -1.44 2.62 -6.61
C LYS A 1179 -0.42 1.66 -6.00
N ILE A 1180 -0.62 1.37 -4.71
CA ILE A 1180 -0.01 0.19 -4.07
C ILE A 1180 -0.63 -1.12 -4.61
N PRO A 1181 0.04 -2.28 -4.46
CA PRO A 1181 -0.49 -3.58 -4.87
C PRO A 1181 -1.84 -3.93 -4.25
N GLY A 1182 -2.78 -4.42 -5.07
CA GLY A 1182 -4.01 -5.10 -4.65
C GLY A 1182 -3.84 -6.61 -4.63
N TYR A 1183 -4.90 -7.36 -4.24
CA TYR A 1183 -4.87 -8.84 -4.31
C TYR A 1183 -4.58 -9.36 -5.73
N GLY A 1184 -5.08 -8.68 -6.77
CA GLY A 1184 -4.85 -9.02 -8.18
C GLY A 1184 -3.42 -8.77 -8.70
N ASN A 1185 -2.54 -8.22 -7.85
CA ASN A 1185 -1.12 -7.98 -8.17
C ASN A 1185 -0.17 -9.04 -7.59
N ILE A 1186 -0.58 -9.83 -6.60
CA ILE A 1186 0.30 -10.84 -6.01
C ILE A 1186 0.57 -11.99 -7.01
N PRO A 1187 1.68 -12.73 -6.87
CA PRO A 1187 1.93 -13.92 -7.67
C PRO A 1187 0.76 -14.89 -7.60
N VAL A 1188 0.38 -15.46 -8.75
CA VAL A 1188 -0.65 -16.52 -8.80
C VAL A 1188 -0.18 -17.73 -8.00
N GLU A 1189 1.07 -18.14 -8.15
CA GLU A 1189 1.70 -19.14 -7.30
C GLU A 1189 2.81 -18.47 -6.49
N PHE A 1190 2.68 -18.45 -5.15
CA PHE A 1190 3.59 -17.72 -4.27
C PHE A 1190 4.17 -18.66 -3.20
N ASN A 1191 5.41 -19.08 -3.40
CA ASN A 1191 6.09 -20.07 -2.55
C ASN A 1191 7.20 -19.42 -1.74
N VAL A 1192 7.30 -19.77 -0.44
CA VAL A 1192 8.30 -19.22 0.49
C VAL A 1192 8.89 -20.32 1.35
N SER A 1193 10.21 -20.50 1.28
CA SER A 1193 10.97 -21.51 2.03
C SER A 1193 11.97 -20.83 2.97
N LEU A 1194 12.05 -21.32 4.21
CA LEU A 1194 13.06 -20.90 5.20
C LEU A 1194 14.22 -21.90 5.17
N LEU A 1195 15.44 -21.39 4.95
CA LEU A 1195 16.64 -22.23 4.79
C LEU A 1195 16.94 -23.04 6.06
N LYS A 1196 16.88 -24.37 5.96
CA LYS A 1196 17.11 -25.30 7.08
C LYS A 1196 18.54 -25.24 7.61
N GLY A 1197 18.72 -25.48 8.92
CA GLY A 1197 20.04 -25.66 9.55
C GLY A 1197 20.97 -24.44 9.56
N ALA A 1198 20.49 -23.24 9.21
CA ALA A 1198 21.30 -22.03 9.08
C ALA A 1198 21.49 -21.26 10.41
N SER A 1199 22.21 -21.82 11.40
CA SER A 1199 22.34 -21.20 12.73
C SER A 1199 23.11 -19.86 12.73
N ASN A 1200 22.58 -18.82 13.41
CA ASN A 1200 23.24 -17.53 13.61
C ASN A 1200 23.57 -17.22 15.09
N PRO A 1201 24.66 -17.74 15.68
CA PRO A 1201 24.96 -17.57 17.11
C PRO A 1201 25.17 -16.11 17.58
N LYS A 1202 25.21 -15.14 16.66
CA LYS A 1202 25.36 -13.71 16.93
C LYS A 1202 24.08 -13.04 17.46
N ALA A 1203 22.90 -13.63 17.26
CA ALA A 1203 21.61 -13.08 17.67
C ALA A 1203 20.82 -13.98 18.63
N VAL A 1204 19.77 -13.42 19.24
CA VAL A 1204 18.94 -14.10 20.24
C VAL A 1204 18.39 -15.44 19.72
N TYR A 1205 18.68 -16.54 20.44
CA TYR A 1205 18.32 -17.91 20.05
C TYR A 1205 18.67 -18.33 18.61
N SER A 1206 19.72 -17.73 18.04
CA SER A 1206 20.21 -18.01 16.69
C SER A 1206 19.35 -17.53 15.52
N SER A 1207 18.44 -16.57 15.72
CA SER A 1207 17.59 -15.99 14.66
C SER A 1207 18.32 -15.01 13.75
N LYS A 1208 17.64 -14.50 12.71
CA LYS A 1208 18.06 -13.32 11.93
C LYS A 1208 16.94 -12.31 11.75
N GLY A 1209 17.31 -11.04 11.59
CA GLY A 1209 16.45 -9.94 11.22
C GLY A 1209 15.97 -10.09 9.78
N ILE A 1210 14.65 -10.18 9.60
CA ILE A 1210 14.00 -10.46 8.31
C ILE A 1210 13.05 -9.35 7.85
N GLY A 1211 12.99 -8.24 8.59
CA GLY A 1211 12.09 -7.12 8.29
C GLY A 1211 12.33 -6.56 6.88
N GLU A 1212 13.56 -6.19 6.57
CA GLU A 1212 13.91 -5.48 5.32
C GLU A 1212 14.51 -6.35 4.20
N PRO A 1213 15.36 -7.37 4.46
CA PRO A 1213 16.07 -8.12 3.43
C PRO A 1213 15.22 -8.64 2.24
N PRO A 1214 14.01 -9.19 2.43
CA PRO A 1214 13.24 -9.78 1.32
C PRO A 1214 12.60 -8.73 0.40
N PHE A 1215 12.68 -7.44 0.73
CA PHE A 1215 12.11 -6.36 -0.09
C PHE A 1215 12.76 -6.31 -1.47
N PHE A 1216 14.09 -6.48 -1.54
CA PHE A 1216 14.81 -6.38 -2.81
C PHE A 1216 14.50 -7.53 -3.78
N LEU A 1217 14.16 -8.73 -3.26
CA LEU A 1217 13.89 -9.92 -4.07
C LEU A 1217 12.72 -9.75 -5.05
N ALA A 1218 11.84 -8.77 -4.83
CA ALA A 1218 10.79 -8.41 -5.77
C ALA A 1218 11.31 -7.79 -7.09
N SER A 1219 12.57 -7.36 -7.15
CA SER A 1219 13.23 -6.98 -8.40
C SER A 1219 13.33 -8.15 -9.39
N SER A 1220 13.23 -9.41 -8.93
CA SER A 1220 13.07 -10.57 -9.83
C SER A 1220 11.87 -10.43 -10.76
N VAL A 1221 10.78 -9.78 -10.33
CA VAL A 1221 9.63 -9.47 -11.20
C VAL A 1221 9.98 -8.41 -12.24
N PHE A 1222 10.73 -7.37 -11.86
CA PHE A 1222 11.20 -6.33 -12.77
C PHE A 1222 12.15 -6.88 -13.85
N PHE A 1223 13.09 -7.74 -13.48
CA PHE A 1223 14.00 -8.36 -14.44
C PHE A 1223 13.32 -9.45 -15.28
N ALA A 1224 12.31 -10.17 -14.74
CA ALA A 1224 11.45 -11.03 -15.55
C ALA A 1224 10.61 -10.24 -16.57
N ILE A 1225 10.15 -9.02 -16.22
CA ILE A 1225 9.54 -8.07 -17.17
C ILE A 1225 10.58 -7.61 -18.21
N LYS A 1226 11.81 -7.28 -17.81
CA LYS A 1226 12.91 -6.91 -18.74
C LYS A 1226 13.21 -8.04 -19.72
N ASP A 1227 13.25 -9.31 -19.28
CA ASP A 1227 13.41 -10.51 -20.12
C ASP A 1227 12.25 -10.70 -21.12
N ALA A 1228 11.00 -10.56 -20.65
CA ALA A 1228 9.82 -10.63 -21.53
C ALA A 1228 9.84 -9.53 -22.61
N ILE A 1229 10.26 -8.31 -22.25
CA ILE A 1229 10.46 -7.20 -23.18
C ILE A 1229 11.60 -7.51 -24.17
N SER A 1230 12.73 -8.04 -23.72
CA SER A 1230 13.84 -8.47 -24.59
C SER A 1230 13.35 -9.43 -25.67
N SER A 1231 12.48 -10.38 -25.32
CA SER A 1231 11.88 -11.29 -26.30
C SER A 1231 10.97 -10.60 -27.32
N ALA A 1232 10.15 -9.62 -26.88
CA ALA A 1232 9.33 -8.80 -27.78
C ALA A 1232 10.17 -7.93 -28.73
N ARG A 1233 11.27 -7.35 -28.22
CA ARG A 1233 12.23 -6.53 -28.97
C ARG A 1233 12.99 -7.35 -30.01
N ALA A 1234 13.53 -8.50 -29.63
CA ALA A 1234 14.29 -9.39 -30.50
C ALA A 1234 13.47 -9.87 -31.71
N GLU A 1235 12.20 -10.20 -31.50
CA GLU A 1235 11.28 -10.55 -32.60
C GLU A 1235 10.97 -9.35 -33.52
N SER A 1236 11.01 -8.13 -32.99
CA SER A 1236 10.82 -6.88 -33.75
C SER A 1236 12.12 -6.41 -34.44
N GLY A 1237 13.17 -7.23 -34.45
CA GLY A 1237 14.48 -6.91 -35.04
C GLY A 1237 15.40 -6.08 -34.14
N LEU A 1238 14.94 -5.67 -32.95
CA LEU A 1238 15.69 -4.83 -32.02
C LEU A 1238 16.54 -5.69 -31.08
N LYS A 1239 17.86 -5.50 -31.11
CA LYS A 1239 18.85 -6.28 -30.35
C LYS A 1239 19.75 -5.37 -29.51
N GLY A 1240 20.44 -5.98 -28.54
CA GLY A 1240 21.40 -5.29 -27.67
C GLY A 1240 20.76 -4.70 -26.41
N ARG A 1241 21.58 -3.96 -25.65
CA ARG A 1241 21.18 -3.35 -24.36
C ARG A 1241 20.07 -2.33 -24.58
N PHE A 1242 19.09 -2.31 -23.68
CA PHE A 1242 18.09 -1.25 -23.60
C PHE A 1242 17.85 -0.88 -22.13
N ARG A 1243 17.55 0.40 -21.92
CA ARG A 1243 17.27 0.94 -20.59
C ARG A 1243 15.81 0.72 -20.22
N LEU A 1244 15.59 0.26 -18.99
CA LEU A 1244 14.29 0.21 -18.34
C LEU A 1244 14.48 0.81 -16.94
N ASP A 1245 13.75 1.87 -16.62
CA ASP A 1245 13.82 2.54 -15.31
C ASP A 1245 12.71 2.04 -14.38
N SER A 1246 12.97 2.03 -13.07
CA SER A 1246 11.99 1.67 -12.04
C SER A 1246 11.04 2.83 -11.71
N PRO A 1247 9.74 2.62 -11.47
CA PRO A 1247 8.97 1.39 -11.70
C PRO A 1247 8.82 1.03 -13.19
N ALA A 1248 8.84 -0.27 -13.52
CA ALA A 1248 8.44 -0.80 -14.83
C ALA A 1248 6.92 -0.75 -15.02
N THR A 1249 6.36 0.46 -15.08
CA THR A 1249 4.92 0.69 -15.27
C THR A 1249 4.45 0.18 -16.62
N ALA A 1250 3.13 0.05 -16.77
CA ALA A 1250 2.52 -0.34 -18.05
C ALA A 1250 2.84 0.63 -19.21
N GLU A 1251 3.13 1.91 -18.91
CA GLU A 1251 3.69 2.83 -19.91
C GLU A 1251 5.07 2.37 -20.36
N ARG A 1252 6.00 2.18 -19.43
CA ARG A 1252 7.40 1.82 -19.75
C ARG A 1252 7.48 0.44 -20.41
N ILE A 1253 6.67 -0.53 -19.99
CA ILE A 1253 6.54 -1.84 -20.66
C ILE A 1253 6.04 -1.66 -22.10
N ARG A 1254 4.93 -0.95 -22.31
CA ARG A 1254 4.33 -0.79 -23.64
C ARG A 1254 5.27 -0.09 -24.62
N MET A 1255 5.94 0.96 -24.17
CA MET A 1255 6.83 1.75 -25.02
C MET A 1255 8.16 1.02 -25.30
N ALA A 1256 8.61 0.11 -24.44
CA ALA A 1256 9.78 -0.73 -24.70
C ALA A 1256 9.49 -1.93 -25.62
N CYS A 1257 8.23 -2.40 -25.68
CA CYS A 1257 7.73 -3.34 -26.69
C CYS A 1257 7.43 -2.60 -28.02
N GLU A 1258 8.47 -2.08 -28.67
CA GLU A 1258 8.35 -1.32 -29.91
C GLU A 1258 7.71 -2.13 -31.05
N ASP A 1259 6.74 -1.52 -31.74
CA ASP A 1259 6.02 -2.06 -32.88
C ASP A 1259 5.54 -0.94 -33.83
N GLN A 1260 4.84 -1.33 -34.90
CA GLN A 1260 4.26 -0.44 -35.90
C GLN A 1260 3.32 0.66 -35.34
N PHE A 1261 2.80 0.50 -34.12
CA PHE A 1261 1.94 1.48 -33.46
C PHE A 1261 2.76 2.49 -32.65
N THR A 1262 3.77 2.04 -31.88
CA THR A 1262 4.62 2.95 -31.10
C THR A 1262 5.50 3.83 -31.96
N CYS A 1263 6.02 3.32 -33.08
CA CYS A 1263 6.88 4.10 -33.99
C CYS A 1263 6.19 5.36 -34.53
N GLN A 1264 4.85 5.35 -34.64
CA GLN A 1264 4.04 6.48 -35.11
C GLN A 1264 3.63 7.45 -33.98
N CYS A 1265 3.92 7.11 -32.71
CA CYS A 1265 3.49 7.86 -31.53
C CYS A 1265 4.62 8.66 -30.86
N SER A 1266 5.82 8.68 -31.46
CA SER A 1266 7.00 9.39 -30.94
C SER A 1266 6.75 10.91 -30.78
N PRO A 1267 7.40 11.58 -29.81
CA PRO A 1267 7.18 13.00 -29.57
C PRO A 1267 7.60 13.88 -30.75
N SER A 1268 6.76 14.85 -31.12
CA SER A 1268 7.20 16.01 -31.91
C SER A 1268 8.14 16.88 -31.07
N THR A 1269 9.23 17.36 -31.66
CA THR A 1269 10.33 18.10 -31.01
C THR A 1269 9.99 19.53 -30.54
N HIS A 1270 8.73 19.81 -30.21
CA HIS A 1270 8.31 21.12 -29.69
C HIS A 1270 8.54 21.24 -28.18
N HIS A 1271 9.30 22.26 -27.78
CA HIS A 1271 9.71 22.54 -26.41
C HIS A 1271 8.57 23.15 -25.55
N THR A 1272 7.54 22.38 -25.23
CA THR A 1272 6.66 22.69 -24.08
C THR A 1272 7.27 22.15 -22.79
N ARG A 1273 7.16 22.90 -21.69
CA ARG A 1273 7.48 22.35 -20.36
C ARG A 1273 6.49 21.23 -20.05
N PRO A 1274 6.96 20.02 -19.66
CA PRO A 1274 6.06 18.90 -19.45
C PRO A 1274 5.11 19.18 -18.29
N ARG A 1275 3.83 18.83 -18.46
CA ARG A 1275 2.78 19.03 -17.44
C ARG A 1275 3.04 18.33 -16.09
N PHE A 1276 3.94 17.35 -16.06
CA PHE A 1276 4.32 16.60 -14.86
C PHE A 1276 5.83 16.36 -14.83
N ILE A 1277 6.39 16.34 -13.63
CA ILE A 1277 7.77 15.94 -13.37
C ILE A 1277 7.75 14.51 -12.83
N ASP A 1278 8.49 13.61 -13.49
CA ASP A 1278 8.81 12.25 -13.03
C ASP A 1278 10.17 12.36 -12.32
N VAL A 1279 10.24 11.97 -11.04
CA VAL A 1279 11.38 12.23 -10.13
C VAL A 1279 11.97 10.96 -9.54
#